data_AF-K1PT38-F1
#
_entry.id   AF-K1PT38-F1
#
_cell.length_a   1.000
_cell.length_b   1.000
_cell.length_c   1.000
_cell.angle_alpha   90.00
_cell.angle_beta   90.00
_cell.angle_gamma   90.00
#
_symmetry.space_group_name_H-M   'P 1'
#
loop_
_entity.id
_entity.type
_entity.pdbx_description
1 polymer ?
#
loop_
_entity_poly.entity_id
_entity_poly.type
_entity_poly.pdbx_seq_one_letter_code
_entity_poly.pdbx_strand_id
1 'polypeptide(L)'
;MLKLHRLNALRKTKLQLLQHLTANQENPSLNYSTAPDDKDFLHRSILRTDHFQASLPRLPVPELEDTLKKYLESQRQILTDAEYDQTVDIVNKFKATDGPDLQKRLVAKDKQNKHTSYVTKPWFDMYLKSRLPIVLNYNPFISFQDDPRPEYQNQLIRSTNMIVSSLKFMKTLRANILEPDIFHLNPAKSDNMRFRKVMRMIPSSIAFYGAYMYKAFPLDMSQYKNLFNSTRIPRPGKDELVVDKDAKHLLVMRNGNFYMFDVLDSKGNILEPEVIMSCVHQVMKDPSPPSPHPVGVFTAENRDTWAMYRDKLIGLGNEETLKLIDSAVFTLCLEDDQPTDPNDVTRKFLHGEAGRIWFDKSLSLILTGSGNACVNFEHAWGDGVAVLRYFNEVFANSIDKSVVHPSTDVPANAGNVRKLEFKLDQEMKDNVEQSVKKFNTTVQSLDVDHLEYQKYTKSYVKKSGMGPDSLMQLAIQMAYYRQYKGTVATYESCSTSAFKHGRTETIRPATAETKRACMLFVDDHPIPSTEELKNAMLACSKKHGTLTRNAAMGKGFDRHLFGLKTLVEEEGGRVPELFTDPAYQKLNHIILSTSTVSSPAILIGGFAPVTPDGFGVGYSIEDSRIGFNVTSYPPARNAPGFIECVTKSLDDIYLERDVNSFNYKSNIENYMYSGGNGKQGFSSINRTEDFINWLNTTFISTMYPVKNYANKNLKVQEKRMFRDDASVRVRPAQLRQLRTVPAAYCSVKKITWPYPCVHGYEKEFADAAEYCAGWKPLDLNCAAYTNQKSRFTAGAWKYTDAESIWGTPKTGEYGTYDGGGYILRFTKDKDKGQLLIKDMIEQNWIDRQTRAIFLEFTLYNANSNLFVHAIFLTEFLETGGLTKWTEIQAFRPILISDSIGNLKAFCYITFIIYILITTTKVVFKIKINGCSFFTHPWNLVTIFSIFLGYTSVSVYIVRTIFAKKAMKLFYDKLLTQEDKFINFNHIIIWDNIFNAVFATLVFLSTLQLLNILGYNKRFTQIISVVVNAGSDIGGFGFIFLIIYVMFVILGTLLFGVQLRDYRDFFSTCGTLANSFIGKNNLKSMVSAVPTFAEFFYFMYMFCVIMTLITIFAAILNQSISNVNASLNIEYNKLGMKFYISKTIKDILGMVFKTETDHKPNVTKGNLYRNNASADSETFDVLHLLSRSLHQTIDRRDEKTYEKYIESGKRESNGDVFESSKDDSERMATDTERNVYKHDKRVHFDDIILAYIYSICDGDNVLANVFDDDTER
;
A
#
# COMPACT_ATOMS: atom_id res chain seq x y z
N MET A 1 33.51 12.56 52.99
CA MET A 1 34.33 13.39 52.06
C MET A 1 35.17 12.57 51.07
N LEU A 2 36.01 11.60 51.48
CA LEU A 2 37.00 10.93 50.60
C LEU A 2 36.51 10.44 49.21
N LYS A 3 35.29 9.88 49.08
CA LYS A 3 34.73 9.49 47.77
C LYS A 3 34.48 10.68 46.83
N LEU A 4 34.13 11.86 47.37
CA LEU A 4 33.89 13.08 46.58
C LEU A 4 35.20 13.66 46.02
N HIS A 5 36.28 13.57 46.80
CA HIS A 5 37.62 13.99 46.35
C HIS A 5 38.13 13.13 45.17
N ARG A 6 37.93 11.80 45.19
CA ARG A 6 38.27 10.93 44.04
C ARG A 6 37.47 11.26 42.78
N LEU A 7 36.19 11.62 42.90
CA LEU A 7 35.36 12.04 41.77
C LEU A 7 35.79 13.38 41.17
N ASN A 8 36.13 14.37 41.99
CA ASN A 8 36.64 15.66 41.50
C ASN A 8 38.07 15.55 40.94
N ALA A 9 38.93 14.68 41.48
CA ALA A 9 40.22 14.37 40.88
C ALA A 9 40.05 13.79 39.46
N LEU A 10 39.21 12.76 39.29
CA LEU A 10 38.92 12.15 37.98
C LEU A 10 38.33 13.15 36.98
N ARG A 11 37.49 14.10 37.42
CA ARG A 11 37.03 15.21 36.57
C ARG A 11 38.18 16.14 36.13
N LYS A 12 39.09 16.51 37.04
CA LYS A 12 40.25 17.36 36.71
C LYS A 12 41.20 16.67 35.72
N THR A 13 41.55 15.40 35.94
CA THR A 13 42.40 14.63 35.02
C THR A 13 41.76 14.49 33.64
N LYS A 14 40.44 14.25 33.57
CA LYS A 14 39.72 14.15 32.29
C LYS A 14 39.66 15.48 31.52
N LEU A 15 39.66 16.62 32.23
CA LEU A 15 39.70 17.96 31.61
C LEU A 15 41.11 18.27 31.07
N GLN A 16 42.17 17.96 31.83
CA GLN A 16 43.55 18.18 31.40
C GLN A 16 43.94 17.28 30.21
N LEU A 17 43.45 16.02 30.17
CA LEU A 17 43.67 15.14 29.03
C LEU A 17 43.00 15.68 27.75
N LEU A 18 41.82 16.29 27.89
CA LEU A 18 41.12 16.98 26.79
C LEU A 18 41.92 18.21 26.30
N GLN A 19 42.50 19.00 27.20
CA GLN A 19 43.29 20.18 26.83
C GLN A 19 44.62 19.83 26.12
N HIS A 20 45.27 18.71 26.48
CA HIS A 20 46.45 18.23 25.73
C HIS A 20 46.07 17.63 24.37
N LEU A 21 44.94 16.94 24.24
CA LEU A 21 44.48 16.39 22.96
C LEU A 21 44.07 17.48 21.95
N THR A 22 43.72 18.69 22.41
CA THR A 22 43.45 19.85 21.54
C THR A 22 44.69 20.63 21.09
N ALA A 23 45.90 20.27 21.55
CA ALA A 23 47.12 21.05 21.26
C ALA A 23 47.78 20.74 19.90
N ASN A 24 47.57 19.53 19.35
CA ASN A 24 48.26 19.06 18.13
C ASN A 24 47.29 18.83 16.95
N GLN A 25 46.46 19.83 16.63
CA GLN A 25 45.83 19.94 15.31
C GLN A 25 45.98 21.36 14.78
N GLU A 26 46.88 21.54 13.82
CA GLU A 26 47.01 22.78 13.07
C GLU A 26 45.71 23.02 12.28
N ASN A 27 45.07 24.17 12.50
CA ASN A 27 43.91 24.61 11.73
C ASN A 27 44.37 25.52 10.58
N PRO A 28 44.20 25.12 9.31
CA PRO A 28 43.87 26.06 8.25
C PRO A 28 42.40 26.44 8.47
N SER A 29 42.14 27.59 9.10
CA SER A 29 40.79 28.09 9.36
C SER A 29 40.10 28.51 8.07
N LEU A 30 39.40 27.58 7.43
CA LEU A 30 38.50 27.85 6.32
C LEU A 30 37.29 28.67 6.82
N ASN A 31 37.42 29.99 6.70
CA ASN A 31 36.34 30.94 6.95
C ASN A 31 35.12 30.57 6.11
N TYR A 32 33.95 30.45 6.75
CA TYR A 32 32.66 30.36 6.07
C TYR A 32 32.26 31.75 5.53
N SER A 33 32.99 32.20 4.51
CA SER A 33 32.47 33.17 3.55
C SER A 33 31.42 32.48 2.67
N THR A 34 30.47 33.25 2.15
CA THR A 34 29.56 32.83 1.08
C THR A 34 30.35 32.71 -0.23
N ALA A 35 31.01 31.57 -0.44
CA ALA A 35 31.75 31.28 -1.66
C ALA A 35 30.79 31.03 -2.85
N PRO A 36 31.04 31.55 -4.07
CA PRO A 36 30.00 31.61 -5.11
C PRO A 36 29.69 30.29 -5.84
N ASP A 37 30.64 29.36 -5.91
CA ASP A 37 30.55 28.20 -6.81
C ASP A 37 30.07 26.90 -6.12
N ASP A 38 28.74 26.68 -6.17
CA ASP A 38 28.12 25.38 -5.91
C ASP A 38 27.58 24.68 -7.18
N LYS A 39 27.92 25.25 -8.35
CA LYS A 39 27.53 24.79 -9.71
C LYS A 39 27.79 23.31 -9.96
N ASP A 40 28.97 22.84 -9.55
CA ASP A 40 29.60 21.56 -9.97
C ASP A 40 29.28 20.35 -9.09
N PHE A 41 28.41 20.52 -8.08
CA PHE A 41 28.06 19.48 -7.12
C PHE A 41 26.54 19.29 -7.06
N LEU A 42 26.09 18.12 -6.58
CA LEU A 42 24.66 17.87 -6.33
C LEU A 42 24.19 18.63 -5.07
N HIS A 43 25.00 18.49 -4.01
CA HIS A 43 24.83 18.98 -2.66
C HIS A 43 26.17 18.86 -1.91
N ARG A 44 26.28 19.46 -0.71
CA ARG A 44 27.42 19.27 0.21
C ARG A 44 26.94 18.70 1.54
N SER A 45 27.15 17.39 1.77
CA SER A 45 26.85 16.80 3.08
C SER A 45 27.76 17.36 4.16
N ILE A 46 27.23 17.49 5.38
CA ILE A 46 28.02 17.82 6.57
C ILE A 46 28.71 16.58 7.18
N LEU A 47 28.43 15.39 6.65
CA LEU A 47 29.16 14.16 6.91
C LEU A 47 30.06 13.86 5.73
N ARG A 48 31.27 13.34 5.97
CA ARG A 48 32.05 12.72 4.90
C ARG A 48 31.29 11.51 4.37
N THR A 49 31.29 11.28 3.06
CA THR A 49 30.69 10.07 2.45
C THR A 49 31.22 8.79 3.09
N ASP A 50 32.51 8.74 3.41
CA ASP A 50 33.17 7.60 4.05
C ASP A 50 33.02 7.51 5.59
N HIS A 51 32.26 8.40 6.24
CA HIS A 51 32.26 8.58 7.71
C HIS A 51 31.94 7.32 8.53
N PHE A 52 31.11 6.41 8.01
CA PHE A 52 30.76 5.17 8.69
C PHE A 52 31.61 3.97 8.29
N GLN A 53 32.40 4.07 7.22
CA GLN A 53 33.07 2.94 6.55
C GLN A 53 34.16 2.25 7.40
N ALA A 54 34.61 2.92 8.47
CA ALA A 54 35.58 2.41 9.45
C ALA A 54 34.93 1.72 10.67
N SER A 55 33.60 1.83 10.86
CA SER A 55 32.86 1.23 11.98
C SER A 55 31.73 0.28 11.57
N LEU A 56 31.55 0.02 10.27
CA LEU A 56 30.62 -1.00 9.78
C LEU A 56 30.89 -2.37 10.44
N PRO A 57 29.84 -3.09 10.87
CA PRO A 57 30.00 -4.42 11.46
C PRO A 57 30.54 -5.39 10.42
N ARG A 58 31.32 -6.37 10.85
CA ARG A 58 31.83 -7.42 9.96
C ARG A 58 30.70 -8.39 9.60
N LEU A 59 30.62 -8.81 8.33
CA LEU A 59 29.65 -9.81 7.89
C LEU A 59 29.87 -11.11 8.69
N PRO A 60 28.84 -11.67 9.36
CA PRO A 60 29.01 -12.90 10.12
C PRO A 60 29.20 -14.10 9.18
N VAL A 61 30.04 -15.05 9.60
CA VAL A 61 29.98 -16.42 9.11
C VAL A 61 28.85 -17.13 9.89
N PRO A 62 27.82 -17.70 9.24
CA PRO A 62 26.77 -18.44 9.94
C PRO A 62 27.28 -19.69 10.66
N GLU A 63 26.51 -20.20 11.61
CA GLU A 63 26.78 -21.51 12.20
C GLU A 63 26.48 -22.63 11.20
N LEU A 64 27.32 -23.68 11.21
CA LEU A 64 27.25 -24.77 10.24
C LEU A 64 25.91 -25.53 10.31
N GLU A 65 25.43 -25.85 11.51
CA GLU A 65 24.16 -26.57 11.69
C GLU A 65 22.97 -25.76 11.15
N ASP A 66 22.97 -24.47 11.44
CA ASP A 66 21.95 -23.50 11.02
C ASP A 66 21.96 -23.32 9.49
N THR A 67 23.12 -23.51 8.85
CA THR A 67 23.32 -23.47 7.40
C THR A 67 22.77 -24.74 6.73
N LEU A 68 23.20 -25.91 7.22
CA LEU A 68 22.80 -27.22 6.68
C LEU A 68 21.30 -27.47 6.86
N LYS A 69 20.70 -26.99 7.97
CA LYS A 69 19.25 -27.03 8.17
C LYS A 69 18.48 -26.22 7.11
N LYS A 70 18.91 -24.98 6.83
CA LYS A 70 18.23 -24.12 5.83
C LYS A 70 18.41 -24.63 4.40
N TYR A 71 19.57 -25.23 4.11
CA TYR A 71 19.82 -25.96 2.87
C TYR A 71 18.81 -27.10 2.69
N LEU A 72 18.64 -27.98 3.69
CA LEU A 72 17.66 -29.07 3.64
C LEU A 72 16.20 -28.56 3.59
N GLU A 73 15.83 -27.54 4.37
CA GLU A 73 14.49 -26.92 4.30
C GLU A 73 14.16 -26.42 2.87
N SER A 74 15.16 -25.95 2.13
CA SER A 74 15.02 -25.47 0.75
C SER A 74 15.00 -26.63 -0.25
N GLN A 75 15.91 -27.59 -0.10
CA GLN A 75 16.00 -28.79 -0.96
C GLN A 75 14.69 -29.59 -0.95
N ARG A 76 14.04 -29.76 0.21
CA ARG A 76 12.78 -30.51 0.33
C ARG A 76 11.63 -29.98 -0.55
N GLN A 77 11.75 -28.76 -1.09
CA GLN A 77 10.72 -28.20 -1.97
C GLN A 77 10.92 -28.61 -3.44
N ILE A 78 12.16 -28.85 -3.87
CA ILE A 78 12.53 -29.07 -5.29
C ILE A 78 13.02 -30.50 -5.59
N LEU A 79 13.22 -31.31 -4.55
CA LEU A 79 13.61 -32.72 -4.64
C LEU A 79 12.39 -33.65 -4.50
N THR A 80 12.52 -34.83 -5.09
CA THR A 80 11.73 -36.02 -4.74
C THR A 80 12.17 -36.58 -3.38
N ASP A 81 11.38 -37.50 -2.80
CA ASP A 81 11.72 -38.11 -1.51
C ASP A 81 13.07 -38.86 -1.56
N ALA A 82 13.32 -39.66 -2.60
CA ALA A 82 14.57 -40.42 -2.72
C ALA A 82 15.81 -39.53 -2.93
N GLU A 83 15.71 -38.48 -3.75
CA GLU A 83 16.79 -37.47 -3.88
C GLU A 83 17.04 -36.76 -2.54
N TYR A 84 15.97 -36.44 -1.81
CA TYR A 84 16.06 -35.74 -0.53
C TYR A 84 16.70 -36.59 0.56
N ASP A 85 16.32 -37.86 0.69
CA ASP A 85 16.86 -38.75 1.71
C ASP A 85 18.37 -39.02 1.46
N GLN A 86 18.77 -39.19 0.20
CA GLN A 86 20.19 -39.21 -0.18
C GLN A 86 20.91 -37.90 0.18
N THR A 87 20.28 -36.75 -0.06
CA THR A 87 20.82 -35.42 0.31
C THR A 87 20.99 -35.30 1.83
N VAL A 88 20.05 -35.83 2.62
CA VAL A 88 20.11 -35.85 4.10
C VAL A 88 21.30 -36.67 4.58
N ASP A 89 21.55 -37.85 4.01
CA ASP A 89 22.71 -38.68 4.37
C ASP A 89 24.05 -38.00 4.02
N ILE A 90 24.15 -37.38 2.84
CA ILE A 90 25.34 -36.59 2.44
C ILE A 90 25.55 -35.40 3.39
N VAL A 91 24.48 -34.70 3.78
CA VAL A 91 24.54 -33.58 4.74
C VAL A 91 24.93 -34.05 6.14
N ASN A 92 24.40 -35.18 6.62
CA ASN A 92 24.76 -35.76 7.92
C ASN A 92 26.22 -36.21 7.95
N LYS A 93 26.69 -36.86 6.88
CA LYS A 93 28.09 -37.25 6.67
C LYS A 93 29.00 -36.01 6.67
N PHE A 94 28.67 -34.99 5.89
CA PHE A 94 29.42 -33.72 5.85
C PHE A 94 29.46 -33.01 7.20
N LYS A 95 28.36 -33.01 7.95
CA LYS A 95 28.28 -32.48 9.32
C LYS A 95 29.21 -33.22 10.29
N ALA A 96 29.41 -34.52 10.09
CA ALA A 96 30.27 -35.37 10.93
C ALA A 96 31.76 -35.36 10.51
N THR A 97 32.09 -35.10 9.24
CA THR A 97 33.46 -35.20 8.71
C THR A 97 34.06 -33.87 8.25
N ASP A 98 33.85 -33.48 6.99
CA ASP A 98 34.58 -32.38 6.34
C ASP A 98 34.12 -30.99 6.84
N GLY A 99 32.83 -30.86 7.18
CA GLY A 99 32.18 -29.58 7.50
C GLY A 99 32.74 -28.85 8.73
N PRO A 100 32.91 -29.49 9.90
CA PRO A 100 33.43 -28.83 11.10
C PRO A 100 34.85 -28.26 10.95
N ASP A 101 35.71 -28.91 10.17
CA ASP A 101 37.05 -28.40 9.87
C ASP A 101 36.99 -27.21 8.90
N LEU A 102 36.17 -27.31 7.85
CA LEU A 102 35.95 -26.21 6.89
C LEU A 102 35.35 -24.97 7.57
N GLN A 103 34.38 -25.15 8.47
CA GLN A 103 33.82 -24.10 9.32
C GLN A 103 34.95 -23.41 10.12
N LYS A 104 35.78 -24.20 10.80
CA LYS A 104 36.90 -23.72 11.62
C LYS A 104 37.92 -22.94 10.79
N ARG A 105 38.26 -23.42 9.59
CA ARG A 105 39.21 -22.74 8.68
C ARG A 105 38.63 -21.49 8.02
N LEU A 106 37.37 -21.50 7.60
CA LEU A 106 36.68 -20.30 7.08
C LEU A 106 36.59 -19.20 8.14
N VAL A 107 36.22 -19.56 9.37
CA VAL A 107 36.19 -18.64 10.52
C VAL A 107 37.60 -18.16 10.91
N ALA A 108 38.66 -18.97 10.74
CA ALA A 108 40.03 -18.53 10.95
C ALA A 108 40.48 -17.52 9.88
N LYS A 109 40.22 -17.81 8.60
CA LYS A 109 40.50 -16.94 7.45
C LYS A 109 39.76 -15.60 7.55
N ASP A 110 38.50 -15.63 7.99
CA ASP A 110 37.73 -14.43 8.32
C ASP A 110 38.37 -13.62 9.47
N LYS A 111 38.71 -14.28 10.58
CA LYS A 111 39.35 -13.63 11.75
C LYS A 111 40.73 -13.02 11.44
N GLN A 112 41.44 -13.52 10.43
CA GLN A 112 42.67 -12.92 9.90
C GLN A 112 42.37 -11.70 9.02
N ASN A 113 41.38 -11.79 8.14
CA ASN A 113 41.07 -10.77 7.13
C ASN A 113 40.02 -9.74 7.60
N LYS A 114 40.20 -9.19 8.81
CA LYS A 114 39.18 -8.37 9.48
C LYS A 114 38.71 -7.12 8.72
N HIS A 115 39.52 -6.62 7.78
CA HIS A 115 39.26 -5.44 6.96
C HIS A 115 38.21 -5.66 5.84
N THR A 116 37.78 -6.92 5.63
CA THR A 116 36.82 -7.33 4.59
C THR A 116 35.89 -8.42 5.11
N SER A 117 34.93 -8.86 4.27
CA SER A 117 34.13 -10.07 4.52
C SER A 117 34.77 -11.32 3.88
N TYR A 118 34.39 -12.50 4.38
CA TYR A 118 34.82 -13.79 3.84
C TYR A 118 34.38 -14.04 2.39
N VAL A 119 33.26 -13.44 1.95
CA VAL A 119 32.65 -13.70 0.63
C VAL A 119 33.09 -12.70 -0.45
N THR A 120 33.59 -11.52 -0.10
CA THR A 120 33.85 -10.43 -1.06
C THR A 120 34.77 -10.86 -2.22
N LYS A 121 35.93 -11.46 -1.92
CA LYS A 121 36.88 -11.93 -2.95
C LYS A 121 36.31 -13.12 -3.75
N PRO A 122 35.83 -14.23 -3.14
CA PRO A 122 35.14 -15.30 -3.86
C PRO A 122 34.05 -14.82 -4.83
N TRP A 123 33.22 -13.86 -4.42
CA TRP A 123 32.12 -13.35 -5.24
C TRP A 123 32.60 -12.52 -6.43
N PHE A 124 33.63 -11.67 -6.27
CA PHE A 124 34.31 -11.02 -7.40
C PHE A 124 34.98 -12.03 -8.33
N ASP A 125 35.69 -13.02 -7.78
CA ASP A 125 36.37 -14.07 -8.55
C ASP A 125 35.38 -14.91 -9.37
N MET A 126 34.15 -15.14 -8.89
CA MET A 126 33.11 -15.85 -9.65
C MET A 126 32.75 -15.15 -10.96
N TYR A 127 32.37 -13.86 -10.93
CA TYR A 127 32.00 -13.12 -12.13
C TYR A 127 33.19 -12.87 -13.07
N LEU A 128 34.38 -12.60 -12.50
CA LEU A 128 35.58 -12.31 -13.29
C LEU A 128 36.21 -13.56 -13.92
N LYS A 129 36.15 -14.73 -13.27
CA LYS A 129 36.58 -16.01 -13.87
C LYS A 129 35.56 -16.57 -14.86
N SER A 130 34.27 -16.20 -14.77
CA SER A 130 33.30 -16.63 -15.77
C SER A 130 33.75 -16.23 -17.18
N ARG A 131 33.58 -17.18 -18.12
CA ARG A 131 33.95 -17.06 -19.53
C ARG A 131 32.75 -16.80 -20.44
N LEU A 132 31.53 -16.87 -19.89
CA LEU A 132 30.30 -16.58 -20.63
C LEU A 132 30.24 -15.11 -21.08
N PRO A 133 29.58 -14.80 -22.20
CA PRO A 133 29.24 -13.42 -22.58
C PRO A 133 28.57 -12.66 -21.43
N ILE A 134 28.98 -11.43 -21.17
CA ILE A 134 28.36 -10.60 -20.12
C ILE A 134 26.94 -10.13 -20.49
N VAL A 135 26.66 -9.98 -21.79
CA VAL A 135 25.32 -9.68 -22.31
C VAL A 135 24.38 -10.85 -22.04
N LEU A 136 23.15 -10.51 -21.64
CA LEU A 136 22.11 -11.42 -21.15
C LEU A 136 22.47 -12.14 -19.83
N ASN A 137 23.59 -12.87 -19.78
CA ASN A 137 23.94 -13.72 -18.63
C ASN A 137 24.24 -12.93 -17.34
N TYR A 138 24.77 -11.70 -17.45
CA TYR A 138 25.19 -10.91 -16.28
C TYR A 138 24.72 -9.45 -16.28
N ASN A 139 24.84 -8.70 -17.37
CA ASN A 139 24.48 -7.27 -17.41
C ASN A 139 22.94 -7.08 -17.37
N PRO A 140 22.39 -6.41 -16.34
CA PRO A 140 20.99 -6.00 -16.32
C PRO A 140 20.85 -4.56 -16.86
N PHE A 141 19.61 -4.06 -16.92
CA PHE A 141 19.32 -2.63 -17.07
C PHE A 141 18.27 -2.15 -16.06
N ILE A 142 18.28 -0.83 -15.82
CA ILE A 142 17.17 -0.08 -15.21
C ILE A 142 16.87 1.16 -16.06
N SER A 143 15.59 1.39 -16.39
CA SER A 143 15.14 2.55 -17.17
C SER A 143 14.51 3.62 -16.29
N PHE A 144 14.73 4.88 -16.68
CA PHE A 144 14.20 6.03 -15.97
C PHE A 144 12.72 6.21 -16.30
N GLN A 145 11.93 6.69 -15.32
CA GLN A 145 10.68 7.39 -15.61
C GLN A 145 10.96 8.54 -16.59
N ASP A 146 9.99 8.91 -17.43
CA ASP A 146 10.17 10.05 -18.34
C ASP A 146 10.17 11.39 -17.61
N ASP A 147 10.70 12.43 -18.27
CA ASP A 147 10.66 13.77 -17.69
C ASP A 147 9.19 14.24 -17.62
N PRO A 148 8.68 14.71 -16.47
CA PRO A 148 7.31 15.19 -16.35
C PRO A 148 7.00 16.43 -17.21
N ARG A 149 8.01 17.01 -17.86
CA ARG A 149 7.91 18.14 -18.80
C ARG A 149 8.19 17.63 -20.23
N PRO A 150 7.18 17.46 -21.10
CA PRO A 150 7.35 16.84 -22.42
C PRO A 150 8.42 17.50 -23.30
N GLU A 151 8.68 18.80 -23.13
CA GLU A 151 9.68 19.55 -23.87
C GLU A 151 11.14 19.21 -23.45
N TYR A 152 11.35 18.66 -22.25
CA TYR A 152 12.67 18.17 -21.78
C TYR A 152 12.94 16.72 -22.18
N GLN A 153 11.92 16.01 -22.66
CA GLN A 153 12.02 14.64 -23.20
C GLN A 153 12.79 14.60 -24.54
N ASN A 154 13.15 15.74 -25.15
CA ASN A 154 14.01 15.77 -26.32
C ASN A 154 15.39 15.11 -26.04
N GLN A 155 15.82 14.17 -26.89
CA GLN A 155 17.04 13.37 -26.69
C GLN A 155 18.31 14.22 -26.42
N LEU A 156 18.49 15.37 -27.09
CA LEU A 156 19.65 16.26 -26.89
C LEU A 156 19.60 16.96 -25.52
N ILE A 157 18.43 17.50 -25.16
CA ILE A 157 18.22 18.21 -23.89
C ILE A 157 18.35 17.22 -22.73
N ARG A 158 17.73 16.05 -22.85
CA ARG A 158 17.73 15.03 -21.81
C ARG A 158 19.11 14.43 -21.60
N SER A 159 19.79 14.02 -22.68
CA SER A 159 21.17 13.48 -22.58
C SER A 159 22.13 14.50 -21.97
N THR A 160 22.11 15.75 -22.41
CA THR A 160 22.96 16.82 -21.85
C THR A 160 22.73 17.02 -20.35
N ASN A 161 21.46 17.16 -19.93
CA ASN A 161 21.12 17.31 -18.51
C ASN A 161 21.58 16.10 -17.68
N MET A 162 21.34 14.88 -18.17
CA MET A 162 21.76 13.66 -17.48
C MET A 162 23.29 13.52 -17.41
N ILE A 163 24.03 13.85 -18.48
CA ILE A 163 25.50 13.86 -18.48
C ILE A 163 26.03 14.80 -17.39
N VAL A 164 25.53 16.04 -17.35
CA VAL A 164 25.97 17.01 -16.35
C VAL A 164 25.59 16.56 -14.93
N SER A 165 24.38 16.02 -14.71
CA SER A 165 23.99 15.45 -13.42
C SER A 165 24.88 14.28 -12.98
N SER A 166 25.28 13.40 -13.91
CA SER A 166 26.22 12.30 -13.65
C SER A 166 27.62 12.80 -13.29
N LEU A 167 28.09 13.87 -13.94
CA LEU A 167 29.36 14.52 -13.61
C LEU A 167 29.31 15.21 -12.24
N LYS A 168 28.20 15.87 -11.90
CA LYS A 168 27.95 16.42 -10.56
C LYS A 168 27.95 15.30 -9.51
N PHE A 169 27.32 14.16 -9.77
CA PHE A 169 27.38 13.00 -8.87
C PHE A 169 28.83 12.53 -8.68
N MET A 170 29.58 12.33 -9.78
CA MET A 170 30.99 11.91 -9.73
C MET A 170 31.84 12.88 -8.90
N LYS A 171 31.72 14.19 -9.12
CA LYS A 171 32.45 15.21 -8.34
C LYS A 171 32.06 15.21 -6.87
N THR A 172 30.77 15.09 -6.56
CA THR A 172 30.24 15.04 -5.19
C THR A 172 30.76 13.81 -4.43
N LEU A 173 30.82 12.65 -5.10
CA LEU A 173 31.43 11.42 -4.57
C LEU A 173 32.95 11.56 -4.39
N ARG A 174 33.69 12.05 -5.40
CA ARG A 174 35.16 12.19 -5.35
C ARG A 174 35.63 13.20 -4.31
N ALA A 175 34.86 14.27 -4.09
CA ALA A 175 35.11 15.26 -3.04
C ALA A 175 34.69 14.78 -1.63
N ASN A 176 34.19 13.54 -1.48
CA ASN A 176 33.79 12.93 -0.20
C ASN A 176 32.70 13.71 0.55
N ILE A 177 31.80 14.37 -0.20
CA ILE A 177 30.69 15.21 0.30
C ILE A 177 29.30 14.71 -0.15
N LEU A 178 29.23 13.58 -0.86
CA LEU A 178 27.98 12.85 -1.08
C LEU A 178 27.45 12.37 0.27
N GLU A 179 26.15 12.50 0.53
CA GLU A 179 25.53 11.99 1.76
C GLU A 179 25.80 10.47 1.90
N PRO A 180 26.33 9.99 3.04
CA PRO A 180 26.55 8.56 3.26
C PRO A 180 25.28 7.74 3.02
N ASP A 181 25.43 6.57 2.42
CA ASP A 181 24.31 5.66 2.16
C ASP A 181 23.86 5.00 3.47
N ILE A 182 22.61 5.21 3.86
CA ILE A 182 22.06 4.80 5.16
C ILE A 182 20.64 4.26 4.98
N PHE A 183 20.39 3.03 5.45
CA PHE A 183 19.05 2.49 5.56
C PHE A 183 18.38 2.94 6.87
N HIS A 184 17.32 3.74 6.77
CA HIS A 184 16.61 4.35 7.90
C HIS A 184 15.33 3.58 8.25
N LEU A 185 15.28 2.84 9.36
CA LEU A 185 14.02 2.22 9.84
C LEU A 185 12.98 3.24 10.31
N ASN A 186 13.40 4.48 10.59
CA ASN A 186 12.51 5.61 10.85
C ASN A 186 13.20 6.89 10.34
N PRO A 187 12.91 7.34 9.11
CA PRO A 187 13.47 8.57 8.56
C PRO A 187 13.17 9.79 9.43
N ALA A 188 11.94 9.99 9.91
CA ALA A 188 11.60 11.14 10.75
C ALA A 188 12.51 11.29 12.01
N LYS A 189 12.93 10.17 12.63
CA LYS A 189 13.89 10.20 13.76
C LYS A 189 15.35 10.41 13.31
N SER A 190 15.75 9.81 12.20
CA SER A 190 17.17 9.55 11.88
C SER A 190 17.67 10.16 10.58
N ASP A 191 16.80 10.49 9.65
CA ASP A 191 17.08 11.29 8.46
C ASP A 191 16.67 12.75 8.74
N ASN A 192 17.55 13.49 9.43
CA ASN A 192 17.39 14.93 9.64
C ASN A 192 18.74 15.60 9.98
N MET A 193 18.75 16.93 10.00
CA MET A 193 19.97 17.72 10.30
C MET A 193 20.43 17.62 11.76
N ARG A 194 19.56 17.25 12.72
CA ARG A 194 20.00 17.01 14.10
C ARG A 194 20.82 15.72 14.17
N PHE A 195 20.35 14.64 13.55
CA PHE A 195 21.12 13.39 13.40
C PHE A 195 22.47 13.63 12.71
N ARG A 196 22.48 14.28 11.53
CA ARG A 196 23.72 14.55 10.78
C ARG A 196 24.72 15.36 11.62
N LYS A 197 24.28 16.38 12.36
CA LYS A 197 25.14 17.16 13.28
C LYS A 197 25.69 16.32 14.44
N VAL A 198 24.88 15.43 15.05
CA VAL A 198 25.36 14.52 16.11
C VAL A 198 26.35 13.50 15.57
N MET A 199 26.06 12.86 14.42
CA MET A 199 26.96 11.89 13.80
C MET A 199 28.31 12.52 13.41
N ARG A 200 28.34 13.79 12.97
CA ARG A 200 29.58 14.52 12.66
C ARG A 200 30.52 14.66 13.88
N MET A 201 29.96 14.71 15.10
CA MET A 201 30.75 14.79 16.34
C MET A 201 31.22 13.41 16.84
N ILE A 202 30.71 12.31 16.29
CA ILE A 202 31.08 10.95 16.67
C ILE A 202 32.23 10.47 15.75
N PRO A 203 33.38 10.04 16.28
CA PRO A 203 34.49 9.53 15.46
C PRO A 203 34.08 8.36 14.55
N SER A 204 34.60 8.34 13.33
CA SER A 204 34.29 7.35 12.29
C SER A 204 34.54 5.89 12.70
N SER A 205 35.41 5.67 13.71
CA SER A 205 35.71 4.38 14.33
C SER A 205 34.60 3.82 15.23
N ILE A 206 33.60 4.63 15.60
CA ILE A 206 32.41 4.20 16.37
C ILE A 206 31.07 4.75 15.81
N ALA A 207 31.11 5.50 14.71
CA ALA A 207 29.96 6.20 14.13
C ALA A 207 28.77 5.27 13.79
N PHE A 208 29.02 4.02 13.36
CA PHE A 208 27.96 3.03 13.12
C PHE A 208 27.10 2.76 14.37
N TYR A 209 27.72 2.60 15.54
CA TYR A 209 26.98 2.40 16.80
C TYR A 209 26.16 3.65 17.17
N GLY A 210 26.68 4.83 16.83
CA GLY A 210 25.94 6.09 16.88
C GLY A 210 24.65 6.03 16.04
N ALA A 211 24.76 5.64 14.77
CA ALA A 211 23.63 5.52 13.86
C ALA A 211 22.62 4.44 14.30
N TYR A 212 23.12 3.29 14.77
CA TYR A 212 22.32 2.16 15.24
C TYR A 212 21.38 2.53 16.40
N MET A 213 21.81 3.39 17.34
CA MET A 213 20.93 3.93 18.42
C MET A 213 19.75 4.77 17.89
N TYR A 214 19.87 5.33 16.69
CA TYR A 214 18.79 6.03 16.00
C TYR A 214 17.91 5.10 15.13
N LYS A 215 18.24 3.80 15.06
CA LYS A 215 17.71 2.80 14.12
C LYS A 215 18.02 3.12 12.66
N ALA A 216 19.21 3.68 12.43
CA ALA A 216 19.79 3.91 11.12
C ALA A 216 20.97 2.94 10.90
N PHE A 217 21.07 2.38 9.69
CA PHE A 217 22.04 1.36 9.32
C PHE A 217 22.87 1.89 8.13
N PRO A 218 24.02 2.53 8.37
CA PRO A 218 24.96 2.88 7.31
C PRO A 218 25.36 1.65 6.50
N LEU A 219 25.55 1.85 5.20
CA LEU A 219 25.87 0.80 4.25
C LEU A 219 27.33 0.93 3.76
N ASP A 220 27.89 -0.15 3.26
CA ASP A 220 29.22 -0.19 2.66
C ASP A 220 29.23 0.52 1.29
N MET A 221 30.20 1.41 1.11
CA MET A 221 30.36 2.22 -0.11
C MET A 221 31.66 1.90 -0.87
N SER A 222 32.34 0.79 -0.55
CA SER A 222 33.62 0.42 -1.18
C SER A 222 33.55 0.21 -2.70
N GLN A 223 32.36 -0.11 -3.21
CA GLN A 223 32.08 -0.35 -4.63
C GLN A 223 31.89 0.95 -5.43
N TYR A 224 31.49 2.06 -4.79
CA TYR A 224 31.11 3.32 -5.47
C TYR A 224 32.25 3.90 -6.33
N LYS A 225 33.50 3.63 -5.97
CA LYS A 225 34.69 4.03 -6.74
C LYS A 225 34.72 3.47 -8.18
N ASN A 226 33.99 2.38 -8.43
CA ASN A 226 33.92 1.67 -9.71
C ASN A 226 32.82 2.20 -10.65
N LEU A 227 32.04 3.22 -10.24
CA LEU A 227 30.98 3.79 -11.08
C LEU A 227 31.53 4.50 -12.32
N PHE A 228 32.63 5.24 -12.18
CA PHE A 228 33.15 6.17 -13.20
C PHE A 228 34.58 5.85 -13.62
N ASN A 229 34.92 6.18 -14.87
CA ASN A 229 36.22 5.89 -15.49
C ASN A 229 36.65 4.43 -15.33
N SER A 230 35.67 3.52 -15.34
CA SER A 230 35.82 2.13 -14.94
C SER A 230 35.37 1.18 -16.04
N THR A 231 36.07 0.06 -16.19
CA THR A 231 35.78 -0.95 -17.21
C THR A 231 36.25 -2.34 -16.78
N ARG A 232 35.68 -3.38 -17.39
CA ARG A 232 36.09 -4.78 -17.26
C ARG A 232 36.92 -5.20 -18.47
N ILE A 233 38.25 -5.23 -18.32
CA ILE A 233 39.14 -5.69 -19.38
C ILE A 233 39.07 -7.22 -19.47
N PRO A 234 38.79 -7.81 -20.65
CA PRO A 234 38.85 -9.25 -20.86
C PRO A 234 40.30 -9.74 -20.75
N ARG A 235 40.51 -10.85 -20.05
CA ARG A 235 41.85 -11.48 -19.91
C ARG A 235 41.68 -13.00 -19.90
N PRO A 236 42.67 -13.79 -20.38
CA PRO A 236 42.59 -15.26 -20.35
C PRO A 236 42.31 -15.80 -18.94
N GLY A 237 41.26 -16.61 -18.79
CA GLY A 237 40.88 -17.29 -17.54
C GLY A 237 40.32 -16.42 -16.39
N LYS A 238 40.73 -15.15 -16.24
CA LYS A 238 40.13 -14.21 -15.26
C LYS A 238 40.26 -12.75 -15.69
N ASP A 239 39.13 -12.09 -15.90
CA ASP A 239 39.03 -10.67 -16.27
C ASP A 239 39.48 -9.71 -15.16
N GLU A 240 39.79 -8.47 -15.56
CA GLU A 240 40.39 -7.42 -14.73
C GLU A 240 39.45 -6.20 -14.64
N LEU A 241 39.29 -5.61 -13.44
CA LEU A 241 38.56 -4.37 -13.24
C LEU A 241 39.55 -3.20 -13.14
N VAL A 242 39.53 -2.30 -14.12
CA VAL A 242 40.44 -1.15 -14.20
C VAL A 242 39.68 0.15 -13.97
N VAL A 243 40.33 1.12 -13.30
CA VAL A 243 39.77 2.45 -12.99
C VAL A 243 40.84 3.53 -13.23
N ASP A 244 40.62 4.40 -14.22
CA ASP A 244 41.55 5.50 -14.59
C ASP A 244 40.96 6.86 -14.20
N LYS A 245 41.21 7.30 -12.96
CA LYS A 245 40.52 8.48 -12.39
C LYS A 245 40.88 9.80 -13.05
N ASP A 246 42.01 9.86 -13.76
CA ASP A 246 42.58 11.12 -14.26
C ASP A 246 42.05 11.49 -15.65
N ALA A 247 41.40 10.53 -16.33
CA ALA A 247 40.68 10.74 -17.58
C ALA A 247 39.44 11.64 -17.44
N LYS A 248 39.26 12.53 -18.42
CA LYS A 248 38.34 13.69 -18.37
C LYS A 248 37.21 13.65 -19.39
N HIS A 249 37.24 12.65 -20.26
CA HIS A 249 36.42 12.56 -21.46
C HIS A 249 35.22 11.62 -21.31
N LEU A 250 34.17 11.94 -22.05
CA LEU A 250 33.01 11.06 -22.25
C LEU A 250 33.24 10.21 -23.52
N LEU A 251 32.81 8.95 -23.48
CA LEU A 251 32.66 8.13 -24.68
C LEU A 251 31.20 8.24 -25.15
N VAL A 252 30.99 8.55 -26.43
CA VAL A 252 29.66 8.52 -27.06
C VAL A 252 29.66 7.50 -28.19
N MET A 253 28.63 6.65 -28.22
CA MET A 253 28.38 5.67 -29.27
C MET A 253 27.06 6.01 -29.97
N ARG A 254 27.08 5.99 -31.31
CA ARG A 254 25.87 6.15 -32.15
C ARG A 254 26.05 5.33 -33.42
N ASN A 255 25.08 4.48 -33.75
CA ASN A 255 25.09 3.62 -34.94
C ASN A 255 26.42 2.85 -35.14
N GLY A 256 26.98 2.29 -34.05
CA GLY A 256 28.24 1.53 -34.06
C GLY A 256 29.51 2.36 -34.35
N ASN A 257 29.41 3.68 -34.47
CA ASN A 257 30.52 4.62 -34.53
C ASN A 257 30.87 5.10 -33.11
N PHE A 258 32.14 5.42 -32.87
CA PHE A 258 32.68 5.84 -31.58
C PHE A 258 33.15 7.31 -31.64
N TYR A 259 32.79 8.10 -30.63
CA TYR A 259 33.11 9.52 -30.54
C TYR A 259 33.56 9.88 -29.12
N MET A 260 34.38 10.92 -29.00
CA MET A 260 34.97 11.36 -27.74
C MET A 260 35.02 12.88 -27.66
N PHE A 261 34.75 13.43 -26.47
CA PHE A 261 35.09 14.80 -26.12
C PHE A 261 35.38 14.91 -24.62
N ASP A 262 36.22 15.87 -24.24
CA ASP A 262 36.40 16.22 -22.83
C ASP A 262 35.11 16.77 -22.22
N VAL A 263 34.81 16.37 -20.99
CA VAL A 263 33.69 16.89 -20.19
C VAL A 263 34.15 17.53 -18.87
N LEU A 264 35.46 17.46 -18.58
CA LEU A 264 36.11 18.21 -17.51
C LEU A 264 37.25 19.10 -18.07
N ASP A 265 37.42 20.30 -17.52
CA ASP A 265 38.50 21.22 -17.91
C ASP A 265 39.89 20.78 -17.38
N SER A 266 40.93 21.56 -17.69
CA SER A 266 42.30 21.30 -17.21
C SER A 266 42.41 21.25 -15.67
N LYS A 267 41.52 21.91 -14.94
CA LYS A 267 41.45 22.01 -13.46
C LYS A 267 40.52 20.97 -12.82
N GLY A 268 39.70 20.26 -13.60
CA GLY A 268 38.70 19.29 -13.12
C GLY A 268 37.30 19.89 -12.86
N ASN A 269 37.00 21.08 -13.39
CA ASN A 269 35.65 21.64 -13.44
C ASN A 269 34.83 20.98 -14.55
N ILE A 270 33.51 20.89 -14.41
CA ILE A 270 32.63 20.44 -15.51
C ILE A 270 32.67 21.52 -16.60
N LEU A 271 32.75 21.12 -17.87
CA LEU A 271 32.62 22.10 -18.97
C LEU A 271 31.24 22.77 -18.95
N GLU A 272 31.15 23.96 -19.55
CA GLU A 272 29.88 24.67 -19.66
C GLU A 272 28.80 23.79 -20.33
N PRO A 273 27.58 23.68 -19.76
CA PRO A 273 26.55 22.76 -20.25
C PRO A 273 26.23 22.91 -21.73
N GLU A 274 26.32 24.12 -22.27
CA GLU A 274 26.10 24.48 -23.67
C GLU A 274 27.22 23.95 -24.57
N VAL A 275 28.45 23.83 -24.07
CA VAL A 275 29.57 23.17 -24.78
C VAL A 275 29.35 21.67 -24.84
N ILE A 276 28.90 21.05 -23.73
CA ILE A 276 28.53 19.63 -23.71
C ILE A 276 27.35 19.38 -24.68
N MET A 277 26.35 20.27 -24.69
CA MET A 277 25.23 20.25 -25.63
C MET A 277 25.70 20.35 -27.08
N SER A 278 26.64 21.25 -27.39
CA SER A 278 27.22 21.37 -28.74
C SER A 278 27.96 20.10 -29.16
N CYS A 279 28.76 19.50 -28.28
CA CYS A 279 29.44 18.23 -28.55
C CYS A 279 28.47 17.08 -28.82
N VAL A 280 27.41 16.92 -28.01
CA VAL A 280 26.37 15.90 -28.24
C VAL A 280 25.63 16.19 -29.56
N HIS A 281 25.30 17.45 -29.83
CA HIS A 281 24.63 17.86 -31.07
C HIS A 281 25.46 17.59 -32.32
N GLN A 282 26.79 17.75 -32.24
CA GLN A 282 27.73 17.39 -33.32
C GLN A 282 27.67 15.88 -33.61
N VAL A 283 27.68 15.01 -32.59
CA VAL A 283 27.54 13.54 -32.76
C VAL A 283 26.16 13.14 -33.33
N MET A 284 25.09 13.83 -32.91
CA MET A 284 23.74 13.61 -33.47
C MET A 284 23.61 14.09 -34.92
N LYS A 285 24.39 15.09 -35.33
CA LYS A 285 24.42 15.62 -36.71
C LYS A 285 25.50 15.00 -37.61
N ASP A 286 26.36 14.12 -37.08
CA ASP A 286 27.36 13.42 -37.89
C ASP A 286 26.65 12.59 -38.99
N PRO A 287 26.97 12.81 -40.28
CA PRO A 287 26.31 12.14 -41.41
C PRO A 287 26.88 10.75 -41.72
N SER A 288 27.81 10.24 -40.90
CA SER A 288 28.38 8.90 -41.07
C SER A 288 27.28 7.82 -41.09
N PRO A 289 27.33 6.86 -42.04
CA PRO A 289 26.46 5.70 -41.97
C PRO A 289 26.79 4.83 -40.73
N PRO A 290 25.90 3.89 -40.37
CA PRO A 290 26.22 2.86 -39.40
C PRO A 290 27.53 2.15 -39.76
N SER A 291 28.36 1.85 -38.75
CA SER A 291 29.67 1.23 -39.01
C SER A 291 29.50 -0.14 -39.68
N PRO A 292 30.16 -0.43 -40.82
CA PRO A 292 30.09 -1.73 -41.47
C PRO A 292 30.78 -2.84 -40.64
N HIS A 293 31.66 -2.45 -39.72
CA HIS A 293 32.33 -3.36 -38.78
C HIS A 293 32.22 -2.78 -37.36
N PRO A 294 31.09 -2.98 -36.65
CA PRO A 294 30.84 -2.40 -35.33
C PRO A 294 31.64 -3.13 -34.22
N VAL A 295 32.91 -2.76 -34.05
CA VAL A 295 33.90 -3.37 -33.12
C VAL A 295 33.38 -3.57 -31.69
N GLY A 296 32.43 -2.74 -31.22
CA GLY A 296 31.80 -2.90 -29.90
C GLY A 296 31.13 -4.26 -29.67
N VAL A 297 30.76 -4.98 -30.74
CA VAL A 297 30.16 -6.31 -30.67
C VAL A 297 31.03 -7.32 -29.94
N PHE A 298 32.36 -7.15 -29.95
CA PHE A 298 33.26 -8.06 -29.26
C PHE A 298 33.12 -8.01 -27.73
N THR A 299 32.61 -6.91 -27.15
CA THR A 299 32.29 -6.89 -25.70
C THR A 299 31.16 -7.86 -25.32
N ALA A 300 30.40 -8.34 -26.31
CA ALA A 300 29.39 -9.39 -26.18
C ALA A 300 29.88 -10.81 -26.54
N GLU A 301 31.17 -11.03 -26.76
CA GLU A 301 31.74 -12.36 -27.00
C GLU A 301 31.98 -13.16 -25.70
N ASN A 302 32.31 -14.44 -25.88
CA ASN A 302 32.99 -15.23 -24.85
C ASN A 302 34.25 -14.49 -24.38
N ARG A 303 34.55 -14.53 -23.07
CA ARG A 303 35.58 -13.65 -22.48
C ARG A 303 37.02 -14.00 -22.89
N ASP A 304 37.32 -15.27 -23.18
CA ASP A 304 38.63 -15.65 -23.74
C ASP A 304 38.72 -15.30 -25.23
N THR A 305 37.62 -15.44 -25.99
CA THR A 305 37.52 -14.99 -27.40
C THR A 305 37.72 -13.47 -27.50
N TRP A 306 37.07 -12.69 -26.63
CA TRP A 306 37.26 -11.25 -26.58
C TRP A 306 38.66 -10.87 -26.09
N ALA A 307 39.26 -11.57 -25.12
CA ALA A 307 40.65 -11.33 -24.73
C ALA A 307 41.60 -11.46 -25.93
N MET A 308 41.49 -12.56 -26.70
CA MET A 308 42.27 -12.81 -27.92
C MET A 308 42.06 -11.71 -28.98
N TYR A 309 40.81 -11.34 -29.28
CA TYR A 309 40.50 -10.27 -30.23
C TYR A 309 41.00 -8.89 -29.75
N ARG A 310 40.93 -8.59 -28.44
CA ARG A 310 41.40 -7.31 -27.87
C ARG A 310 42.92 -7.21 -27.92
N ASP A 311 43.64 -8.29 -27.64
CA ASP A 311 45.10 -8.35 -27.77
C ASP A 311 45.52 -8.25 -29.25
N LYS A 312 44.75 -8.83 -30.19
CA LYS A 312 44.97 -8.60 -31.64
C LYS A 312 44.70 -7.15 -32.06
N LEU A 313 43.66 -6.50 -31.55
CA LEU A 313 43.43 -5.06 -31.79
C LEU A 313 44.59 -4.20 -31.28
N ILE A 314 45.19 -4.53 -30.13
CA ILE A 314 46.42 -3.90 -29.64
C ILE A 314 47.57 -4.10 -30.64
N GLY A 315 47.77 -5.34 -31.13
CA GLY A 315 48.78 -5.66 -32.15
C GLY A 315 48.61 -4.91 -33.48
N LEU A 316 47.37 -4.59 -33.87
CA LEU A 316 47.06 -3.73 -35.03
C LEU A 316 47.23 -2.21 -34.75
N GLY A 317 47.70 -1.84 -33.56
CA GLY A 317 47.98 -0.46 -33.19
C GLY A 317 46.74 0.35 -32.78
N ASN A 318 45.78 -0.30 -32.11
CA ASN A 318 44.57 0.32 -31.52
C ASN A 318 44.67 0.55 -30.00
N GLU A 319 45.85 0.39 -29.39
CA GLU A 319 46.03 0.50 -27.93
C GLU A 319 45.57 1.84 -27.36
N GLU A 320 45.88 2.96 -28.04
CA GLU A 320 45.40 4.30 -27.66
C GLU A 320 43.86 4.34 -27.69
N THR A 321 43.24 3.90 -28.79
CA THR A 321 41.78 3.87 -28.95
C THR A 321 41.09 3.04 -27.86
N LEU A 322 41.64 1.88 -27.53
CA LEU A 322 41.13 1.02 -26.45
C LEU A 322 41.30 1.69 -25.08
N LYS A 323 42.49 2.22 -24.76
CA LYS A 323 42.74 2.94 -23.50
C LYS A 323 41.78 4.13 -23.35
N LEU A 324 41.53 4.88 -24.43
CA LEU A 324 40.59 6.00 -24.46
C LEU A 324 39.14 5.56 -24.16
N ILE A 325 38.67 4.46 -24.76
CA ILE A 325 37.37 3.84 -24.45
C ILE A 325 37.31 3.36 -22.99
N ASP A 326 38.32 2.63 -22.54
CA ASP A 326 38.43 2.01 -21.22
C ASP A 326 38.42 3.03 -20.08
N SER A 327 39.12 4.15 -20.26
CA SER A 327 39.28 5.24 -19.28
C SER A 327 38.14 6.26 -19.24
N ALA A 328 37.28 6.33 -20.26
CA ALA A 328 36.21 7.34 -20.35
C ALA A 328 35.27 7.35 -19.13
N VAL A 329 34.75 8.52 -18.73
CA VAL A 329 34.00 8.72 -17.47
C VAL A 329 32.79 7.78 -17.34
N PHE A 330 32.01 7.60 -18.41
CA PHE A 330 31.07 6.51 -18.67
C PHE A 330 30.83 6.44 -20.19
N THR A 331 29.94 5.56 -20.66
CA THR A 331 29.50 5.53 -22.08
C THR A 331 28.11 6.14 -22.22
N LEU A 332 27.91 7.04 -23.18
CA LEU A 332 26.60 7.50 -23.65
C LEU A 332 26.27 6.75 -24.96
N CYS A 333 25.16 6.03 -25.01
CA CYS A 333 24.65 5.43 -26.24
C CYS A 333 23.45 6.24 -26.75
N LEU A 334 23.56 6.78 -27.96
CA LEU A 334 22.49 7.49 -28.65
C LEU A 334 21.89 6.57 -29.70
N GLU A 335 20.64 6.15 -29.47
CA GLU A 335 19.86 5.35 -30.40
C GLU A 335 18.90 6.27 -31.16
N ASP A 336 18.86 6.19 -32.49
CA ASP A 336 17.96 7.02 -33.31
C ASP A 336 16.48 6.52 -33.26
N ASP A 337 16.25 5.32 -32.72
CA ASP A 337 14.94 4.64 -32.66
C ASP A 337 13.95 5.28 -31.68
N GLN A 338 12.64 5.11 -31.91
CA GLN A 338 11.56 5.57 -31.03
C GLN A 338 10.61 4.41 -30.65
N PRO A 339 11.02 3.49 -29.75
CA PRO A 339 10.20 2.33 -29.36
C PRO A 339 8.98 2.74 -28.53
N THR A 340 7.81 2.19 -28.86
CA THR A 340 6.53 2.44 -28.16
C THR A 340 6.01 1.25 -27.37
N ASP A 341 6.48 0.03 -27.66
CA ASP A 341 6.16 -1.19 -26.90
C ASP A 341 7.16 -1.36 -25.74
N PRO A 342 6.73 -1.51 -24.47
CA PRO A 342 7.61 -1.80 -23.34
C PRO A 342 8.49 -3.06 -23.50
N ASN A 343 8.07 -4.02 -24.34
CA ASN A 343 8.86 -5.20 -24.68
C ASN A 343 10.04 -4.83 -25.62
N ASP A 344 9.82 -3.95 -26.59
CA ASP A 344 10.91 -3.40 -27.44
C ASP A 344 11.85 -2.49 -26.65
N VAL A 345 11.30 -1.65 -25.75
CA VAL A 345 12.08 -0.83 -24.80
C VAL A 345 12.99 -1.74 -23.96
N THR A 346 12.46 -2.84 -23.43
CA THR A 346 13.22 -3.84 -22.66
C THR A 346 14.34 -4.46 -23.48
N ARG A 347 14.08 -4.85 -24.74
CA ARG A 347 15.09 -5.42 -25.65
C ARG A 347 16.20 -4.42 -25.97
N LYS A 348 15.84 -3.19 -26.36
CA LYS A 348 16.79 -2.11 -26.69
C LYS A 348 17.65 -1.71 -25.49
N PHE A 349 17.13 -1.75 -24.26
CA PHE A 349 17.89 -1.43 -23.06
C PHE A 349 18.71 -2.60 -22.47
N LEU A 350 18.27 -3.84 -22.62
CA LEU A 350 18.99 -5.02 -22.12
C LEU A 350 20.19 -5.41 -23.02
N HIS A 351 20.01 -5.35 -24.34
CA HIS A 351 21.03 -5.76 -25.31
C HIS A 351 21.19 -4.82 -26.52
N GLY A 352 20.17 -4.02 -26.89
CA GLY A 352 20.30 -3.14 -28.05
C GLY A 352 20.61 -3.90 -29.35
N GLU A 353 21.45 -3.31 -30.19
CA GLU A 353 21.96 -3.92 -31.42
C GLU A 353 23.48 -4.15 -31.38
N ALA A 354 23.95 -5.05 -32.25
CA ALA A 354 25.33 -5.52 -32.29
C ALA A 354 26.35 -4.37 -32.35
N GLY A 355 27.05 -4.16 -31.24
CA GLY A 355 28.10 -3.14 -31.11
C GLY A 355 27.65 -1.69 -31.00
N ARG A 356 26.35 -1.41 -30.71
CA ARG A 356 25.90 -0.07 -30.30
C ARG A 356 26.18 0.26 -28.83
N ILE A 357 26.43 -0.76 -28.00
CA ILE A 357 26.77 -0.65 -26.56
C ILE A 357 28.17 -1.23 -26.32
N TRP A 358 28.95 -0.62 -25.41
CA TRP A 358 30.22 -1.17 -24.91
C TRP A 358 30.00 -1.84 -23.55
N PHE A 359 29.66 -3.13 -23.57
CA PHE A 359 29.12 -3.83 -22.39
C PHE A 359 30.11 -4.00 -21.23
N ASP A 360 31.42 -3.87 -21.49
CA ASP A 360 32.47 -3.90 -20.47
C ASP A 360 32.50 -2.65 -19.58
N LYS A 361 31.80 -1.58 -19.96
CA LYS A 361 31.80 -0.33 -19.20
C LYS A 361 31.03 -0.49 -17.89
N SER A 362 31.53 0.15 -16.82
CA SER A 362 30.83 0.20 -15.54
C SER A 362 29.38 0.70 -15.66
N LEU A 363 29.16 1.70 -16.53
CA LEU A 363 27.86 2.30 -16.82
C LEU A 363 27.78 2.66 -18.32
N SER A 364 26.72 2.22 -18.99
CA SER A 364 26.27 2.73 -20.29
C SER A 364 24.91 3.41 -20.12
N LEU A 365 24.88 4.73 -20.27
CA LEU A 365 23.68 5.56 -20.28
C LEU A 365 23.11 5.56 -21.70
N ILE A 366 21.96 4.91 -21.91
CA ILE A 366 21.32 4.80 -23.23
C ILE A 366 20.16 5.79 -23.31
N LEU A 367 20.02 6.52 -24.42
CA LEU A 367 18.82 7.32 -24.73
C LEU A 367 18.31 7.04 -26.14
N THR A 368 17.01 6.78 -26.26
CA THR A 368 16.29 6.65 -27.53
C THR A 368 16.04 8.02 -28.19
N GLY A 369 15.64 8.03 -29.46
CA GLY A 369 15.21 9.24 -30.18
C GLY A 369 13.90 9.83 -29.63
N SER A 370 13.15 9.04 -28.84
CA SER A 370 11.99 9.47 -28.03
C SER A 370 12.40 9.92 -26.62
N GLY A 371 13.70 9.99 -26.34
CA GLY A 371 14.29 10.43 -25.07
C GLY A 371 14.11 9.47 -23.91
N ASN A 372 13.53 8.29 -24.09
CA ASN A 372 13.45 7.29 -23.02
C ASN A 372 14.88 6.84 -22.67
N ALA A 373 15.21 6.83 -21.39
CA ALA A 373 16.59 6.66 -20.93
C ALA A 373 16.77 5.42 -20.05
N CYS A 374 17.96 4.81 -20.07
CA CYS A 374 18.32 3.72 -19.16
C CYS A 374 19.79 3.72 -18.75
N VAL A 375 20.10 2.91 -17.74
CA VAL A 375 21.47 2.48 -17.41
C VAL A 375 21.56 0.97 -17.61
N ASN A 376 22.35 0.55 -18.59
CA ASN A 376 22.89 -0.81 -18.70
C ASN A 376 24.25 -0.83 -17.97
N PHE A 377 24.57 -1.87 -17.19
CA PHE A 377 25.80 -1.88 -16.38
C PHE A 377 26.45 -3.26 -16.27
N GLU A 378 27.78 -3.29 -16.26
CA GLU A 378 28.56 -4.50 -15.98
C GLU A 378 28.36 -4.95 -14.53
N HIS A 379 28.14 -6.25 -14.28
CA HIS A 379 27.72 -6.75 -12.97
C HIS A 379 28.89 -7.18 -12.05
N ALA A 380 30.07 -7.55 -12.56
CA ALA A 380 31.17 -8.02 -11.71
C ALA A 380 31.63 -6.97 -10.70
N TRP A 381 31.64 -5.68 -11.06
CA TRP A 381 32.19 -4.63 -10.21
C TRP A 381 31.36 -4.29 -8.94
N GLY A 382 30.08 -4.65 -8.87
CA GLY A 382 29.21 -4.29 -7.73
C GLY A 382 27.84 -4.98 -7.68
N ASP A 383 27.03 -4.65 -6.67
CA ASP A 383 25.72 -5.29 -6.40
C ASP A 383 24.51 -4.37 -6.72
N GLY A 384 24.65 -3.46 -7.69
CA GLY A 384 23.57 -2.54 -8.10
C GLY A 384 23.21 -1.43 -7.10
N VAL A 385 23.51 -1.55 -5.80
CA VAL A 385 23.21 -0.51 -4.78
C VAL A 385 23.83 0.84 -5.14
N ALA A 386 25.11 0.84 -5.54
CA ALA A 386 25.79 2.06 -6.00
C ALA A 386 25.18 2.63 -7.29
N VAL A 387 24.69 1.78 -8.20
CA VAL A 387 24.00 2.18 -9.42
C VAL A 387 22.66 2.81 -9.07
N LEU A 388 21.86 2.21 -8.18
CA LEU A 388 20.58 2.74 -7.73
C LEU A 388 20.73 4.11 -7.05
N ARG A 389 21.77 4.31 -6.24
CA ARG A 389 22.03 5.62 -5.62
C ARG A 389 22.42 6.67 -6.66
N TYR A 390 23.33 6.34 -7.58
CA TYR A 390 23.67 7.18 -8.74
C TYR A 390 22.42 7.56 -9.55
N PHE A 391 21.61 6.56 -9.90
CA PHE A 391 20.42 6.67 -10.72
C PHE A 391 19.36 7.61 -10.12
N ASN A 392 19.04 7.43 -8.82
CA ASN A 392 18.06 8.28 -8.12
C ASN A 392 18.51 9.75 -8.06
N GLU A 393 19.79 9.98 -7.78
CA GLU A 393 20.37 11.32 -7.65
C GLU A 393 20.50 12.02 -9.01
N VAL A 394 20.88 11.28 -10.07
CA VAL A 394 20.91 11.80 -11.45
C VAL A 394 19.52 12.14 -11.95
N PHE A 395 18.52 11.28 -11.72
CA PHE A 395 17.13 11.55 -12.10
C PHE A 395 16.63 12.84 -11.44
N ALA A 396 16.68 12.92 -10.11
CA ALA A 396 16.22 14.10 -9.37
C ALA A 396 16.98 15.37 -9.79
N ASN A 397 18.31 15.30 -9.94
CA ASN A 397 19.10 16.46 -10.35
C ASN A 397 18.80 16.93 -11.78
N SER A 398 18.59 16.00 -12.73
CA SER A 398 18.30 16.33 -14.12
C SER A 398 16.94 17.02 -14.30
N ILE A 399 15.99 16.74 -13.41
CA ILE A 399 14.65 17.35 -13.38
C ILE A 399 14.65 18.65 -12.55
N ASP A 400 14.99 18.56 -11.26
CA ASP A 400 14.87 19.67 -10.30
C ASP A 400 15.91 20.79 -10.53
N LYS A 401 17.06 20.45 -11.14
CA LYS A 401 18.18 21.36 -11.39
C LYS A 401 18.72 21.21 -12.83
N SER A 402 17.81 21.08 -13.80
CA SER A 402 18.16 21.10 -15.23
C SER A 402 19.05 22.31 -15.55
N VAL A 403 20.13 22.08 -16.29
CA VAL A 403 21.14 23.07 -16.67
C VAL A 403 21.00 23.55 -18.12
N VAL A 404 20.35 22.77 -18.99
CA VAL A 404 19.94 23.21 -20.34
C VAL A 404 18.44 23.03 -20.51
N HIS A 405 17.83 23.94 -21.27
CA HIS A 405 16.39 24.07 -21.46
C HIS A 405 16.06 24.05 -22.97
N PRO A 406 14.78 23.88 -23.35
CA PRO A 406 14.37 23.98 -24.77
C PRO A 406 14.61 25.34 -25.42
N SER A 407 14.83 26.39 -24.63
CA SER A 407 15.22 27.73 -25.06
C SER A 407 16.72 28.00 -24.94
N THR A 408 17.55 27.00 -24.65
CA THR A 408 19.01 27.13 -24.65
C THR A 408 19.52 27.01 -26.08
N ASP A 409 20.06 28.11 -26.63
CA ASP A 409 20.72 28.10 -27.93
C ASP A 409 21.93 27.15 -27.92
N VAL A 410 22.05 26.29 -28.93
CA VAL A 410 23.21 25.39 -29.09
C VAL A 410 24.36 26.18 -29.74
N PRO A 411 25.51 26.38 -29.06
CA PRO A 411 26.63 27.12 -29.63
C PRO A 411 27.17 26.42 -30.87
N ALA A 412 27.44 27.17 -31.94
CA ALA A 412 27.99 26.62 -33.18
C ALA A 412 29.44 26.14 -32.96
N ASN A 413 29.67 24.84 -33.18
CA ASN A 413 30.99 24.18 -33.15
C ASN A 413 31.80 24.47 -31.87
N ALA A 414 31.15 24.44 -30.70
CA ALA A 414 31.84 24.56 -29.42
C ALA A 414 32.30 23.17 -28.92
N GLY A 415 33.47 23.14 -28.27
CA GLY A 415 34.11 21.89 -27.87
C GLY A 415 34.81 21.17 -29.03
N ASN A 416 35.44 20.04 -28.75
CA ASN A 416 36.23 19.28 -29.72
C ASN A 416 35.82 17.81 -29.69
N VAL A 417 35.08 17.36 -30.71
CA VAL A 417 34.63 15.97 -30.86
C VAL A 417 35.60 15.20 -31.74
N ARG A 418 36.37 14.29 -31.13
CA ARG A 418 37.23 13.33 -31.84
C ARG A 418 36.42 12.07 -32.17
N LYS A 419 36.16 11.80 -33.45
CA LYS A 419 35.74 10.47 -33.89
C LYS A 419 36.89 9.48 -33.68
N LEU A 420 36.59 8.29 -33.17
CA LEU A 420 37.56 7.22 -32.94
C LEU A 420 37.42 6.15 -34.02
N GLU A 421 38.54 5.81 -34.66
CA GLU A 421 38.60 4.79 -35.70
C GLU A 421 39.45 3.59 -35.25
N PHE A 422 39.08 2.41 -35.73
CA PHE A 422 39.81 1.16 -35.49
C PHE A 422 40.51 0.69 -36.76
N LYS A 423 41.80 0.39 -36.66
CA LYS A 423 42.58 -0.31 -37.68
C LYS A 423 42.23 -1.79 -37.61
N LEU A 424 41.56 -2.29 -38.65
CA LEU A 424 41.14 -3.68 -38.80
C LEU A 424 41.79 -4.29 -40.04
N ASP A 425 42.47 -5.43 -39.87
CA ASP A 425 42.83 -6.30 -40.99
C ASP A 425 41.60 -7.10 -41.46
N GLN A 426 41.74 -7.94 -42.49
CA GLN A 426 40.59 -8.68 -43.03
C GLN A 426 40.02 -9.67 -42.01
N GLU A 427 40.87 -10.44 -41.34
CA GLU A 427 40.45 -11.41 -40.33
C GLU A 427 39.69 -10.73 -39.18
N MET A 428 40.10 -9.54 -38.72
CA MET A 428 39.32 -8.80 -37.71
C MET A 428 37.96 -8.31 -38.21
N LYS A 429 37.79 -8.03 -39.51
CA LYS A 429 36.47 -7.73 -40.10
C LYS A 429 35.60 -8.97 -40.16
N ASP A 430 36.16 -10.09 -40.60
CA ASP A 430 35.49 -11.40 -40.66
C ASP A 430 35.04 -11.83 -39.24
N ASN A 431 35.90 -11.62 -38.24
CA ASN A 431 35.60 -11.84 -36.82
C ASN A 431 34.47 -10.92 -36.34
N VAL A 432 34.45 -9.62 -36.68
CA VAL A 432 33.31 -8.73 -36.37
C VAL A 432 32.02 -9.30 -36.97
N GLU A 433 32.02 -9.67 -38.25
CA GLU A 433 30.84 -10.23 -38.89
C GLU A 433 30.36 -11.53 -38.23
N GLN A 434 31.28 -12.41 -37.81
CA GLN A 434 30.95 -13.64 -37.10
C GLN A 434 30.31 -13.33 -35.73
N SER A 435 30.87 -12.39 -34.98
CA SER A 435 30.32 -11.98 -33.68
C SER A 435 29.00 -11.23 -33.82
N VAL A 436 28.76 -10.45 -34.89
CA VAL A 436 27.44 -9.86 -35.22
C VAL A 436 26.42 -10.96 -35.50
N LYS A 437 26.76 -11.95 -36.32
CA LYS A 437 25.87 -13.10 -36.64
C LYS A 437 25.50 -13.85 -35.35
N LYS A 438 26.50 -14.17 -34.52
CA LYS A 438 26.33 -14.86 -33.21
C LYS A 438 25.49 -14.06 -32.20
N PHE A 439 25.78 -12.76 -32.05
CA PHE A 439 25.03 -11.84 -31.19
C PHE A 439 23.57 -11.82 -31.59
N ASN A 440 23.28 -11.61 -32.88
CA ASN A 440 21.92 -11.57 -33.40
C ASN A 440 21.17 -12.88 -33.12
N THR A 441 21.79 -14.05 -33.34
CA THR A 441 21.19 -15.35 -33.00
C THR A 441 20.86 -15.48 -31.51
N THR A 442 21.74 -14.98 -30.63
CA THR A 442 21.55 -15.06 -29.17
C THR A 442 20.45 -14.13 -28.67
N VAL A 443 20.38 -12.88 -29.16
CA VAL A 443 19.31 -11.95 -28.73
C VAL A 443 17.96 -12.29 -29.36
N GLN A 444 17.94 -12.90 -30.55
CA GLN A 444 16.71 -13.39 -31.19
C GLN A 444 16.10 -14.61 -30.48
N SER A 445 16.88 -15.38 -29.70
CA SER A 445 16.33 -16.45 -28.87
C SER A 445 15.73 -15.96 -27.54
N LEU A 446 15.85 -14.68 -27.21
CA LEU A 446 15.26 -14.10 -26.00
C LEU A 446 13.77 -13.76 -26.22
N ASP A 447 12.91 -14.34 -25.40
CA ASP A 447 11.50 -13.99 -25.27
C ASP A 447 11.30 -13.03 -24.09
N VAL A 448 10.35 -12.11 -24.21
CA VAL A 448 10.17 -10.95 -23.31
C VAL A 448 8.69 -10.58 -23.26
N ASP A 449 8.13 -10.47 -22.06
CA ASP A 449 6.82 -9.85 -21.85
C ASP A 449 6.70 -9.13 -20.49
N HIS A 450 5.73 -8.23 -20.34
CA HIS A 450 5.57 -7.37 -19.18
C HIS A 450 4.12 -7.34 -18.65
N LEU A 451 3.96 -6.90 -17.40
CA LEU A 451 2.64 -6.70 -16.79
C LEU A 451 2.64 -5.44 -15.91
N GLU A 452 1.69 -4.54 -16.18
CA GLU A 452 1.24 -3.55 -15.18
C GLU A 452 -0.09 -3.99 -14.57
N TYR A 453 -0.14 -4.14 -13.25
CA TYR A 453 -1.34 -4.61 -12.55
C TYR A 453 -1.80 -3.60 -11.50
N GLN A 454 -2.88 -2.89 -11.82
CA GLN A 454 -3.36 -1.73 -11.06
C GLN A 454 -4.28 -2.10 -9.86
N LYS A 455 -4.79 -3.33 -9.77
CA LYS A 455 -5.68 -3.73 -8.64
C LYS A 455 -4.95 -3.81 -7.30
N TYR A 456 -3.63 -4.05 -7.33
CA TYR A 456 -2.79 -4.02 -6.13
C TYR A 456 -1.95 -2.77 -6.04
N THR A 457 -1.86 -2.22 -4.83
CA THR A 457 -0.90 -1.17 -4.45
C THR A 457 -0.13 -1.59 -3.22
N LYS A 458 1.10 -1.09 -3.07
CA LYS A 458 1.95 -1.22 -1.87
C LYS A 458 1.20 -0.91 -0.57
N SER A 459 0.27 0.05 -0.64
CA SER A 459 -0.60 0.46 0.47
C SER A 459 -1.81 -0.46 0.70
N TYR A 460 -2.38 -1.09 -0.33
CA TYR A 460 -3.43 -2.11 -0.17
C TYR A 460 -2.85 -3.37 0.50
N VAL A 461 -1.75 -3.92 -0.02
CA VAL A 461 -1.23 -5.23 0.41
C VAL A 461 -0.78 -5.21 1.88
N LYS A 462 -0.20 -4.07 2.32
CA LYS A 462 0.11 -3.81 3.74
C LYS A 462 -1.13 -3.79 4.64
N LYS A 463 -2.25 -3.20 4.19
CA LYS A 463 -3.52 -3.18 4.96
C LYS A 463 -4.12 -4.58 5.10
N SER A 464 -3.93 -5.43 4.09
CA SER A 464 -4.32 -6.85 4.13
C SER A 464 -3.43 -7.71 5.03
N GLY A 465 -2.43 -7.12 5.70
CA GLY A 465 -1.56 -7.79 6.67
C GLY A 465 -0.37 -8.53 6.06
N MET A 466 -0.09 -8.34 4.77
CA MET A 466 1.01 -9.02 4.07
C MET A 466 2.18 -8.08 3.75
N GLY A 467 3.38 -8.66 3.64
CA GLY A 467 4.51 -8.00 3.00
C GLY A 467 4.28 -7.93 1.48
N PRO A 468 4.32 -6.73 0.85
CA PRO A 468 4.07 -6.61 -0.60
C PRO A 468 5.00 -7.47 -1.45
N ASP A 469 6.28 -7.52 -1.09
CA ASP A 469 7.28 -8.37 -1.74
C ASP A 469 6.92 -9.87 -1.72
N SER A 470 6.41 -10.36 -0.59
CA SER A 470 5.94 -11.75 -0.49
C SER A 470 4.67 -12.04 -1.31
N LEU A 471 3.87 -11.03 -1.67
CA LEU A 471 2.77 -11.21 -2.63
C LEU A 471 3.33 -11.44 -4.04
N MET A 472 4.31 -10.63 -4.45
CA MET A 472 4.96 -10.76 -5.76
C MET A 472 5.59 -12.14 -5.89
N GLN A 473 6.36 -12.56 -4.87
CA GLN A 473 7.00 -13.88 -4.84
C GLN A 473 5.99 -15.03 -4.80
N LEU A 474 4.88 -14.91 -4.06
CA LEU A 474 3.81 -15.91 -4.09
C LEU A 474 3.17 -16.01 -5.48
N ALA A 475 2.91 -14.88 -6.15
CA ALA A 475 2.37 -14.86 -7.52
C ALA A 475 3.34 -15.48 -8.54
N ILE A 476 4.65 -15.25 -8.40
CA ILE A 476 5.70 -15.89 -9.22
C ILE A 476 5.72 -17.42 -9.02
N GLN A 477 5.66 -17.89 -7.77
CA GLN A 477 5.60 -19.33 -7.49
C GLN A 477 4.30 -19.97 -8.03
N MET A 478 3.15 -19.31 -7.83
CA MET A 478 1.86 -19.77 -8.33
C MET A 478 1.80 -19.79 -9.86
N ALA A 479 2.39 -18.79 -10.53
CA ALA A 479 2.48 -18.74 -11.98
C ALA A 479 3.29 -19.91 -12.54
N TYR A 480 4.48 -20.17 -11.99
CA TYR A 480 5.29 -21.32 -12.40
C TYR A 480 4.56 -22.64 -12.15
N TYR A 481 3.94 -22.80 -10.98
CA TYR A 481 3.17 -24.00 -10.65
C TYR A 481 1.96 -24.19 -11.57
N ARG A 482 1.32 -23.11 -12.01
CA ARG A 482 0.20 -23.12 -12.96
C ARG A 482 0.63 -23.49 -14.39
N GLN A 483 1.79 -23.00 -14.84
CA GLN A 483 2.29 -23.23 -16.20
C GLN A 483 3.01 -24.58 -16.36
N TYR A 484 3.74 -25.05 -15.34
CA TYR A 484 4.63 -26.23 -15.43
C TYR A 484 4.41 -27.33 -14.37
N LYS A 485 3.46 -27.16 -13.43
CA LYS A 485 3.13 -28.12 -12.34
C LYS A 485 4.35 -28.66 -11.58
N GLY A 486 4.96 -27.80 -10.78
CA GLY A 486 6.05 -28.18 -9.87
C GLY A 486 6.64 -26.99 -9.12
N THR A 487 7.65 -27.26 -8.29
CA THR A 487 8.41 -26.24 -7.56
C THR A 487 9.88 -26.37 -7.94
N VAL A 488 10.54 -25.25 -8.22
CA VAL A 488 11.90 -25.21 -8.79
C VAL A 488 12.82 -24.27 -8.00
N ALA A 489 14.14 -24.42 -8.23
CA ALA A 489 15.15 -23.57 -7.62
C ALA A 489 14.89 -22.10 -7.98
N THR A 490 14.47 -21.36 -6.96
CA THR A 490 14.15 -19.93 -7.03
C THR A 490 15.24 -19.14 -6.30
N TYR A 491 15.60 -17.98 -6.84
CA TYR A 491 16.55 -17.02 -6.27
C TYR A 491 15.87 -15.65 -6.16
N GLU A 492 16.05 -14.98 -5.04
CA GLU A 492 15.79 -13.54 -4.87
C GLU A 492 17.04 -12.89 -4.24
N SER A 493 17.44 -11.73 -4.75
CA SER A 493 18.65 -11.02 -4.31
C SER A 493 18.40 -10.17 -3.05
N CYS A 494 19.16 -10.40 -1.97
CA CYS A 494 19.10 -9.58 -0.77
C CYS A 494 20.44 -8.87 -0.51
N SER A 495 20.44 -7.58 -0.22
CA SER A 495 21.67 -6.84 0.10
C SER A 495 22.17 -7.14 1.51
N THR A 496 23.47 -7.41 1.64
CA THR A 496 24.19 -7.47 2.93
C THR A 496 25.08 -6.23 3.16
N SER A 497 24.87 -5.15 2.40
CA SER A 497 25.68 -3.93 2.46
C SER A 497 25.68 -3.22 3.82
N ALA A 498 24.78 -3.55 4.75
CA ALA A 498 24.86 -3.11 6.14
C ALA A 498 26.11 -3.64 6.90
N PHE A 499 26.89 -4.53 6.29
CA PHE A 499 28.15 -5.06 6.78
C PHE A 499 29.35 -4.64 5.93
N LYS A 500 30.54 -4.61 6.55
CA LYS A 500 31.80 -4.22 5.92
C LYS A 500 32.14 -5.13 4.72
N HIS A 501 32.27 -4.51 3.55
CA HIS A 501 32.40 -5.16 2.24
C HIS A 501 31.36 -6.26 1.96
N GLY A 502 30.15 -6.10 2.52
CA GLY A 502 29.01 -6.96 2.21
C GLY A 502 28.69 -6.98 0.72
N ARG A 503 28.17 -8.11 0.24
CA ARG A 503 27.71 -8.32 -1.14
C ARG A 503 26.20 -8.61 -1.12
N THR A 504 25.73 -9.54 -1.94
CA THR A 504 24.38 -10.13 -1.84
C THR A 504 24.36 -11.42 -1.03
N GLU A 505 23.20 -11.77 -0.48
CA GLU A 505 22.84 -13.10 -0.01
C GLU A 505 21.52 -13.52 -0.67
N THR A 506 21.30 -14.83 -0.83
CA THR A 506 20.10 -15.37 -1.47
C THR A 506 18.94 -15.46 -0.48
N ILE A 507 17.77 -15.00 -0.90
CA ILE A 507 16.48 -15.45 -0.38
C ILE A 507 16.00 -16.60 -1.29
N ARG A 508 15.37 -17.62 -0.69
CA ARG A 508 14.79 -18.77 -1.39
C ARG A 508 13.25 -18.76 -1.25
N PRO A 509 12.50 -18.15 -2.19
CA PRO A 509 11.04 -18.00 -2.11
C PRO A 509 10.25 -19.31 -2.30
N ALA A 510 10.89 -20.35 -2.83
CA ALA A 510 10.36 -21.71 -2.87
C ALA A 510 10.45 -22.34 -1.47
N THR A 511 9.34 -22.34 -0.73
CA THR A 511 9.23 -22.85 0.65
C THR A 511 8.06 -23.81 0.78
N ALA A 512 7.96 -24.54 1.89
CA ALA A 512 6.82 -25.43 2.16
C ALA A 512 5.49 -24.64 2.21
N GLU A 513 5.54 -23.40 2.69
CA GLU A 513 4.40 -22.48 2.74
C GLU A 513 3.96 -22.03 1.33
N THR A 514 4.89 -21.58 0.48
CA THR A 514 4.54 -21.18 -0.90
C THR A 514 4.13 -22.37 -1.76
N LYS A 515 4.79 -23.53 -1.62
CA LYS A 515 4.39 -24.79 -2.25
C LYS A 515 2.98 -25.23 -1.82
N ARG A 516 2.64 -25.12 -0.53
CA ARG A 516 1.27 -25.37 -0.03
C ARG A 516 0.26 -24.38 -0.61
N ALA A 517 0.59 -23.09 -0.67
CA ALA A 517 -0.31 -22.09 -1.25
C ALA A 517 -0.55 -22.37 -2.76
N CYS A 518 0.49 -22.73 -3.51
CA CYS A 518 0.36 -23.11 -4.92
C CYS A 518 -0.62 -24.26 -5.11
N MET A 519 -0.49 -25.36 -4.36
CA MET A 519 -1.43 -26.48 -4.45
C MET A 519 -2.87 -26.03 -4.14
N LEU A 520 -3.08 -25.25 -3.08
CA LEU A 520 -4.42 -24.76 -2.69
C LEU A 520 -5.07 -23.80 -3.72
N PHE A 521 -4.30 -23.00 -4.45
CA PHE A 521 -4.84 -22.06 -5.45
C PHE A 521 -4.88 -22.61 -6.89
N VAL A 522 -4.21 -23.73 -7.17
CA VAL A 522 -3.90 -24.17 -8.55
C VAL A 522 -4.24 -25.63 -8.83
N ASP A 523 -4.53 -26.46 -7.82
CA ASP A 523 -5.08 -27.81 -7.99
C ASP A 523 -6.59 -27.82 -7.73
N ASP A 524 -7.35 -28.57 -8.53
CA ASP A 524 -8.81 -28.42 -8.61
C ASP A 524 -9.58 -28.96 -7.38
N HIS A 525 -8.99 -29.89 -6.61
CA HIS A 525 -9.69 -30.63 -5.54
C HIS A 525 -8.81 -30.91 -4.30
N PRO A 526 -9.38 -30.89 -3.08
CA PRO A 526 -10.69 -30.33 -2.73
C PRO A 526 -10.67 -28.81 -2.73
N ILE A 527 -11.79 -28.16 -3.08
CA ILE A 527 -11.91 -26.69 -3.08
C ILE A 527 -11.67 -26.17 -1.65
N PRO A 528 -10.60 -25.40 -1.39
CA PRO A 528 -10.28 -24.95 -0.04
C PRO A 528 -11.16 -23.79 0.41
N SER A 529 -11.30 -23.63 1.72
CA SER A 529 -12.00 -22.47 2.27
C SER A 529 -11.20 -21.18 2.08
N THR A 530 -11.90 -20.04 1.99
CA THR A 530 -11.27 -18.71 1.94
C THR A 530 -10.40 -18.43 3.18
N GLU A 531 -10.68 -19.08 4.31
CA GLU A 531 -9.86 -18.99 5.51
C GLU A 531 -8.54 -19.79 5.37
N GLU A 532 -8.56 -20.99 4.80
CA GLU A 532 -7.34 -21.76 4.51
C GLU A 532 -6.45 -21.07 3.49
N LEU A 533 -7.03 -20.51 2.42
CA LEU A 533 -6.30 -19.71 1.42
C LEU A 533 -5.62 -18.50 2.09
N LYS A 534 -6.39 -17.70 2.85
CA LYS A 534 -5.85 -16.55 3.59
C LYS A 534 -4.77 -16.94 4.60
N ASN A 535 -4.94 -18.06 5.31
CA ASN A 535 -3.96 -18.54 6.28
C ASN A 535 -2.68 -19.06 5.58
N ALA A 536 -2.79 -19.68 4.40
CA ALA A 536 -1.64 -20.05 3.57
C ALA A 536 -0.88 -18.81 3.07
N MET A 537 -1.58 -17.78 2.57
CA MET A 537 -0.98 -16.50 2.17
C MET A 537 -0.22 -15.82 3.32
N LEU A 538 -0.84 -15.75 4.52
CA LEU A 538 -0.21 -15.18 5.70
C LEU A 538 0.98 -16.01 6.20
N ALA A 539 0.95 -17.34 6.05
CA ALA A 539 2.09 -18.21 6.33
C ALA A 539 3.26 -17.93 5.36
N CYS A 540 2.98 -17.78 4.06
CA CYS A 540 3.98 -17.35 3.06
C CYS A 540 4.62 -16.02 3.47
N SER A 541 3.81 -14.99 3.75
CA SER A 541 4.31 -13.67 4.17
C SER A 541 5.12 -13.71 5.46
N LYS A 542 4.84 -14.64 6.38
CA LYS A 542 5.59 -14.82 7.64
C LYS A 542 6.92 -15.55 7.41
N LYS A 543 6.95 -16.59 6.58
CA LYS A 543 8.20 -17.29 6.20
C LYS A 543 9.10 -16.37 5.39
N HIS A 544 8.56 -15.76 4.33
CA HIS A 544 9.30 -14.88 3.43
C HIS A 544 9.97 -13.73 4.17
N GLY A 545 9.20 -12.94 4.93
CA GLY A 545 9.75 -11.86 5.75
C GLY A 545 10.72 -12.33 6.86
N THR A 546 10.80 -13.62 7.16
CA THR A 546 11.84 -14.21 8.03
C THR A 546 13.08 -14.59 7.24
N LEU A 547 12.95 -15.11 6.01
CA LEU A 547 14.05 -15.32 5.07
C LEU A 547 14.72 -13.98 4.71
N THR A 548 13.96 -12.95 4.35
CA THR A 548 14.49 -11.60 4.03
C THR A 548 15.33 -11.02 5.18
N ARG A 549 14.84 -11.15 6.43
CA ARG A 549 15.58 -10.70 7.63
C ARG A 549 16.82 -11.53 7.89
N ASN A 550 16.79 -12.84 7.63
CA ASN A 550 17.97 -13.70 7.77
C ASN A 550 19.03 -13.35 6.71
N ALA A 551 18.65 -13.25 5.44
CA ALA A 551 19.55 -12.92 4.34
C ALA A 551 20.21 -11.54 4.53
N ALA A 552 19.43 -10.50 4.81
CA ALA A 552 19.94 -9.14 5.09
C ALA A 552 20.88 -9.07 6.31
N MET A 553 20.78 -10.01 7.25
CA MET A 553 21.67 -10.13 8.42
C MET A 553 22.86 -11.09 8.21
N GLY A 554 23.12 -11.53 6.97
CA GLY A 554 24.19 -12.46 6.65
C GLY A 554 23.96 -13.88 7.21
N LYS A 555 22.70 -14.26 7.45
CA LYS A 555 22.27 -15.56 8.02
C LYS A 555 21.49 -16.43 7.04
N GLY A 556 21.66 -16.21 5.73
CA GLY A 556 21.30 -17.19 4.71
C GLY A 556 22.20 -18.43 4.78
N PHE A 557 22.23 -19.21 3.72
CA PHE A 557 23.08 -20.40 3.61
C PHE A 557 23.87 -20.46 2.30
N ASP A 558 23.36 -19.87 1.21
CA ASP A 558 23.97 -19.93 -0.12
C ASP A 558 25.38 -19.32 -0.13
N ARG A 559 25.59 -18.08 0.34
CA ARG A 559 26.95 -17.51 0.42
C ARG A 559 27.87 -18.26 1.38
N HIS A 560 27.33 -18.89 2.42
CA HIS A 560 28.14 -19.65 3.36
C HIS A 560 28.64 -20.97 2.74
N LEU A 561 27.76 -21.76 2.13
CA LEU A 561 28.14 -22.98 1.40
C LEU A 561 29.10 -22.66 0.25
N PHE A 562 28.86 -21.57 -0.49
CA PHE A 562 29.79 -21.06 -1.51
C PHE A 562 31.16 -20.72 -0.91
N GLY A 563 31.22 -20.01 0.23
CA GLY A 563 32.47 -19.70 0.93
C GLY A 563 33.24 -20.94 1.40
N LEU A 564 32.54 -21.97 1.89
CA LEU A 564 33.13 -23.26 2.28
C LEU A 564 33.65 -24.03 1.06
N LYS A 565 32.91 -24.04 -0.05
CA LYS A 565 33.33 -24.66 -1.32
C LYS A 565 34.58 -23.97 -1.89
N THR A 566 34.54 -22.65 -2.07
CA THR A 566 35.67 -21.89 -2.62
C THR A 566 36.91 -21.96 -1.74
N LEU A 567 36.77 -22.16 -0.42
CA LEU A 567 37.91 -22.40 0.46
C LEU A 567 38.67 -23.67 0.09
N VAL A 568 37.98 -24.77 -0.21
CA VAL A 568 38.61 -26.03 -0.65
C VAL A 568 39.29 -25.86 -2.01
N GLU A 569 38.61 -25.19 -2.94
CA GLU A 569 39.09 -24.96 -4.30
C GLU A 569 40.33 -24.05 -4.32
N GLU A 570 40.39 -23.01 -3.47
CA GLU A 570 41.58 -22.16 -3.31
C GLU A 570 42.76 -22.87 -2.62
N GLU A 571 42.51 -23.90 -1.81
CA GLU A 571 43.54 -24.70 -1.14
C GLU A 571 43.99 -25.94 -1.96
N GLY A 572 43.32 -26.25 -3.08
CA GLY A 572 43.58 -27.46 -3.88
C GLY A 572 43.16 -28.76 -3.20
N GLY A 573 42.25 -28.70 -2.22
CA GLY A 573 41.80 -29.87 -1.46
C GLY A 573 40.79 -30.76 -2.19
N ARG A 574 40.53 -31.96 -1.66
CA ARG A 574 39.43 -32.82 -2.12
C ARG A 574 38.10 -32.10 -1.84
N VAL A 575 37.34 -31.80 -2.91
CA VAL A 575 35.98 -31.25 -2.80
C VAL A 575 35.08 -32.21 -2.00
N PRO A 576 34.40 -31.73 -0.93
CA PRO A 576 33.41 -32.51 -0.19
C PRO A 576 32.22 -32.95 -1.05
N GLU A 577 31.69 -34.12 -0.72
CA GLU A 577 30.59 -34.80 -1.43
C GLU A 577 29.32 -33.93 -1.56
N LEU A 578 29.06 -33.09 -0.55
CA LEU A 578 27.99 -32.09 -0.53
C LEU A 578 28.02 -31.10 -1.70
N PHE A 579 29.19 -30.82 -2.29
CA PHE A 579 29.30 -29.87 -3.40
C PHE A 579 29.35 -30.56 -4.78
N THR A 580 29.50 -31.89 -4.81
CA THR A 580 29.37 -32.73 -6.02
C THR A 580 27.99 -33.35 -6.17
N ASP A 581 27.24 -33.46 -5.06
CA ASP A 581 25.84 -33.85 -4.96
C ASP A 581 24.97 -33.24 -6.09
N PRO A 582 24.27 -34.07 -6.90
CA PRO A 582 23.33 -33.59 -7.91
C PRO A 582 22.26 -32.65 -7.36
N ALA A 583 21.82 -32.82 -6.11
CA ALA A 583 20.87 -31.92 -5.48
C ALA A 583 21.49 -30.52 -5.25
N TYR A 584 22.76 -30.43 -4.84
CA TYR A 584 23.45 -29.14 -4.73
C TYR A 584 23.53 -28.42 -6.08
N GLN A 585 23.76 -29.16 -7.18
CA GLN A 585 23.72 -28.61 -8.53
C GLN A 585 22.30 -28.13 -8.89
N LYS A 586 21.28 -28.96 -8.67
CA LYS A 586 19.85 -28.68 -8.91
C LYS A 586 19.32 -27.46 -8.14
N LEU A 587 19.86 -27.16 -6.96
CA LEU A 587 19.52 -25.97 -6.16
C LEU A 587 20.21 -24.68 -6.66
N ASN A 588 21.36 -24.81 -7.34
CA ASN A 588 22.10 -23.69 -7.93
C ASN A 588 21.75 -23.45 -9.41
N HIS A 589 21.04 -24.39 -10.05
CA HIS A 589 20.44 -24.24 -11.37
C HIS A 589 19.14 -23.43 -11.29
N ILE A 590 19.27 -22.10 -11.26
CA ILE A 590 18.18 -21.16 -10.94
C ILE A 590 17.21 -20.99 -12.13
N ILE A 591 16.12 -21.75 -12.11
CA ILE A 591 15.03 -21.64 -13.10
C ILE A 591 14.18 -20.38 -12.86
N LEU A 592 14.00 -19.93 -11.61
CA LEU A 592 13.30 -18.67 -11.30
C LEU A 592 14.27 -17.67 -10.67
N SER A 593 14.91 -16.85 -11.50
CA SER A 593 15.80 -15.79 -11.03
C SER A 593 15.00 -14.49 -10.92
N THR A 594 14.90 -13.95 -9.71
CA THR A 594 14.03 -12.82 -9.39
C THR A 594 14.79 -11.67 -8.74
N SER A 595 14.41 -10.43 -9.03
CA SER A 595 14.98 -9.24 -8.40
C SER A 595 13.98 -8.09 -8.37
N THR A 596 13.92 -7.37 -7.25
CA THR A 596 13.09 -6.16 -7.13
C THR A 596 13.95 -4.91 -7.01
N VAL A 597 13.53 -3.86 -7.72
CA VAL A 597 14.06 -2.50 -7.56
C VAL A 597 12.87 -1.56 -7.49
N SER A 598 12.75 -0.81 -6.39
CA SER A 598 11.64 0.11 -6.14
C SER A 598 12.19 1.51 -5.87
N SER A 599 12.01 2.41 -6.83
CA SER A 599 12.38 3.83 -6.72
C SER A 599 11.39 4.66 -7.55
N PRO A 600 11.01 5.88 -7.13
CA PRO A 600 10.22 6.79 -7.97
C PRO A 600 10.95 7.25 -9.23
N ALA A 601 12.26 7.01 -9.35
CA ALA A 601 13.03 7.29 -10.56
C ALA A 601 12.93 6.19 -11.64
N ILE A 602 12.53 4.96 -11.28
CA ILE A 602 12.57 3.80 -12.18
C ILE A 602 11.21 3.60 -12.84
N LEU A 603 11.21 3.39 -14.16
CA LEU A 603 10.05 2.94 -14.94
C LEU A 603 9.97 1.41 -14.96
N ILE A 604 11.00 0.77 -15.52
CA ILE A 604 11.09 -0.69 -15.60
C ILE A 604 12.56 -1.13 -15.46
N GLY A 605 12.80 -2.34 -14.97
CA GLY A 605 14.12 -2.96 -14.90
C GLY A 605 14.06 -4.39 -15.40
N GLY A 606 15.18 -4.94 -15.88
CA GLY A 606 15.20 -6.26 -16.48
C GLY A 606 16.59 -6.86 -16.64
N PHE A 607 16.59 -8.18 -16.79
CA PHE A 607 17.75 -9.04 -17.00
C PHE A 607 17.27 -10.33 -17.69
N ALA A 608 18.16 -11.05 -18.39
CA ALA A 608 17.79 -12.31 -19.03
C ALA A 608 17.80 -13.49 -18.04
N PRO A 609 17.31 -14.68 -18.42
CA PRO A 609 17.45 -15.87 -17.58
C PRO A 609 18.91 -16.24 -17.33
N VAL A 610 19.20 -16.69 -16.12
CA VAL A 610 20.55 -17.15 -15.71
C VAL A 610 20.79 -18.64 -16.02
N THR A 611 19.77 -19.37 -16.49
CA THR A 611 19.87 -20.70 -17.09
C THR A 611 19.12 -20.76 -18.42
N PRO A 612 19.49 -21.63 -19.38
CA PRO A 612 18.81 -21.74 -20.68
C PRO A 612 17.33 -22.18 -20.61
N ASP A 613 16.90 -22.70 -19.48
CA ASP A 613 15.54 -23.14 -19.17
C ASP A 613 14.90 -22.32 -18.03
N GLY A 614 15.41 -21.11 -17.80
CA GLY A 614 14.95 -20.23 -16.72
C GLY A 614 14.07 -19.07 -17.17
N PHE A 615 13.67 -18.28 -16.17
CA PHE A 615 13.11 -16.94 -16.32
C PHE A 615 14.01 -15.91 -15.61
N GLY A 616 14.15 -14.73 -16.21
CA GLY A 616 14.58 -13.52 -15.51
C GLY A 616 13.36 -12.68 -15.16
N VAL A 617 13.10 -12.46 -13.88
CA VAL A 617 11.89 -11.77 -13.39
C VAL A 617 12.28 -10.51 -12.62
N GLY A 618 12.23 -9.37 -13.30
CA GLY A 618 12.27 -8.05 -12.67
C GLY A 618 10.87 -7.68 -12.16
N TYR A 619 10.74 -7.15 -10.95
CA TYR A 619 9.44 -6.70 -10.44
C TYR A 619 9.48 -5.44 -9.57
N SER A 620 8.45 -4.60 -9.70
CA SER A 620 8.30 -3.30 -9.01
C SER A 620 7.02 -3.26 -8.16
N ILE A 621 7.06 -2.46 -7.09
CA ILE A 621 5.94 -2.29 -6.15
C ILE A 621 5.77 -0.80 -5.82
N GLU A 622 4.79 -0.18 -6.45
CA GLU A 622 4.46 1.25 -6.34
C GLU A 622 3.23 1.47 -5.46
N ASP A 623 2.97 2.71 -5.07
CA ASP A 623 1.76 3.07 -4.30
C ASP A 623 0.50 3.22 -5.20
N SER A 624 0.68 3.13 -6.52
CA SER A 624 -0.35 3.19 -7.58
C SER A 624 -0.63 1.83 -8.26
N ARG A 625 0.37 0.96 -8.37
CA ARG A 625 0.33 -0.32 -9.13
C ARG A 625 1.43 -1.28 -8.66
N ILE A 626 1.42 -2.50 -9.20
CA ILE A 626 2.59 -3.40 -9.19
C ILE A 626 2.98 -3.74 -10.63
N GLY A 627 4.26 -4.05 -10.87
CA GLY A 627 4.80 -4.30 -12.21
C GLY A 627 5.71 -5.53 -12.30
N PHE A 628 5.73 -6.18 -13.45
CA PHE A 628 6.65 -7.29 -13.78
C PHE A 628 7.27 -7.08 -15.17
N ASN A 629 8.53 -7.49 -15.31
CA ASN A 629 9.24 -7.64 -16.58
C ASN A 629 9.83 -9.05 -16.59
N VAL A 630 9.40 -9.90 -17.52
CA VAL A 630 9.73 -11.33 -17.56
C VAL A 630 10.43 -11.65 -18.87
N THR A 631 11.61 -12.24 -18.75
CA THR A 631 12.41 -12.74 -19.87
C THR A 631 12.50 -14.26 -19.83
N SER A 632 12.59 -14.92 -20.98
CA SER A 632 12.70 -16.39 -21.08
C SER A 632 13.43 -16.82 -22.36
N TYR A 633 13.79 -18.11 -22.48
CA TYR A 633 14.35 -18.68 -23.71
C TYR A 633 13.43 -19.80 -24.25
N PRO A 634 12.75 -19.59 -25.40
CA PRO A 634 11.97 -20.63 -26.05
C PRO A 634 12.84 -21.70 -26.73
N PRO A 635 12.32 -22.93 -26.93
CA PRO A 635 11.02 -23.42 -26.50
C PRO A 635 10.99 -23.92 -25.03
N ALA A 636 12.11 -23.81 -24.30
CA ALA A 636 12.22 -24.33 -22.93
C ALA A 636 11.30 -23.58 -21.95
N ARG A 637 11.14 -22.26 -22.14
CA ARG A 637 10.21 -21.39 -21.42
C ARG A 637 9.45 -20.46 -22.37
N ASN A 638 8.44 -19.78 -21.84
CA ASN A 638 7.54 -18.88 -22.56
C ASN A 638 7.11 -17.76 -21.60
N ALA A 639 7.54 -16.52 -21.87
CA ALA A 639 7.31 -15.35 -21.03
C ALA A 639 5.87 -14.83 -21.06
N PRO A 640 5.19 -14.67 -22.22
CA PRO A 640 3.78 -14.28 -22.25
C PRO A 640 2.86 -15.22 -21.47
N GLY A 641 3.02 -16.54 -21.64
CA GLY A 641 2.24 -17.54 -20.89
C GLY A 641 2.57 -17.56 -19.39
N PHE A 642 3.77 -17.11 -19.00
CA PHE A 642 4.11 -16.88 -17.60
C PHE A 642 3.41 -15.62 -17.07
N ILE A 643 3.39 -14.53 -17.84
CA ILE A 643 2.66 -13.29 -17.53
C ILE A 643 1.15 -13.52 -17.41
N GLU A 644 0.53 -14.32 -18.29
CA GLU A 644 -0.86 -14.78 -18.14
C GLU A 644 -1.07 -15.51 -16.80
N CYS A 645 -0.16 -16.41 -16.44
CA CYS A 645 -0.21 -17.17 -15.20
C CYS A 645 0.06 -16.30 -13.95
N VAL A 646 0.90 -15.26 -14.03
CA VAL A 646 1.09 -14.25 -12.98
C VAL A 646 -0.17 -13.42 -12.83
N THR A 647 -0.74 -12.92 -13.93
CA THR A 647 -1.99 -12.14 -13.93
C THR A 647 -3.12 -12.91 -13.26
N LYS A 648 -3.34 -14.17 -13.69
CA LYS A 648 -4.33 -15.05 -13.06
C LYS A 648 -4.04 -15.31 -11.58
N SER A 649 -2.77 -15.52 -11.20
CA SER A 649 -2.39 -15.69 -9.80
C SER A 649 -2.71 -14.44 -8.96
N LEU A 650 -2.52 -13.24 -9.50
CA LEU A 650 -2.87 -11.98 -8.83
C LEU A 650 -4.38 -11.72 -8.77
N ASP A 651 -5.15 -12.28 -9.69
CA ASP A 651 -6.62 -12.32 -9.61
C ASP A 651 -7.09 -13.32 -8.54
N ASP A 652 -6.54 -14.54 -8.52
CA ASP A 652 -6.89 -15.59 -7.55
C ASP A 652 -6.61 -15.14 -6.10
N ILE A 653 -5.57 -14.33 -5.87
CA ILE A 653 -5.18 -13.80 -4.55
C ILE A 653 -6.00 -12.54 -4.14
N TYR A 654 -6.89 -12.01 -4.99
CA TYR A 654 -7.58 -10.72 -4.73
C TYR A 654 -8.75 -10.84 -3.74
N LEU A 655 -8.53 -10.38 -2.51
CA LEU A 655 -9.39 -10.62 -1.33
C LEU A 655 -10.61 -9.67 -1.20
N GLU A 656 -11.49 -9.62 -2.21
CA GLU A 656 -12.82 -8.98 -2.07
C GLU A 656 -13.98 -9.97 -1.85
N ARG A 657 -15.10 -9.47 -1.31
CA ARG A 657 -16.15 -10.27 -0.66
C ARG A 657 -17.21 -10.78 -1.64
N ASP A 658 -17.49 -12.08 -1.58
CA ASP A 658 -18.33 -12.84 -2.53
C ASP A 658 -17.93 -12.53 -3.98
N VAL A 659 -16.95 -13.28 -4.49
CA VAL A 659 -16.42 -13.16 -5.87
C VAL A 659 -17.54 -13.15 -6.92
N ASN A 660 -18.64 -13.85 -6.67
CA ASN A 660 -19.81 -13.86 -7.56
C ASN A 660 -20.54 -12.51 -7.56
N SER A 661 -20.63 -11.84 -6.40
CA SER A 661 -21.21 -10.50 -6.25
C SER A 661 -20.39 -9.46 -7.02
N PHE A 662 -19.07 -9.47 -6.85
CA PHE A 662 -18.15 -8.58 -7.57
C PHE A 662 -18.19 -8.84 -9.09
N ASN A 663 -18.02 -10.08 -9.52
CA ASN A 663 -18.02 -10.45 -10.94
C ASN A 663 -19.35 -10.15 -11.62
N TYR A 664 -20.49 -10.41 -10.95
CA TYR A 664 -21.81 -10.13 -11.50
C TYR A 664 -22.05 -8.61 -11.62
N LYS A 665 -21.65 -7.80 -10.63
CA LYS A 665 -21.68 -6.33 -10.75
C LYS A 665 -20.83 -5.86 -11.95
N SER A 666 -19.57 -6.27 -12.00
CA SER A 666 -18.62 -5.87 -13.06
C SER A 666 -19.11 -6.29 -14.46
N ASN A 667 -19.75 -7.45 -14.58
CA ASN A 667 -20.38 -7.90 -15.82
C ASN A 667 -21.45 -6.91 -16.33
N ILE A 668 -22.34 -6.43 -15.44
CA ILE A 668 -23.35 -5.42 -15.83
C ILE A 668 -22.71 -4.09 -16.19
N GLU A 669 -21.66 -3.67 -15.46
CA GLU A 669 -20.88 -2.47 -15.79
C GLU A 669 -20.21 -2.57 -17.17
N ASN A 670 -19.66 -3.73 -17.54
CA ASN A 670 -19.05 -3.96 -18.85
C ASN A 670 -20.06 -3.92 -20.00
N TYR A 671 -21.26 -4.48 -19.79
CA TYR A 671 -22.31 -4.52 -20.81
C TYR A 671 -23.08 -3.20 -20.99
N MET A 672 -23.03 -2.28 -20.02
CA MET A 672 -23.89 -1.09 -19.96
C MET A 672 -23.14 0.23 -19.76
N TYR A 673 -22.13 0.24 -18.89
CA TYR A 673 -21.43 1.46 -18.44
C TYR A 673 -20.18 1.76 -19.26
N SER A 674 -19.23 0.82 -19.35
CA SER A 674 -17.94 1.02 -20.04
C SER A 674 -17.98 0.78 -21.56
N GLY A 675 -19.03 0.12 -22.08
CA GLY A 675 -19.23 -0.07 -23.52
C GLY A 675 -18.42 -1.22 -24.15
N GLY A 676 -17.96 -2.19 -23.34
CA GLY A 676 -17.01 -3.27 -23.67
C GLY A 676 -17.45 -4.32 -24.71
N ASN A 677 -18.31 -3.94 -25.66
CA ASN A 677 -18.76 -4.74 -26.80
C ASN A 677 -18.81 -3.87 -28.09
N GLY A 678 -17.95 -2.85 -28.18
CA GLY A 678 -17.87 -1.95 -29.35
C GLY A 678 -19.08 -1.03 -29.51
N LYS A 679 -19.67 -0.55 -28.40
CA LYS A 679 -20.83 0.35 -28.40
C LYS A 679 -20.67 1.50 -27.41
N GLN A 680 -21.41 2.59 -27.64
CA GLN A 680 -21.49 3.72 -26.71
C GLN A 680 -21.92 3.20 -25.32
N GLY A 681 -21.10 3.47 -24.30
CA GLY A 681 -21.36 3.11 -22.90
C GLY A 681 -21.97 4.29 -22.11
N PHE A 682 -22.66 4.01 -21.00
CA PHE A 682 -23.35 5.03 -20.21
C PHE A 682 -22.42 6.15 -19.70
N SER A 683 -21.15 5.82 -19.43
CA SER A 683 -20.12 6.80 -19.04
C SER A 683 -19.97 7.96 -20.04
N SER A 684 -20.17 7.70 -21.33
CA SER A 684 -19.95 8.65 -22.43
C SER A 684 -21.14 9.57 -22.75
N ILE A 685 -22.27 9.43 -22.06
CA ILE A 685 -23.49 10.21 -22.32
C ILE A 685 -23.34 11.64 -21.81
N ASN A 686 -23.24 12.64 -22.69
CA ASN A 686 -23.05 14.04 -22.32
C ASN A 686 -24.23 14.95 -22.77
N ARG A 687 -25.03 14.49 -23.73
CA ARG A 687 -26.22 15.17 -24.29
C ARG A 687 -27.45 14.26 -24.29
N THR A 688 -28.64 14.83 -24.39
CA THR A 688 -29.90 14.07 -24.49
C THR A 688 -29.91 13.11 -25.68
N GLU A 689 -29.27 13.49 -26.79
CA GLU A 689 -29.07 12.66 -27.99
C GLU A 689 -28.24 11.40 -27.67
N ASP A 690 -27.16 11.52 -26.88
CA ASP A 690 -26.35 10.37 -26.45
C ASP A 690 -27.18 9.40 -25.59
N PHE A 691 -28.03 9.92 -24.70
CA PHE A 691 -28.89 9.11 -23.84
C PHE A 691 -29.91 8.32 -24.66
N ILE A 692 -30.55 8.97 -25.63
CA ILE A 692 -31.48 8.33 -26.57
C ILE A 692 -30.77 7.30 -27.45
N ASN A 693 -29.57 7.61 -27.95
CA ASN A 693 -28.78 6.69 -28.74
C ASN A 693 -28.35 5.46 -27.93
N TRP A 694 -27.88 5.66 -26.70
CA TRP A 694 -27.52 4.59 -25.77
C TRP A 694 -28.73 3.69 -25.41
N LEU A 695 -29.91 4.29 -25.22
CA LEU A 695 -31.15 3.53 -24.98
C LEU A 695 -31.46 2.59 -26.16
N ASN A 696 -31.44 3.10 -27.39
CA ASN A 696 -31.79 2.32 -28.58
C ASN A 696 -30.70 1.32 -28.99
N THR A 697 -29.42 1.72 -28.95
CA THR A 697 -28.30 0.92 -29.48
C THR A 697 -27.70 -0.03 -28.45
N THR A 698 -27.52 0.39 -27.20
CA THR A 698 -26.88 -0.40 -26.14
C THR A 698 -27.93 -1.09 -25.29
N PHE A 699 -28.72 -0.34 -24.51
CA PHE A 699 -29.69 -0.89 -23.54
C PHE A 699 -30.68 -1.88 -24.17
N ILE A 700 -31.38 -1.52 -25.25
CA ILE A 700 -32.30 -2.45 -25.92
C ILE A 700 -31.57 -3.71 -26.41
N SER A 701 -30.35 -3.60 -26.93
CA SER A 701 -29.61 -4.76 -27.44
C SER A 701 -29.11 -5.70 -26.35
N THR A 702 -28.82 -5.16 -25.16
CA THR A 702 -28.28 -5.89 -24.01
C THR A 702 -29.41 -6.48 -23.16
N MET A 703 -30.53 -5.76 -23.01
CA MET A 703 -31.72 -6.25 -22.32
C MET A 703 -32.58 -7.17 -23.18
N TYR A 704 -32.62 -7.02 -24.50
CA TYR A 704 -33.46 -7.83 -25.39
C TYR A 704 -32.61 -8.55 -26.44
N PRO A 705 -31.74 -9.50 -26.02
CA PRO A 705 -30.97 -10.29 -26.96
C PRO A 705 -31.90 -11.09 -27.90
N VAL A 706 -31.54 -11.11 -29.19
CA VAL A 706 -32.19 -11.94 -30.21
C VAL A 706 -31.37 -13.20 -30.48
N LYS A 707 -30.09 -13.18 -30.13
CA LYS A 707 -29.09 -14.23 -30.35
C LYS A 707 -28.23 -14.42 -29.11
N ASN A 708 -27.73 -15.64 -28.92
CA ASN A 708 -26.73 -15.96 -27.90
C ASN A 708 -25.29 -15.60 -28.35
N TYR A 709 -24.31 -15.81 -27.47
CA TYR A 709 -22.88 -15.68 -27.73
C TYR A 709 -22.42 -16.45 -28.99
N ALA A 710 -23.03 -17.60 -29.28
CA ALA A 710 -22.76 -18.42 -30.46
C ALA A 710 -23.49 -17.94 -31.74
N ASN A 711 -24.02 -16.71 -31.75
CA ASN A 711 -24.68 -16.05 -32.88
C ASN A 711 -25.95 -16.78 -33.40
N LYS A 712 -26.50 -17.73 -32.63
CA LYS A 712 -27.73 -18.48 -32.92
C LYS A 712 -28.95 -17.77 -32.33
N ASN A 713 -30.08 -17.80 -33.04
CA ASN A 713 -31.32 -17.15 -32.60
C ASN A 713 -31.90 -17.81 -31.34
N LEU A 714 -32.28 -16.99 -30.35
CA LEU A 714 -32.85 -17.45 -29.07
C LEU A 714 -34.30 -17.94 -29.22
N LYS A 715 -34.62 -19.05 -28.53
CA LYS A 715 -36.00 -19.56 -28.38
C LYS A 715 -36.86 -18.58 -27.59
N VAL A 716 -38.19 -18.72 -27.70
CA VAL A 716 -39.17 -17.80 -27.07
C VAL A 716 -39.00 -17.67 -25.54
N GLN A 717 -38.56 -18.72 -24.85
CA GLN A 717 -38.25 -18.68 -23.42
C GLN A 717 -36.91 -17.99 -23.13
N GLU A 718 -35.88 -18.30 -23.92
CA GLU A 718 -34.51 -17.76 -23.82
C GLU A 718 -34.46 -16.25 -24.07
N LYS A 719 -35.37 -15.70 -24.90
CA LYS A 719 -35.53 -14.24 -25.11
C LYS A 719 -35.80 -13.43 -23.82
N ARG A 720 -36.06 -14.06 -22.68
CA ARG A 720 -36.17 -13.40 -21.35
C ARG A 720 -34.82 -13.10 -20.69
N MET A 721 -33.74 -13.70 -21.17
CA MET A 721 -32.39 -13.53 -20.63
C MET A 721 -31.84 -12.12 -20.91
N PHE A 722 -30.83 -11.74 -20.14
CA PHE A 722 -29.90 -10.65 -20.42
C PHE A 722 -28.83 -11.15 -21.39
N ARG A 723 -28.08 -10.25 -22.02
CA ARG A 723 -27.07 -10.60 -23.04
C ARG A 723 -25.83 -11.37 -22.51
N ASP A 724 -25.74 -11.61 -21.20
CA ASP A 724 -24.72 -12.50 -20.63
C ASP A 724 -25.08 -14.00 -20.74
N ASP A 725 -26.24 -14.34 -21.33
CA ASP A 725 -26.76 -15.70 -21.50
C ASP A 725 -26.84 -16.51 -20.19
N ALA A 726 -26.87 -15.85 -19.02
CA ALA A 726 -26.92 -16.48 -17.70
C ALA A 726 -27.91 -15.79 -16.73
N SER A 727 -28.08 -14.48 -16.84
CA SER A 727 -28.96 -13.69 -15.98
C SER A 727 -30.34 -13.51 -16.61
N VAL A 728 -31.40 -13.79 -15.87
CA VAL A 728 -32.80 -13.67 -16.31
C VAL A 728 -33.38 -12.33 -15.85
N ARG A 729 -34.10 -11.65 -16.73
CA ARG A 729 -34.77 -10.39 -16.39
C ARG A 729 -36.00 -10.68 -15.52
N VAL A 730 -36.03 -10.15 -14.30
CA VAL A 730 -37.05 -10.46 -13.28
C VAL A 730 -38.43 -9.92 -13.69
N ARG A 731 -38.45 -8.69 -14.23
CA ARG A 731 -39.58 -7.98 -14.86
C ARG A 731 -39.05 -7.00 -15.92
N PRO A 732 -39.90 -6.41 -16.78
CA PRO A 732 -39.50 -5.32 -17.64
C PRO A 732 -38.93 -4.13 -16.85
N ALA A 733 -38.00 -3.40 -17.46
CA ALA A 733 -37.43 -2.18 -16.91
C ALA A 733 -38.42 -1.00 -16.97
N GLN A 734 -38.12 0.08 -16.24
CA GLN A 734 -38.84 1.35 -16.37
C GLN A 734 -37.88 2.54 -16.48
N LEU A 735 -38.31 3.57 -17.20
CA LEU A 735 -37.81 4.94 -17.06
C LEU A 735 -38.75 5.69 -16.09
N ARG A 736 -38.20 6.32 -15.07
CA ARG A 736 -38.89 7.19 -14.13
C ARG A 736 -38.27 8.58 -14.21
N GLN A 737 -39.04 9.54 -14.70
CA GLN A 737 -38.62 10.92 -14.93
C GLN A 737 -39.16 11.85 -13.85
N LEU A 738 -38.35 12.83 -13.44
CA LEU A 738 -38.78 13.98 -12.64
C LEU A 738 -38.51 15.28 -13.40
N ARG A 739 -39.47 16.20 -13.31
CA ARG A 739 -39.50 17.50 -13.99
C ARG A 739 -39.71 18.62 -12.97
N THR A 740 -39.48 19.86 -13.40
CA THR A 740 -39.87 21.07 -12.66
C THR A 740 -40.88 21.89 -13.44
N VAL A 741 -41.70 22.66 -12.72
CA VAL A 741 -42.58 23.65 -13.34
C VAL A 741 -41.78 24.70 -14.12
N PRO A 742 -42.35 25.34 -15.17
CA PRO A 742 -41.67 26.39 -15.92
C PRO A 742 -41.27 27.57 -15.02
N ALA A 743 -40.04 28.07 -15.17
CA ALA A 743 -39.54 29.09 -14.27
C ALA A 743 -40.00 30.51 -14.64
N ALA A 744 -40.54 31.24 -13.67
CA ALA A 744 -40.96 32.63 -13.83
C ALA A 744 -39.79 33.62 -13.95
N TYR A 745 -38.59 33.23 -13.53
CA TYR A 745 -37.37 34.05 -13.60
C TYR A 745 -36.10 33.17 -13.69
N CYS A 746 -35.01 33.75 -14.19
CA CYS A 746 -33.68 33.11 -14.21
C CYS A 746 -32.78 33.70 -13.12
N SER A 747 -32.34 32.90 -12.15
CA SER A 747 -31.35 33.33 -11.15
C SER A 747 -29.95 33.60 -11.75
N VAL A 748 -29.63 32.99 -12.90
CA VAL A 748 -28.31 33.13 -13.56
C VAL A 748 -28.31 34.32 -14.53
N LYS A 749 -27.97 35.52 -14.03
CA LYS A 749 -27.94 36.81 -14.75
C LYS A 749 -27.07 36.90 -16.03
N LYS A 750 -26.41 35.83 -16.47
CA LYS A 750 -25.45 35.83 -17.60
C LYS A 750 -25.69 34.79 -18.70
N ILE A 751 -26.74 33.97 -18.63
CA ILE A 751 -27.05 33.00 -19.70
C ILE A 751 -28.22 33.53 -20.54
N THR A 752 -27.90 34.37 -21.53
CA THR A 752 -28.84 34.76 -22.61
C THR A 752 -28.64 33.82 -23.81
N TRP A 753 -29.41 32.73 -23.84
CA TRP A 753 -29.61 31.86 -25.01
C TRP A 753 -31.12 31.68 -25.25
N PRO A 754 -31.58 31.32 -26.46
CA PRO A 754 -32.99 31.43 -26.89
C PRO A 754 -33.94 30.36 -26.33
N TYR A 755 -33.66 29.83 -25.13
CA TYR A 755 -34.47 28.80 -24.46
C TYR A 755 -35.02 29.31 -23.13
N PRO A 756 -36.24 28.89 -22.72
CA PRO A 756 -36.85 29.34 -21.48
C PRO A 756 -36.06 28.93 -20.23
N CYS A 757 -36.21 29.74 -19.18
CA CYS A 757 -35.69 29.47 -17.84
C CYS A 757 -36.32 28.19 -17.25
N VAL A 758 -35.53 27.46 -16.46
CA VAL A 758 -35.98 26.31 -15.66
C VAL A 758 -35.40 26.41 -14.25
N HIS A 759 -36.14 25.90 -13.27
CA HIS A 759 -35.67 25.78 -11.89
C HIS A 759 -34.67 24.61 -11.76
N GLY A 760 -33.86 24.63 -10.69
CA GLY A 760 -33.22 23.42 -10.19
C GLY A 760 -34.26 22.46 -9.62
N TYR A 761 -33.92 21.19 -9.45
CA TYR A 761 -34.84 20.25 -8.81
C TYR A 761 -34.88 20.46 -7.29
N GLU A 762 -35.88 21.20 -6.85
CA GLU A 762 -36.28 21.37 -5.46
C GLU A 762 -37.75 20.99 -5.31
N LYS A 763 -38.14 20.52 -4.12
CA LYS A 763 -39.49 19.97 -3.88
C LYS A 763 -40.61 20.99 -4.11
N GLU A 764 -40.33 22.28 -3.93
CA GLU A 764 -41.27 23.37 -4.17
C GLU A 764 -41.55 23.62 -5.67
N PHE A 765 -40.60 23.28 -6.55
CA PHE A 765 -40.72 23.44 -8.00
C PHE A 765 -40.99 22.11 -8.72
N ALA A 766 -41.11 21.00 -7.98
CA ALA A 766 -41.32 19.66 -8.54
C ALA A 766 -42.66 19.57 -9.27
N ASP A 767 -42.62 19.16 -10.54
CA ASP A 767 -43.82 18.99 -11.36
C ASP A 767 -44.48 17.62 -11.10
N ALA A 768 -45.73 17.66 -10.64
CA ALA A 768 -46.58 16.50 -10.34
C ALA A 768 -47.98 16.59 -10.99
N ALA A 769 -48.16 17.42 -12.02
CA ALA A 769 -49.45 17.58 -12.69
C ALA A 769 -49.81 16.40 -13.62
N GLU A 770 -51.04 16.40 -14.14
CA GLU A 770 -51.43 15.49 -15.23
C GLU A 770 -51.42 16.22 -16.56
N TYR A 771 -50.82 15.59 -17.57
CA TYR A 771 -50.64 16.16 -18.90
C TYR A 771 -51.23 15.27 -19.99
N CYS A 772 -51.57 15.88 -21.11
CA CYS A 772 -51.78 15.22 -22.38
C CYS A 772 -50.46 15.11 -23.16
N ALA A 773 -50.41 14.15 -24.10
CA ALA A 773 -49.18 13.81 -24.83
C ALA A 773 -48.49 15.04 -25.47
N GLY A 774 -47.17 15.15 -25.24
CA GLY A 774 -46.38 16.34 -25.57
C GLY A 774 -46.43 17.45 -24.52
N TRP A 775 -46.54 17.08 -23.23
CA TRP A 775 -46.57 18.01 -22.08
C TRP A 775 -47.64 19.11 -22.19
N LYS A 776 -48.77 18.81 -22.82
CA LYS A 776 -49.88 19.75 -23.02
C LYS A 776 -50.81 19.75 -21.81
N PRO A 777 -51.35 20.91 -21.39
CA PRO A 777 -52.36 20.97 -20.32
C PRO A 777 -53.52 19.99 -20.55
N LEU A 778 -54.07 19.46 -19.47
CA LEU A 778 -55.18 18.51 -19.52
C LEU A 778 -56.49 19.20 -19.95
N ASP A 779 -57.06 18.74 -21.06
CA ASP A 779 -58.37 19.12 -21.60
C ASP A 779 -59.25 17.86 -21.77
N LEU A 780 -60.57 18.01 -21.70
CA LEU A 780 -61.52 16.91 -21.84
C LEU A 780 -61.36 16.15 -23.17
N ASN A 781 -61.05 16.85 -24.27
CA ASN A 781 -60.85 16.19 -25.57
C ASN A 781 -59.57 15.34 -25.58
N CYS A 782 -58.50 15.83 -24.95
CA CYS A 782 -57.22 15.11 -24.92
C CYS A 782 -57.14 14.06 -23.79
N ALA A 783 -57.96 14.14 -22.75
CA ALA A 783 -58.14 13.06 -21.77
C ALA A 783 -58.67 11.77 -22.44
N ALA A 784 -59.56 11.89 -23.43
CA ALA A 784 -60.04 10.76 -24.23
C ALA A 784 -58.96 10.19 -25.18
N TYR A 785 -58.06 11.02 -25.72
CA TYR A 785 -56.97 10.59 -26.61
C TYR A 785 -55.75 10.02 -25.88
N THR A 786 -55.35 10.62 -24.76
CA THR A 786 -54.16 10.21 -23.98
C THR A 786 -54.40 8.84 -23.32
N ASN A 787 -55.66 8.52 -22.98
CA ASN A 787 -56.07 7.21 -22.48
C ASN A 787 -56.35 6.15 -23.57
N GLN A 788 -56.08 6.43 -24.86
CA GLN A 788 -56.22 5.39 -25.89
C GLN A 788 -55.17 4.28 -25.70
N LYS A 789 -55.65 3.05 -25.51
CA LYS A 789 -54.83 1.82 -25.36
C LYS A 789 -53.96 1.47 -26.58
N SER A 790 -54.00 2.26 -27.65
CA SER A 790 -53.25 2.10 -28.88
C SER A 790 -51.85 2.74 -28.86
N ARG A 791 -51.58 3.69 -27.96
CA ARG A 791 -50.26 4.35 -27.83
C ARG A 791 -49.39 3.69 -26.77
N PHE A 792 -48.08 3.65 -27.02
CA PHE A 792 -47.11 3.04 -26.10
C PHE A 792 -46.78 3.96 -24.91
N THR A 793 -46.85 5.28 -25.11
CA THR A 793 -46.62 6.30 -24.07
C THR A 793 -47.88 6.67 -23.27
N ALA A 794 -49.04 6.07 -23.51
CA ALA A 794 -50.34 6.48 -22.92
C ALA A 794 -50.31 6.71 -21.39
N GLY A 795 -49.63 5.84 -20.65
CA GLY A 795 -49.49 5.93 -19.18
C GLY A 795 -48.35 6.83 -18.66
N ALA A 796 -47.57 7.47 -19.53
CA ALA A 796 -46.33 8.17 -19.16
C ALA A 796 -46.50 9.67 -18.84
N TRP A 797 -47.72 10.21 -18.95
CA TRP A 797 -48.04 11.64 -18.81
C TRP A 797 -48.78 12.00 -17.50
N LYS A 798 -49.01 10.99 -16.64
CA LYS A 798 -49.58 11.13 -15.30
C LYS A 798 -48.46 10.93 -14.27
N TYR A 799 -48.34 11.87 -13.32
CA TYR A 799 -47.41 11.71 -12.19
C TYR A 799 -47.80 10.51 -11.33
N THR A 800 -46.81 9.78 -10.82
CA THR A 800 -47.00 8.58 -9.99
C THR A 800 -46.31 8.74 -8.64
N ASP A 801 -47.10 8.69 -7.56
CA ASP A 801 -46.61 8.87 -6.20
C ASP A 801 -45.66 7.76 -5.74
N ALA A 802 -44.65 8.16 -4.95
CA ALA A 802 -43.62 7.26 -4.44
C ALA A 802 -44.18 6.02 -3.74
N GLU A 803 -45.22 6.17 -2.90
CA GLU A 803 -45.82 5.05 -2.18
C GLU A 803 -46.44 4.00 -3.13
N SER A 804 -47.07 4.45 -4.23
CA SER A 804 -47.77 3.55 -5.17
C SER A 804 -46.83 2.59 -5.92
N ILE A 805 -45.55 2.97 -6.08
CA ILE A 805 -44.50 2.18 -6.75
C ILE A 805 -43.42 1.64 -5.81
N TRP A 806 -43.53 1.93 -4.50
CA TRP A 806 -42.47 1.72 -3.50
C TRP A 806 -41.16 2.39 -3.96
N GLY A 807 -41.29 3.63 -4.44
CA GLY A 807 -40.19 4.50 -4.80
C GLY A 807 -39.56 5.12 -3.57
N THR A 808 -38.25 5.27 -3.59
CA THR A 808 -37.45 5.85 -2.49
C THR A 808 -36.66 7.03 -3.03
N PRO A 809 -36.48 8.12 -2.26
CA PRO A 809 -35.59 9.19 -2.66
C PRO A 809 -34.18 8.70 -2.99
N LYS A 810 -33.52 9.35 -3.94
CA LYS A 810 -32.15 9.05 -4.39
C LYS A 810 -31.37 10.34 -4.60
N THR A 811 -30.20 10.40 -3.99
CA THR A 811 -29.20 11.45 -4.22
C THR A 811 -28.28 10.99 -5.36
N GLY A 812 -28.25 11.76 -6.44
CA GLY A 812 -27.32 11.58 -7.56
C GLY A 812 -26.00 12.32 -7.35
N GLU A 813 -25.38 12.69 -8.45
CA GLU A 813 -24.17 13.51 -8.46
C GLU A 813 -24.49 14.99 -8.19
N TYR A 814 -25.61 15.48 -8.74
CA TYR A 814 -26.03 16.88 -8.71
C TYR A 814 -27.16 17.13 -7.69
N GLY A 815 -28.25 16.35 -7.76
CA GLY A 815 -29.48 16.60 -6.99
C GLY A 815 -29.90 15.45 -6.06
N THR A 816 -30.88 15.72 -5.19
CA THR A 816 -31.65 14.67 -4.50
C THR A 816 -33.08 14.68 -5.02
N TYR A 817 -33.52 13.54 -5.53
CA TYR A 817 -34.80 13.39 -6.22
C TYR A 817 -35.75 12.52 -5.42
N ASP A 818 -37.04 12.85 -5.46
CA ASP A 818 -38.08 12.08 -4.78
C ASP A 818 -38.27 10.67 -5.38
N GLY A 819 -38.95 9.80 -4.62
CA GLY A 819 -39.25 8.44 -5.05
C GLY A 819 -40.32 8.34 -6.15
N GLY A 820 -41.07 9.40 -6.42
CA GLY A 820 -42.13 9.45 -7.44
C GLY A 820 -41.62 9.73 -8.86
N GLY A 821 -42.53 10.10 -9.75
CA GLY A 821 -42.20 10.60 -11.09
C GLY A 821 -43.20 10.20 -12.17
N TYR A 822 -42.95 10.66 -13.39
CA TYR A 822 -43.61 10.21 -14.61
C TYR A 822 -42.96 8.90 -15.08
N ILE A 823 -43.76 7.84 -15.33
CA ILE A 823 -43.22 6.49 -15.52
C ILE A 823 -43.58 5.93 -16.90
N LEU A 824 -42.53 5.62 -17.66
CA LEU A 824 -42.59 4.89 -18.92
C LEU A 824 -42.04 3.48 -18.67
N ARG A 825 -42.85 2.45 -18.93
CA ARG A 825 -42.50 1.04 -18.66
C ARG A 825 -42.23 0.30 -19.96
N PHE A 826 -41.09 -0.36 -20.06
CA PHE A 826 -40.78 -1.21 -21.20
C PHE A 826 -41.65 -2.48 -21.20
N THR A 827 -41.78 -3.12 -22.36
CA THR A 827 -42.56 -4.37 -22.54
C THR A 827 -41.67 -5.61 -22.41
N LYS A 828 -42.25 -6.82 -22.42
CA LYS A 828 -41.49 -8.08 -22.56
C LYS A 828 -40.82 -8.22 -23.94
N ASP A 829 -41.43 -7.62 -24.98
CA ASP A 829 -41.01 -7.76 -26.38
C ASP A 829 -40.05 -6.65 -26.82
N LYS A 830 -39.05 -7.02 -27.64
CA LYS A 830 -38.04 -6.07 -28.16
C LYS A 830 -38.67 -4.97 -29.01
N ASP A 831 -39.49 -5.37 -29.99
CA ASP A 831 -39.91 -4.49 -31.08
C ASP A 831 -40.93 -3.45 -30.57
N LYS A 832 -41.81 -3.86 -29.64
CA LYS A 832 -42.66 -2.94 -28.87
C LYS A 832 -41.82 -1.99 -28.00
N GLY A 833 -40.70 -2.44 -27.44
CA GLY A 833 -39.75 -1.58 -26.72
C GLY A 833 -39.11 -0.51 -27.62
N GLN A 834 -38.77 -0.85 -28.87
CA GLN A 834 -38.24 0.11 -29.84
C GLN A 834 -39.32 1.09 -30.35
N LEU A 835 -40.55 0.62 -30.59
CA LEU A 835 -41.70 1.47 -30.92
C LEU A 835 -42.05 2.44 -29.77
N LEU A 836 -41.91 1.99 -28.53
CA LEU A 836 -42.10 2.81 -27.33
C LEU A 836 -41.03 3.90 -27.19
N ILE A 837 -39.75 3.62 -27.51
CA ILE A 837 -38.71 4.65 -27.61
C ILE A 837 -39.03 5.64 -28.74
N LYS A 838 -39.55 5.18 -29.88
CA LYS A 838 -39.94 6.03 -31.01
C LYS A 838 -41.09 6.99 -30.64
N ASP A 839 -42.16 6.48 -30.01
CA ASP A 839 -43.29 7.28 -29.49
C ASP A 839 -42.82 8.27 -28.41
N MET A 840 -41.91 7.86 -27.51
CA MET A 840 -41.29 8.75 -26.50
C MET A 840 -40.55 9.94 -27.12
N ILE A 841 -39.84 9.73 -28.24
CA ILE A 841 -39.13 10.79 -28.98
C ILE A 841 -40.12 11.66 -29.77
N GLU A 842 -41.04 11.04 -30.51
CA GLU A 842 -42.03 11.76 -31.34
C GLU A 842 -42.98 12.65 -30.53
N GLN A 843 -43.21 12.30 -29.25
CA GLN A 843 -44.00 13.13 -28.33
C GLN A 843 -43.14 14.05 -27.44
N ASN A 844 -41.81 14.14 -27.63
CA ASN A 844 -40.89 14.94 -26.79
C ASN A 844 -41.07 14.69 -25.27
N TRP A 845 -41.14 13.41 -24.86
CA TRP A 845 -41.30 13.06 -23.43
C TRP A 845 -40.08 13.49 -22.58
N ILE A 846 -38.90 13.64 -23.19
CA ILE A 846 -37.74 14.29 -22.57
C ILE A 846 -37.66 15.71 -23.13
N ASP A 847 -37.71 16.72 -22.26
CA ASP A 847 -37.77 18.13 -22.63
C ASP A 847 -36.86 19.02 -21.76
N ARG A 848 -37.01 20.34 -21.88
CA ARG A 848 -36.16 21.30 -21.16
C ARG A 848 -36.43 21.28 -19.64
N GLN A 849 -37.65 20.89 -19.24
CA GLN A 849 -38.13 20.80 -17.86
C GLN A 849 -37.73 19.47 -17.20
N THR A 850 -37.31 18.45 -17.94
CA THR A 850 -36.64 17.25 -17.39
C THR A 850 -35.46 17.66 -16.50
N ARG A 851 -35.42 17.16 -15.27
CA ARG A 851 -34.30 17.33 -14.32
C ARG A 851 -33.58 16.02 -14.00
N ALA A 852 -34.30 14.90 -14.00
CA ALA A 852 -33.71 13.57 -13.83
C ALA A 852 -34.48 12.49 -14.59
N ILE A 853 -33.76 11.48 -15.07
CA ILE A 853 -34.31 10.22 -15.56
C ILE A 853 -33.56 9.06 -14.90
N PHE A 854 -34.32 8.23 -14.18
CA PHE A 854 -33.88 6.97 -13.62
C PHE A 854 -34.28 5.83 -14.55
N LEU A 855 -33.32 5.08 -15.09
CA LEU A 855 -33.55 3.76 -15.68
C LEU A 855 -33.35 2.69 -14.59
N GLU A 856 -34.41 1.94 -14.29
CA GLU A 856 -34.47 1.02 -13.16
C GLU A 856 -34.80 -0.41 -13.65
N PHE A 857 -33.96 -1.39 -13.32
CA PHE A 857 -34.19 -2.80 -13.66
C PHE A 857 -33.64 -3.78 -12.60
N THR A 858 -34.10 -5.03 -12.63
CA THR A 858 -33.61 -6.10 -11.74
C THR A 858 -33.38 -7.39 -12.54
N LEU A 859 -32.22 -8.00 -12.34
CA LEU A 859 -31.79 -9.26 -12.93
C LEU A 859 -31.62 -10.34 -11.85
N TYR A 860 -31.80 -11.61 -12.21
CA TYR A 860 -31.51 -12.75 -11.35
C TYR A 860 -30.62 -13.76 -12.07
N ASN A 861 -29.46 -14.07 -11.49
CA ASN A 861 -28.56 -15.08 -12.02
C ASN A 861 -28.73 -16.37 -11.23
N ALA A 862 -29.17 -17.43 -11.90
CA ALA A 862 -29.48 -18.71 -11.27
C ALA A 862 -28.22 -19.48 -10.85
N ASN A 863 -27.09 -19.29 -11.54
CA ASN A 863 -25.85 -20.02 -11.28
C ASN A 863 -25.20 -19.55 -9.97
N SER A 864 -25.28 -18.24 -9.67
CA SER A 864 -24.76 -17.66 -8.43
C SER A 864 -25.81 -17.48 -7.32
N ASN A 865 -27.10 -17.75 -7.61
CA ASN A 865 -28.24 -17.42 -6.73
C ASN A 865 -28.20 -15.96 -6.22
N LEU A 866 -27.96 -15.01 -7.13
CA LEU A 866 -27.90 -13.57 -6.82
C LEU A 866 -28.93 -12.79 -7.63
N PHE A 867 -29.56 -11.82 -6.98
CA PHE A 867 -30.29 -10.75 -7.65
C PHE A 867 -29.36 -9.54 -7.79
N VAL A 868 -29.43 -8.82 -8.91
CA VAL A 868 -28.83 -7.50 -9.08
C VAL A 868 -29.93 -6.50 -9.34
N HIS A 869 -29.98 -5.45 -8.52
CA HIS A 869 -30.77 -4.25 -8.79
C HIS A 869 -29.85 -3.20 -9.40
N ALA A 870 -30.29 -2.58 -10.50
CA ALA A 870 -29.49 -1.61 -11.24
C ALA A 870 -30.31 -0.34 -11.49
N ILE A 871 -29.71 0.79 -11.14
CA ILE A 871 -30.23 2.14 -11.31
C ILE A 871 -29.20 2.94 -12.10
N PHE A 872 -29.60 3.42 -13.28
CA PHE A 872 -28.82 4.34 -14.11
C PHE A 872 -29.53 5.69 -14.12
N LEU A 873 -28.97 6.68 -13.42
CA LEU A 873 -29.52 8.03 -13.28
C LEU A 873 -28.80 8.99 -14.24
N THR A 874 -29.59 9.70 -15.03
CA THR A 874 -29.12 10.83 -15.85
C THR A 874 -29.74 12.11 -15.30
N GLU A 875 -28.91 13.07 -14.90
CA GLU A 875 -29.29 14.34 -14.29
C GLU A 875 -29.08 15.46 -15.31
N PHE A 876 -30.11 16.29 -15.49
CA PHE A 876 -30.19 17.31 -16.54
C PHE A 876 -29.97 18.67 -15.89
N LEU A 877 -28.87 19.34 -16.25
CA LEU A 877 -28.48 20.62 -15.66
C LEU A 877 -29.29 21.78 -16.27
N GLU A 878 -29.41 22.89 -15.55
CA GLU A 878 -30.07 24.14 -16.00
C GLU A 878 -29.30 24.76 -17.17
N THR A 879 -27.99 24.55 -17.21
CA THR A 879 -27.11 24.92 -18.32
C THR A 879 -27.35 24.09 -19.59
N GLY A 880 -28.06 22.95 -19.50
CA GLY A 880 -28.34 22.05 -20.63
C GLY A 880 -27.32 20.93 -20.85
N GLY A 881 -26.28 20.82 -20.00
CA GLY A 881 -25.42 19.63 -19.95
C GLY A 881 -26.05 18.49 -19.15
N LEU A 882 -25.50 17.27 -19.29
CA LEU A 882 -25.88 16.11 -18.48
C LEU A 882 -24.76 15.72 -17.51
N THR A 883 -25.14 15.27 -16.31
CA THR A 883 -24.29 14.38 -15.49
C THR A 883 -24.99 13.04 -15.25
N LYS A 884 -24.22 12.05 -14.79
CA LYS A 884 -24.64 10.63 -14.79
C LYS A 884 -24.13 9.94 -13.53
N TRP A 885 -25.00 9.16 -12.89
CA TRP A 885 -24.76 8.43 -11.66
C TRP A 885 -25.30 7.00 -11.78
N THR A 886 -24.68 6.03 -11.13
CA THR A 886 -25.08 4.61 -11.24
C THR A 886 -24.95 3.87 -9.92
N GLU A 887 -25.98 3.10 -9.58
CA GLU A 887 -25.95 2.14 -8.48
C GLU A 887 -26.31 0.75 -9.00
N ILE A 888 -25.38 -0.19 -8.85
CA ILE A 888 -25.56 -1.60 -9.22
C ILE A 888 -25.19 -2.43 -7.99
N GLN A 889 -26.20 -3.08 -7.40
CA GLN A 889 -26.11 -3.75 -6.11
C GLN A 889 -26.57 -5.20 -6.22
N ALA A 890 -25.71 -6.14 -5.86
CA ALA A 890 -26.03 -7.57 -5.79
C ALA A 890 -26.50 -7.96 -4.38
N PHE A 891 -27.56 -8.76 -4.29
CA PHE A 891 -28.19 -9.12 -3.01
C PHE A 891 -28.91 -10.48 -3.08
N ARG A 892 -29.21 -11.04 -1.89
CA ARG A 892 -30.07 -12.23 -1.74
C ARG A 892 -31.33 -11.87 -0.95
N PRO A 893 -32.54 -11.98 -1.54
CA PRO A 893 -33.80 -11.64 -0.85
C PRO A 893 -34.04 -12.47 0.41
N ILE A 894 -33.69 -13.76 0.37
CA ILE A 894 -33.86 -14.73 1.46
C ILE A 894 -32.47 -15.24 1.86
N LEU A 895 -32.14 -15.18 3.16
CA LEU A 895 -30.80 -15.51 3.70
C LEU A 895 -30.67 -16.96 4.19
N ILE A 896 -31.74 -17.76 4.10
CA ILE A 896 -31.92 -19.04 4.80
C ILE A 896 -32.30 -20.18 3.82
N SER A 897 -31.87 -20.08 2.55
CA SER A 897 -32.04 -21.15 1.54
C SER A 897 -30.95 -22.21 1.57
N ASP A 898 -29.78 -21.85 2.10
CA ASP A 898 -28.54 -22.61 1.94
C ASP A 898 -28.23 -23.40 3.24
N SER A 899 -27.37 -24.42 3.19
CA SER A 899 -26.99 -25.23 4.37
C SER A 899 -26.42 -24.40 5.54
N ILE A 900 -25.74 -23.30 5.23
CA ILE A 900 -25.19 -22.32 6.18
C ILE A 900 -26.31 -21.49 6.87
N GLY A 901 -27.52 -21.44 6.29
CA GLY A 901 -28.68 -20.71 6.80
C GLY A 901 -29.10 -21.14 8.22
N ASN A 902 -29.01 -22.43 8.52
CA ASN A 902 -29.32 -22.96 9.85
C ASN A 902 -28.33 -22.47 10.92
N LEU A 903 -27.04 -22.38 10.59
CA LEU A 903 -26.02 -21.82 11.49
C LEU A 903 -26.25 -20.31 11.70
N LYS A 904 -26.58 -19.56 10.65
CA LYS A 904 -26.94 -18.13 10.75
C LYS A 904 -28.16 -17.93 11.65
N ALA A 905 -29.21 -18.75 11.50
CA ALA A 905 -30.40 -18.72 12.35
C ALA A 905 -30.06 -18.99 13.82
N PHE A 906 -29.22 -20.00 14.10
CA PHE A 906 -28.72 -20.28 15.43
C PHE A 906 -27.97 -19.07 16.02
N CYS A 907 -27.03 -18.47 15.29
CA CYS A 907 -26.29 -17.29 15.75
C CYS A 907 -27.20 -16.10 16.07
N TYR A 908 -28.24 -15.84 15.26
CA TYR A 908 -29.23 -14.79 15.56
C TYR A 908 -30.05 -15.10 16.82
N ILE A 909 -30.43 -16.37 17.04
CA ILE A 909 -31.13 -16.79 18.27
C ILE A 909 -30.22 -16.61 19.50
N THR A 910 -28.96 -17.05 19.43
CA THR A 910 -27.97 -16.84 20.51
C THR A 910 -27.75 -15.35 20.80
N PHE A 911 -27.71 -14.50 19.77
CA PHE A 911 -27.56 -13.06 19.91
C PHE A 911 -28.77 -12.40 20.60
N ILE A 912 -30.00 -12.79 20.24
CA ILE A 912 -31.23 -12.33 20.90
C ILE A 912 -31.25 -12.75 22.38
N ILE A 913 -30.91 -14.02 22.67
CA ILE A 913 -30.80 -14.52 24.05
C ILE A 913 -29.74 -13.76 24.84
N TYR A 914 -28.58 -13.46 24.24
CA TYR A 914 -27.52 -12.68 24.86
C TYR A 914 -27.96 -11.25 25.20
N ILE A 915 -28.68 -10.56 24.29
CA ILE A 915 -29.26 -9.23 24.56
C ILE A 915 -30.23 -9.33 25.74
N LEU A 916 -31.17 -10.28 25.73
CA LEU A 916 -32.16 -10.44 26.82
C LEU A 916 -31.49 -10.68 28.18
N ILE A 917 -30.51 -11.59 28.27
CA ILE A 917 -29.75 -11.84 29.49
C ILE A 917 -29.00 -10.58 29.96
N THR A 918 -28.42 -9.83 29.03
CA THR A 918 -27.65 -8.61 29.33
C THR A 918 -28.57 -7.47 29.78
N THR A 919 -29.74 -7.31 29.16
CA THR A 919 -30.81 -6.39 29.60
C THR A 919 -31.26 -6.71 31.02
N THR A 920 -31.57 -7.97 31.34
CA THR A 920 -31.96 -8.38 32.71
C THR A 920 -30.86 -8.09 33.73
N LYS A 921 -29.59 -8.34 33.39
CA LYS A 921 -28.44 -8.00 34.25
C LYS A 921 -28.29 -6.49 34.47
N VAL A 922 -28.52 -5.67 33.44
CA VAL A 922 -28.49 -4.20 33.54
C VAL A 922 -29.64 -3.68 34.39
N VAL A 923 -30.88 -4.14 34.15
CA VAL A 923 -32.06 -3.74 34.95
C VAL A 923 -31.89 -4.09 36.43
N PHE A 924 -31.38 -5.29 36.74
CA PHE A 924 -31.10 -5.69 38.12
C PHE A 924 -30.00 -4.83 38.77
N LYS A 925 -28.94 -4.50 38.02
CA LYS A 925 -27.84 -3.65 38.50
C LYS A 925 -28.25 -2.18 38.66
N ILE A 926 -29.20 -1.67 37.86
CA ILE A 926 -29.86 -0.37 38.07
C ILE A 926 -30.71 -0.43 39.35
N LYS A 927 -31.54 -1.47 39.53
CA LYS A 927 -32.42 -1.60 40.71
C LYS A 927 -31.66 -1.70 42.04
N ILE A 928 -30.42 -2.17 42.04
CA ILE A 928 -29.55 -2.19 43.25
C ILE A 928 -28.78 -0.87 43.43
N ASN A 929 -28.25 -0.28 42.37
CA ASN A 929 -27.33 0.87 42.48
C ASN A 929 -28.02 2.24 42.35
N GLY A 930 -29.27 2.30 41.91
CA GLY A 930 -29.98 3.55 41.62
C GLY A 930 -29.23 4.44 40.63
N CYS A 931 -29.32 5.77 40.82
CA CYS A 931 -28.67 6.76 39.95
C CYS A 931 -27.14 6.62 39.88
N SER A 932 -26.50 6.00 40.89
CA SER A 932 -25.06 5.69 40.87
C SER A 932 -24.67 4.81 39.67
N PHE A 933 -25.60 4.01 39.13
CA PHE A 933 -25.36 3.20 37.93
C PHE A 933 -24.90 4.04 36.72
N PHE A 934 -25.48 5.21 36.50
CA PHE A 934 -25.24 6.02 35.31
C PHE A 934 -23.91 6.79 35.35
N THR A 935 -23.31 6.93 36.53
CA THR A 935 -22.02 7.63 36.73
C THR A 935 -20.84 6.96 36.03
N HIS A 936 -20.92 5.65 35.77
CA HIS A 936 -19.80 4.88 35.22
C HIS A 936 -19.91 4.75 33.69
N PRO A 937 -18.98 5.31 32.88
CA PRO A 937 -19.13 5.36 31.42
C PRO A 937 -19.30 3.99 30.74
N TRP A 938 -18.67 2.92 31.24
CA TRP A 938 -18.88 1.57 30.69
C TRP A 938 -20.32 1.05 30.83
N ASN A 939 -21.06 1.49 31.85
CA ASN A 939 -22.49 1.16 31.97
C ASN A 939 -23.31 1.86 30.86
N LEU A 940 -22.99 3.11 30.53
CA LEU A 940 -23.63 3.85 29.44
C LEU A 940 -23.33 3.23 28.07
N VAL A 941 -22.06 2.86 27.81
CA VAL A 941 -21.68 2.08 26.61
C VAL A 941 -22.45 0.76 26.55
N THR A 942 -22.71 0.11 27.69
CA THR A 942 -23.51 -1.12 27.74
C THR A 942 -24.98 -0.89 27.42
N ILE A 943 -25.61 0.18 27.93
CA ILE A 943 -26.97 0.58 27.54
C ILE A 943 -27.05 0.85 26.03
N PHE A 944 -26.08 1.59 25.48
CA PHE A 944 -26.07 1.92 24.06
C PHE A 944 -25.87 0.69 23.17
N SER A 945 -25.01 -0.26 23.58
CA SER A 945 -24.88 -1.57 22.92
C SER A 945 -26.17 -2.40 22.99
N ILE A 946 -26.92 -2.37 24.10
CA ILE A 946 -28.23 -3.03 24.21
C ILE A 946 -29.24 -2.38 23.25
N PHE A 947 -29.30 -1.04 23.23
CA PHE A 947 -30.16 -0.28 22.31
C PHE A 947 -29.88 -0.63 20.85
N LEU A 948 -28.64 -0.52 20.40
CA LEU A 948 -28.23 -0.88 19.03
C LEU A 948 -28.44 -2.38 18.73
N GLY A 949 -28.37 -3.25 19.74
CA GLY A 949 -28.74 -4.66 19.64
C GLY A 949 -30.22 -4.83 19.28
N TYR A 950 -31.13 -4.18 20.02
CA TYR A 950 -32.56 -4.18 19.69
C TYR A 950 -32.84 -3.49 18.34
N THR A 951 -32.16 -2.39 18.01
CA THR A 951 -32.26 -1.74 16.68
C THR A 951 -31.86 -2.71 15.57
N SER A 952 -30.77 -3.47 15.74
CA SER A 952 -30.31 -4.47 14.76
C SER A 952 -31.38 -5.55 14.50
N VAL A 953 -32.02 -6.06 15.57
CA VAL A 953 -33.11 -7.04 15.46
C VAL A 953 -34.33 -6.45 14.76
N SER A 954 -34.75 -5.24 15.13
CA SER A 954 -35.88 -4.55 14.49
C SER A 954 -35.64 -4.27 13.01
N VAL A 955 -34.46 -3.78 12.63
CA VAL A 955 -34.08 -3.57 11.22
C VAL A 955 -34.07 -4.88 10.44
N TYR A 956 -33.54 -5.97 11.03
CA TYR A 956 -33.55 -7.30 10.39
C TYR A 956 -34.98 -7.84 10.18
N ILE A 957 -35.88 -7.61 11.14
CA ILE A 957 -37.31 -7.96 11.00
C ILE A 957 -37.95 -7.14 9.87
N VAL A 958 -37.74 -5.82 9.84
CA VAL A 958 -38.28 -4.93 8.80
C VAL A 958 -37.75 -5.31 7.41
N ARG A 959 -36.43 -5.52 7.26
CA ARG A 959 -35.79 -6.08 6.05
C ARG A 959 -36.49 -7.36 5.59
N THR A 960 -36.74 -8.28 6.52
CA THR A 960 -37.38 -9.58 6.24
C THR A 960 -38.84 -9.45 5.83
N ILE A 961 -39.60 -8.51 6.41
CA ILE A 961 -40.97 -8.19 6.01
C ILE A 961 -40.99 -7.64 4.58
N PHE A 962 -40.16 -6.64 4.26
CA PHE A 962 -40.08 -6.08 2.91
C PHE A 962 -39.63 -7.13 1.88
N ALA A 963 -38.65 -7.97 2.21
CA ALA A 963 -38.22 -9.07 1.34
C ALA A 963 -39.34 -10.08 1.09
N LYS A 964 -40.07 -10.52 2.12
CA LYS A 964 -41.25 -11.40 1.96
C LYS A 964 -42.35 -10.74 1.13
N LYS A 965 -42.62 -9.45 1.34
CA LYS A 965 -43.65 -8.68 0.60
C LYS A 965 -43.27 -8.54 -0.89
N ALA A 966 -42.00 -8.25 -1.19
CA ALA A 966 -41.48 -8.17 -2.56
C ALA A 966 -41.48 -9.54 -3.27
N MET A 967 -41.02 -10.61 -2.59
CA MET A 967 -41.04 -11.97 -3.15
C MET A 967 -42.47 -12.48 -3.36
N LYS A 968 -43.42 -12.19 -2.45
CA LYS A 968 -44.84 -12.50 -2.67
C LYS A 968 -45.37 -11.79 -3.91
N LEU A 969 -45.13 -10.47 -4.06
CA LEU A 969 -45.52 -9.74 -5.27
C LEU A 969 -44.87 -10.28 -6.55
N PHE A 970 -43.66 -10.84 -6.47
CA PHE A 970 -43.00 -11.48 -7.61
C PHE A 970 -43.71 -12.79 -8.02
N TYR A 971 -44.08 -13.65 -7.06
CA TYR A 971 -44.81 -14.89 -7.31
C TYR A 971 -46.27 -14.65 -7.73
N ASP A 972 -47.01 -13.80 -7.02
CA ASP A 972 -48.42 -13.48 -7.34
C ASP A 972 -48.54 -12.91 -8.77
N LYS A 973 -47.64 -11.99 -9.16
CA LYS A 973 -47.57 -11.43 -10.52
C LYS A 973 -46.96 -12.40 -11.55
N LEU A 974 -46.40 -13.53 -11.15
CA LEU A 974 -45.97 -14.61 -12.05
C LEU A 974 -47.19 -15.42 -12.51
N LEU A 975 -48.17 -15.60 -11.61
CA LEU A 975 -49.44 -16.27 -11.87
C LEU A 975 -50.41 -15.40 -12.69
N THR A 976 -50.55 -14.10 -12.36
CA THR A 976 -51.48 -13.19 -13.07
C THR A 976 -50.95 -12.59 -14.38
N GLN A 977 -49.73 -12.97 -14.80
CA GLN A 977 -49.01 -12.48 -15.99
C GLN A 977 -48.73 -10.97 -16.11
N GLU A 978 -49.20 -10.12 -15.19
CA GLU A 978 -49.09 -8.65 -15.25
C GLU A 978 -47.65 -8.14 -15.46
N ASP A 979 -47.49 -7.24 -16.45
CA ASP A 979 -46.23 -6.52 -16.70
C ASP A 979 -46.11 -5.23 -15.89
N LYS A 980 -45.92 -5.40 -14.58
CA LYS A 980 -45.54 -4.31 -13.66
C LYS A 980 -44.13 -4.55 -13.14
N PHE A 981 -43.34 -3.48 -13.10
CA PHE A 981 -42.06 -3.42 -12.39
C PHE A 981 -42.22 -3.78 -10.90
N ILE A 982 -41.14 -4.21 -10.27
CA ILE A 982 -41.08 -4.53 -8.83
C ILE A 982 -39.82 -3.86 -8.28
N ASN A 983 -39.99 -2.92 -7.35
CA ASN A 983 -38.86 -2.25 -6.75
C ASN A 983 -38.27 -3.09 -5.60
N PHE A 984 -37.03 -3.54 -5.76
CA PHE A 984 -36.29 -4.28 -4.73
C PHE A 984 -35.39 -3.38 -3.87
N ASN A 985 -35.24 -2.09 -4.21
CA ASN A 985 -34.31 -1.16 -3.55
C ASN A 985 -34.52 -1.02 -2.03
N HIS A 986 -35.76 -1.15 -1.53
CA HIS A 986 -36.04 -1.18 -0.08
C HIS A 986 -35.26 -2.28 0.66
N ILE A 987 -35.03 -3.46 0.05
CA ILE A 987 -34.27 -4.53 0.68
C ILE A 987 -32.81 -4.09 0.86
N ILE A 988 -32.22 -3.46 -0.16
CA ILE A 988 -30.84 -2.98 -0.18
C ILE A 988 -30.63 -1.86 0.85
N ILE A 989 -31.57 -0.90 0.95
CA ILE A 989 -31.52 0.16 1.97
C ILE A 989 -31.53 -0.45 3.38
N TRP A 990 -32.45 -1.37 3.68
CA TRP A 990 -32.51 -1.99 5.01
C TRP A 990 -31.32 -2.92 5.31
N ASP A 991 -30.70 -3.54 4.29
CA ASP A 991 -29.44 -4.29 4.43
C ASP A 991 -28.27 -3.34 4.78
N ASN A 992 -28.13 -2.23 4.07
CA ASN A 992 -27.10 -1.22 4.34
C ASN A 992 -27.25 -0.60 5.75
N ILE A 993 -28.49 -0.30 6.18
CA ILE A 993 -28.76 0.17 7.54
C ILE A 993 -28.41 -0.93 8.57
N PHE A 994 -28.79 -2.18 8.33
CA PHE A 994 -28.44 -3.30 9.21
C PHE A 994 -26.91 -3.43 9.36
N ASN A 995 -26.18 -3.40 8.25
CA ASN A 995 -24.72 -3.50 8.24
C ASN A 995 -24.05 -2.33 8.99
N ALA A 996 -24.58 -1.11 8.87
CA ALA A 996 -24.06 0.07 9.59
C ALA A 996 -24.30 -0.01 11.12
N VAL A 997 -25.52 -0.39 11.54
CA VAL A 997 -25.85 -0.57 12.97
C VAL A 997 -25.04 -1.73 13.56
N PHE A 998 -24.91 -2.85 12.84
CA PHE A 998 -24.15 -4.00 13.27
C PHE A 998 -22.63 -3.71 13.35
N ALA A 999 -22.06 -2.98 12.40
CA ALA A 999 -20.67 -2.54 12.46
C ALA A 999 -20.41 -1.61 13.67
N THR A 1000 -21.34 -0.70 13.95
CA THR A 1000 -21.27 0.19 15.13
C THR A 1000 -21.34 -0.62 16.43
N LEU A 1001 -22.21 -1.62 16.50
CA LEU A 1001 -22.30 -2.54 17.65
C LEU A 1001 -21.01 -3.34 17.84
N VAL A 1002 -20.45 -3.92 16.78
CA VAL A 1002 -19.17 -4.65 16.82
C VAL A 1002 -18.02 -3.74 17.28
N PHE A 1003 -17.97 -2.49 16.82
CA PHE A 1003 -17.00 -1.49 17.31
C PHE A 1003 -17.15 -1.24 18.81
N LEU A 1004 -18.36 -1.03 19.32
CA LEU A 1004 -18.61 -0.79 20.75
C LEU A 1004 -18.32 -2.02 21.62
N SER A 1005 -18.68 -3.23 21.17
CA SER A 1005 -18.28 -4.48 21.84
C SER A 1005 -16.76 -4.68 21.83
N THR A 1006 -16.07 -4.25 20.77
CA THR A 1006 -14.59 -4.25 20.72
C THR A 1006 -14.00 -3.21 21.69
N LEU A 1007 -14.61 -2.02 21.79
CA LEU A 1007 -14.23 -0.99 22.76
C LEU A 1007 -14.40 -1.50 24.21
N GLN A 1008 -15.45 -2.27 24.50
CA GLN A 1008 -15.67 -2.90 25.80
C GLN A 1008 -14.58 -3.92 26.17
N LEU A 1009 -13.88 -4.54 25.21
CA LEU A 1009 -12.72 -5.39 25.49
C LEU A 1009 -11.54 -4.60 26.09
N LEU A 1010 -11.47 -3.28 25.88
CA LEU A 1010 -10.45 -2.42 26.53
C LEU A 1010 -10.64 -2.36 28.07
N ASN A 1011 -11.83 -2.70 28.58
CA ASN A 1011 -12.05 -2.83 30.02
C ASN A 1011 -11.22 -4.00 30.62
N ILE A 1012 -10.88 -5.02 29.82
CA ILE A 1012 -9.97 -6.11 30.22
C ILE A 1012 -8.53 -5.58 30.40
N LEU A 1013 -8.12 -4.60 29.59
CA LEU A 1013 -6.82 -3.94 29.78
C LEU A 1013 -6.77 -3.13 31.09
N GLY A 1014 -7.92 -2.76 31.66
CA GLY A 1014 -8.07 -2.15 32.99
C GLY A 1014 -7.49 -3.00 34.14
N TYR A 1015 -7.27 -4.31 33.94
CA TYR A 1015 -6.56 -5.17 34.89
C TYR A 1015 -5.04 -4.91 34.95
N ASN A 1016 -4.46 -4.14 34.02
CA ASN A 1016 -3.06 -3.72 34.07
C ASN A 1016 -2.93 -2.35 34.74
N LYS A 1017 -2.24 -2.28 35.88
CA LYS A 1017 -2.02 -1.05 36.69
C LYS A 1017 -1.66 0.18 35.85
N ARG A 1018 -0.78 0.05 34.85
CA ARG A 1018 -0.38 1.18 33.99
C ARG A 1018 -1.52 1.70 33.10
N PHE A 1019 -2.40 0.82 32.66
CA PHE A 1019 -3.57 1.18 31.86
C PHE A 1019 -4.69 1.74 32.73
N THR A 1020 -4.88 1.22 33.95
CA THR A 1020 -5.79 1.80 34.96
C THR A 1020 -5.40 3.26 35.28
N GLN A 1021 -4.10 3.54 35.41
CA GLN A 1021 -3.57 4.90 35.61
C GLN A 1021 -3.89 5.83 34.42
N ILE A 1022 -3.69 5.36 33.17
CA ILE A 1022 -4.03 6.14 31.97
C ILE A 1022 -5.54 6.40 31.86
N ILE A 1023 -6.39 5.39 32.14
CA ILE A 1023 -7.85 5.57 32.20
C ILE A 1023 -8.22 6.60 33.28
N SER A 1024 -7.61 6.52 34.47
CA SER A 1024 -7.87 7.48 35.55
C SER A 1024 -7.53 8.91 35.14
N VAL A 1025 -6.43 9.15 34.42
CA VAL A 1025 -6.09 10.46 33.83
C VAL A 1025 -7.14 10.92 32.82
N VAL A 1026 -7.63 10.05 31.93
CA VAL A 1026 -8.65 10.42 30.93
C VAL A 1026 -10.02 10.69 31.58
N VAL A 1027 -10.39 9.92 32.61
CA VAL A 1027 -11.66 10.10 33.35
C VAL A 1027 -11.62 11.36 34.23
N ASN A 1028 -10.51 11.61 34.92
CA ASN A 1028 -10.32 12.84 35.71
C ASN A 1028 -10.25 14.09 34.81
N ALA A 1029 -9.79 13.97 33.56
CA ALA A 1029 -9.86 15.02 32.55
C ALA A 1029 -11.24 15.14 31.87
N GLY A 1030 -12.22 14.31 32.21
CA GLY A 1030 -13.44 14.13 31.41
C GLY A 1030 -14.31 15.38 31.27
N SER A 1031 -14.46 16.15 32.35
CA SER A 1031 -15.14 17.45 32.35
C SER A 1031 -14.46 18.44 31.40
N ASP A 1032 -13.14 18.51 31.51
CA ASP A 1032 -12.31 19.53 30.89
C ASP A 1032 -12.15 19.23 29.39
N ILE A 1033 -12.02 17.95 29.03
CA ILE A 1033 -12.11 17.44 27.65
C ILE A 1033 -13.49 17.76 27.05
N GLY A 1034 -14.57 17.71 27.84
CA GLY A 1034 -15.90 18.11 27.41
C GLY A 1034 -15.98 19.61 27.04
N GLY A 1035 -15.49 20.48 27.93
CA GLY A 1035 -15.41 21.92 27.68
C GLY A 1035 -14.51 22.27 26.49
N PHE A 1036 -13.35 21.61 26.38
CA PHE A 1036 -12.47 21.69 25.21
C PHE A 1036 -13.18 21.26 23.92
N GLY A 1037 -13.91 20.13 23.93
CA GLY A 1037 -14.64 19.61 22.78
C GLY A 1037 -15.71 20.57 22.28
N PHE A 1038 -16.39 21.28 23.19
CA PHE A 1038 -17.36 22.33 22.85
C PHE A 1038 -16.68 23.54 22.16
N ILE A 1039 -15.58 24.04 22.71
CA ILE A 1039 -14.80 25.14 22.11
C ILE A 1039 -14.25 24.74 20.72
N PHE A 1040 -13.71 23.53 20.60
CA PHE A 1040 -13.25 22.96 19.33
C PHE A 1040 -14.39 22.89 18.31
N LEU A 1041 -15.57 22.41 18.72
CA LEU A 1041 -16.73 22.27 17.83
C LEU A 1041 -17.21 23.63 17.30
N ILE A 1042 -17.24 24.67 18.13
CA ILE A 1042 -17.58 26.04 17.70
C ILE A 1042 -16.61 26.52 16.61
N ILE A 1043 -15.30 26.48 16.89
CA ILE A 1043 -14.26 26.91 15.94
C ILE A 1043 -14.37 26.11 14.64
N TYR A 1044 -14.54 24.79 14.74
CA TYR A 1044 -14.66 23.90 13.60
C TYR A 1044 -15.90 24.21 12.74
N VAL A 1045 -17.08 24.37 13.35
CA VAL A 1045 -18.32 24.71 12.63
C VAL A 1045 -18.22 26.09 11.95
N MET A 1046 -17.56 27.07 12.56
CA MET A 1046 -17.30 28.37 11.92
C MET A 1046 -16.46 28.20 10.64
N PHE A 1047 -15.42 27.37 10.64
CA PHE A 1047 -14.64 27.07 9.44
C PHE A 1047 -15.40 26.21 8.41
N VAL A 1048 -16.29 25.30 8.84
CA VAL A 1048 -17.18 24.56 7.92
C VAL A 1048 -18.14 25.50 7.19
N ILE A 1049 -18.78 26.44 7.91
CA ILE A 1049 -19.67 27.43 7.31
C ILE A 1049 -18.89 28.34 6.35
N LEU A 1050 -17.76 28.91 6.80
CA LEU A 1050 -16.93 29.80 5.99
C LEU A 1050 -16.36 29.11 4.75
N GLY A 1051 -15.91 27.85 4.85
CA GLY A 1051 -15.42 27.07 3.72
C GLY A 1051 -16.51 26.76 2.70
N THR A 1052 -17.72 26.45 3.16
CA THR A 1052 -18.89 26.23 2.29
C THR A 1052 -19.24 27.51 1.51
N LEU A 1053 -19.22 28.67 2.18
CA LEU A 1053 -19.50 29.98 1.56
C LEU A 1053 -18.41 30.44 0.59
N LEU A 1054 -17.13 30.20 0.89
CA LEU A 1054 -16.02 30.63 0.03
C LEU A 1054 -15.81 29.75 -1.20
N PHE A 1055 -15.96 28.44 -1.07
CA PHE A 1055 -15.53 27.48 -2.09
C PHE A 1055 -16.66 26.65 -2.70
N GLY A 1056 -17.83 26.53 -2.06
CA GLY A 1056 -18.89 25.60 -2.47
C GLY A 1056 -19.50 25.82 -3.85
N VAL A 1057 -19.36 27.04 -4.41
CA VAL A 1057 -19.80 27.37 -5.78
C VAL A 1057 -18.86 26.81 -6.85
N GLN A 1058 -17.59 26.55 -6.51
CA GLN A 1058 -16.54 26.18 -7.47
C GLN A 1058 -15.90 24.80 -7.19
N LEU A 1059 -15.90 24.37 -5.92
CA LEU A 1059 -15.29 23.12 -5.48
C LEU A 1059 -16.36 22.19 -4.89
N ARG A 1060 -16.54 21.04 -5.55
CA ARG A 1060 -17.41 19.93 -5.12
C ARG A 1060 -17.23 19.59 -3.64
N ASP A 1061 -15.97 19.52 -3.20
CA ASP A 1061 -15.56 19.11 -1.86
C ASP A 1061 -16.04 20.07 -0.75
N TYR A 1062 -16.55 21.26 -1.13
CA TYR A 1062 -17.04 22.31 -0.26
C TYR A 1062 -18.52 22.69 -0.53
N ARG A 1063 -19.23 21.95 -1.38
CA ARG A 1063 -20.56 22.36 -1.90
C ARG A 1063 -21.67 22.44 -0.84
N ASP A 1064 -21.53 21.68 0.24
CA ASP A 1064 -22.54 21.52 1.29
C ASP A 1064 -21.87 21.29 2.65
N PHE A 1065 -22.60 21.54 3.73
CA PHE A 1065 -22.08 21.49 5.11
C PHE A 1065 -21.43 20.15 5.47
N PHE A 1066 -21.98 19.02 5.00
CA PHE A 1066 -21.48 17.68 5.34
C PHE A 1066 -20.28 17.30 4.47
N SER A 1067 -20.27 17.66 3.19
CA SER A 1067 -19.10 17.54 2.31
C SER A 1067 -17.94 18.38 2.84
N THR A 1068 -18.16 19.66 3.15
CA THR A 1068 -17.14 20.54 3.75
C THR A 1068 -16.62 19.99 5.08
N CYS A 1069 -17.51 19.47 5.94
CA CYS A 1069 -17.10 18.79 7.17
C CYS A 1069 -16.22 17.56 6.89
N GLY A 1070 -16.58 16.72 5.92
CA GLY A 1070 -15.74 15.58 5.51
C GLY A 1070 -14.37 16.01 4.98
N THR A 1071 -14.33 17.08 4.19
CA THR A 1071 -13.09 17.63 3.60
C THR A 1071 -12.18 18.22 4.67
N LEU A 1072 -12.70 19.08 5.54
CA LEU A 1072 -11.95 19.69 6.65
C LEU A 1072 -11.48 18.63 7.68
N ALA A 1073 -12.30 17.61 7.99
CA ALA A 1073 -11.86 16.48 8.81
C ALA A 1073 -10.69 15.68 8.18
N ASN A 1074 -10.70 15.49 6.85
CA ASN A 1074 -9.57 14.90 6.14
C ASN A 1074 -8.32 15.80 6.15
N SER A 1075 -8.50 17.13 6.15
CA SER A 1075 -7.40 18.10 6.25
C SER A 1075 -6.58 17.98 7.54
N PHE A 1076 -7.23 17.69 8.69
CA PHE A 1076 -6.52 17.39 9.95
C PHE A 1076 -5.60 16.17 9.86
N ILE A 1077 -5.95 15.20 9.01
CA ILE A 1077 -5.19 13.96 8.78
C ILE A 1077 -4.11 14.17 7.70
N GLY A 1078 -3.96 15.41 7.19
CA GLY A 1078 -2.94 15.80 6.21
C GLY A 1078 -3.33 15.54 4.75
N LYS A 1079 -4.58 15.11 4.47
CA LYS A 1079 -5.07 14.88 3.10
C LYS A 1079 -5.62 16.18 2.52
N ASN A 1080 -4.71 17.04 2.06
CA ASN A 1080 -5.04 18.41 1.64
C ASN A 1080 -4.93 18.61 0.13
N ASN A 1081 -5.99 19.16 -0.49
CA ASN A 1081 -5.99 19.59 -1.89
C ASN A 1081 -5.95 21.12 -2.01
N LEU A 1082 -4.93 21.74 -1.41
CA LEU A 1082 -4.75 23.19 -1.42
C LEU A 1082 -4.63 23.75 -2.85
N LYS A 1083 -4.10 22.97 -3.80
CA LYS A 1083 -4.00 23.37 -5.21
C LYS A 1083 -5.37 23.70 -5.80
N SER A 1084 -6.39 22.85 -5.62
CA SER A 1084 -7.74 23.14 -6.09
C SER A 1084 -8.36 24.35 -5.39
N MET A 1085 -8.07 24.58 -4.10
CA MET A 1085 -8.54 25.77 -3.38
C MET A 1085 -7.94 27.06 -3.95
N VAL A 1086 -6.63 27.08 -4.18
CA VAL A 1086 -5.92 28.22 -4.76
C VAL A 1086 -6.34 28.47 -6.21
N SER A 1087 -6.58 27.44 -7.01
CA SER A 1087 -7.14 27.60 -8.37
C SER A 1087 -8.57 28.17 -8.39
N ALA A 1088 -9.32 28.03 -7.30
CA ALA A 1088 -10.68 28.55 -7.18
C ALA A 1088 -10.70 30.03 -6.72
N VAL A 1089 -10.11 30.31 -5.55
CA VAL A 1089 -10.11 31.66 -4.95
C VAL A 1089 -8.69 31.99 -4.41
N PRO A 1090 -7.73 32.36 -5.28
CA PRO A 1090 -6.30 32.41 -4.93
C PRO A 1090 -6.00 33.14 -3.62
N THR A 1091 -6.46 34.38 -3.50
CA THR A 1091 -6.13 35.29 -2.38
C THR A 1091 -6.72 34.85 -1.04
N PHE A 1092 -7.88 34.17 -1.03
CA PHE A 1092 -8.56 33.74 0.20
C PHE A 1092 -8.28 32.28 0.56
N ALA A 1093 -7.92 31.42 -0.40
CA ALA A 1093 -7.63 30.01 -0.17
C ALA A 1093 -6.46 29.79 0.80
N GLU A 1094 -5.33 30.48 0.55
CA GLU A 1094 -4.13 30.36 1.38
C GLU A 1094 -4.37 30.90 2.79
N PHE A 1095 -5.04 32.06 2.91
CA PHE A 1095 -5.38 32.67 4.19
C PHE A 1095 -6.38 31.82 5.00
N PHE A 1096 -7.45 31.33 4.37
CA PHE A 1096 -8.42 30.44 5.01
C PHE A 1096 -7.75 29.17 5.52
N TYR A 1097 -6.95 28.50 4.68
CA TYR A 1097 -6.26 27.27 5.05
C TYR A 1097 -5.23 27.50 6.15
N PHE A 1098 -4.44 28.58 6.08
CA PHE A 1098 -3.49 28.96 7.13
C PHE A 1098 -4.20 29.20 8.47
N MET A 1099 -5.27 30.00 8.48
CA MET A 1099 -6.01 30.31 9.71
C MET A 1099 -6.72 29.09 10.29
N TYR A 1100 -7.32 28.24 9.44
CA TYR A 1100 -7.92 26.98 9.86
C TYR A 1100 -6.90 26.05 10.53
N MET A 1101 -5.76 25.80 9.86
CA MET A 1101 -4.70 24.96 10.40
C MET A 1101 -4.07 25.57 11.66
N PHE A 1102 -3.83 26.88 11.69
CA PHE A 1102 -3.28 27.58 12.86
C PHE A 1102 -4.21 27.50 14.06
N CYS A 1103 -5.46 27.94 13.92
CA CYS A 1103 -6.44 27.93 15.02
C CYS A 1103 -6.61 26.53 15.58
N VAL A 1104 -6.83 25.52 14.72
CA VAL A 1104 -7.13 24.18 15.22
C VAL A 1104 -5.89 23.44 15.73
N ILE A 1105 -4.71 23.61 15.15
CA ILE A 1105 -3.47 23.05 15.74
C ILE A 1105 -3.17 23.71 17.08
N MET A 1106 -3.34 25.03 17.21
CA MET A 1106 -3.14 25.72 18.49
C MET A 1106 -4.13 25.23 19.54
N THR A 1107 -5.43 25.17 19.24
CA THR A 1107 -6.47 24.60 20.12
C THR A 1107 -6.16 23.16 20.51
N LEU A 1108 -5.87 22.27 19.55
CA LEU A 1108 -5.56 20.85 19.80
C LEU A 1108 -4.28 20.64 20.61
N ILE A 1109 -3.20 21.37 20.36
CA ILE A 1109 -1.93 21.14 21.05
C ILE A 1109 -1.93 21.81 22.42
N THR A 1110 -2.31 23.09 22.51
CA THR A 1110 -2.14 23.85 23.76
C THR A 1110 -3.14 23.46 24.83
N ILE A 1111 -4.43 23.37 24.49
CA ILE A 1111 -5.49 23.16 25.49
C ILE A 1111 -5.55 21.69 25.92
N PHE A 1112 -5.46 20.74 24.98
CA PHE A 1112 -5.44 19.31 25.32
C PHE A 1112 -4.21 18.93 26.15
N ALA A 1113 -3.01 19.46 25.83
CA ALA A 1113 -1.81 19.20 26.63
C ALA A 1113 -1.90 19.85 28.02
N ALA A 1114 -2.49 21.03 28.16
CA ALA A 1114 -2.72 21.66 29.47
C ALA A 1114 -3.66 20.80 30.34
N ILE A 1115 -4.81 20.38 29.80
CA ILE A 1115 -5.78 19.51 30.47
C ILE A 1115 -5.14 18.17 30.87
N LEU A 1116 -4.41 17.54 29.95
CA LEU A 1116 -3.77 16.24 30.19
C LEU A 1116 -2.64 16.34 31.23
N ASN A 1117 -1.84 17.40 31.22
CA ASN A 1117 -0.82 17.65 32.25
C ASN A 1117 -1.45 17.92 33.63
N GLN A 1118 -2.51 18.73 33.70
CA GLN A 1118 -3.24 19.01 34.93
C GLN A 1118 -3.84 17.72 35.53
N SER A 1119 -4.45 16.89 34.67
CA SER A 1119 -5.03 15.61 35.09
C SER A 1119 -3.97 14.59 35.53
N ILE A 1120 -2.82 14.53 34.85
CA ILE A 1120 -1.66 13.73 35.31
C ILE A 1120 -1.18 14.18 36.69
N SER A 1121 -1.14 15.48 36.97
CA SER A 1121 -0.78 16.01 38.28
C SER A 1121 -1.77 15.52 39.36
N ASN A 1122 -3.07 15.72 39.14
CA ASN A 1122 -4.12 15.34 40.08
C ASN A 1122 -4.16 13.83 40.36
N VAL A 1123 -3.99 13.00 39.32
CA VAL A 1123 -4.01 11.54 39.45
C VAL A 1123 -2.73 10.99 40.10
N ASN A 1124 -1.57 11.60 39.86
CA ASN A 1124 -0.35 11.24 40.58
C ASN A 1124 -0.44 11.55 42.08
N ALA A 1125 -1.20 12.59 42.48
CA ALA A 1125 -1.43 12.91 43.88
C ALA A 1125 -2.34 11.88 44.59
N SER A 1126 -3.39 11.38 43.94
CA SER A 1126 -4.33 10.41 44.54
C SER A 1126 -3.80 8.96 44.59
N LEU A 1127 -2.96 8.57 43.62
CA LEU A 1127 -2.46 7.20 43.48
C LEU A 1127 -1.60 6.67 44.64
N ASN A 1128 -1.12 7.54 45.54
CA ASN A 1128 -0.33 7.13 46.72
C ASN A 1128 -1.17 6.53 47.86
N ILE A 1129 -2.50 6.64 47.84
CA ILE A 1129 -3.36 6.30 49.00
C ILE A 1129 -4.04 4.92 48.87
N GLU A 1130 -4.40 4.47 47.66
CA GLU A 1130 -5.45 3.43 47.53
C GLU A 1130 -4.96 2.02 47.12
N TYR A 1131 -3.68 1.85 46.74
CA TYR A 1131 -3.24 0.66 45.97
C TYR A 1131 -2.86 -0.59 46.79
N ASN A 1132 -3.59 -0.91 47.88
CA ASN A 1132 -3.21 -2.02 48.77
C ASN A 1132 -4.36 -2.99 49.18
N LYS A 1133 -5.50 -3.00 48.46
CA LYS A 1133 -6.72 -3.70 48.96
C LYS A 1133 -7.35 -4.81 48.11
N LEU A 1134 -7.14 -4.90 46.79
CA LEU A 1134 -7.65 -6.03 45.98
C LEU A 1134 -6.68 -6.49 44.88
N GLY A 1135 -6.40 -7.80 44.87
CA GLY A 1135 -5.64 -8.48 43.81
C GLY A 1135 -6.54 -9.31 42.88
N MET A 1136 -6.10 -9.46 41.63
CA MET A 1136 -6.81 -10.13 40.52
C MET A 1136 -7.41 -11.51 40.87
N LYS A 1137 -6.73 -12.27 41.74
CA LYS A 1137 -7.14 -13.60 42.23
C LYS A 1137 -8.48 -13.59 42.97
N PHE A 1138 -8.82 -12.50 43.66
CA PHE A 1138 -10.11 -12.34 44.36
C PHE A 1138 -11.27 -12.18 43.37
N TYR A 1139 -11.06 -11.40 42.30
CA TYR A 1139 -12.11 -11.11 41.32
C TYR A 1139 -12.46 -12.35 40.48
N ILE A 1140 -11.45 -13.10 40.03
CA ILE A 1140 -11.65 -14.36 39.28
C ILE A 1140 -12.37 -15.40 40.17
N SER A 1141 -11.93 -15.56 41.43
CA SER A 1141 -12.60 -16.43 42.41
C SER A 1141 -14.05 -16.03 42.63
N LYS A 1142 -14.33 -14.72 42.78
CA LYS A 1142 -15.69 -14.22 42.90
C LYS A 1142 -16.53 -14.48 41.65
N THR A 1143 -16.05 -14.18 40.44
CA THR A 1143 -16.81 -14.42 39.20
C THR A 1143 -17.11 -15.91 38.99
N ILE A 1144 -16.20 -16.81 39.35
CA ILE A 1144 -16.45 -18.27 39.29
C ILE A 1144 -17.51 -18.68 40.34
N LYS A 1145 -17.45 -18.15 41.57
CA LYS A 1145 -18.48 -18.38 42.59
C LYS A 1145 -19.85 -17.80 42.20
N ASP A 1146 -19.89 -16.60 41.64
CA ASP A 1146 -21.13 -15.93 41.21
C ASP A 1146 -21.79 -16.69 40.03
N ILE A 1147 -21.00 -17.37 39.17
CA ILE A 1147 -21.51 -18.25 38.10
C ILE A 1147 -22.02 -19.58 38.67
N LEU A 1148 -21.24 -20.26 39.53
CA LEU A 1148 -21.64 -21.55 40.11
C LEU A 1148 -22.84 -21.43 41.06
N GLY A 1149 -22.92 -20.34 41.84
CA GLY A 1149 -24.03 -20.03 42.74
C GLY A 1149 -25.33 -19.59 42.05
N MET A 1150 -25.32 -19.40 40.73
CA MET A 1150 -26.56 -19.31 39.93
C MET A 1150 -27.08 -20.67 39.47
N VAL A 1151 -26.26 -21.72 39.51
CA VAL A 1151 -26.64 -23.09 39.12
C VAL A 1151 -27.12 -23.90 40.33
N PHE A 1152 -26.51 -23.69 41.50
CA PHE A 1152 -26.92 -24.32 42.75
C PHE A 1152 -27.22 -23.26 43.81
N LYS A 1153 -28.51 -23.11 44.15
CA LYS A 1153 -28.98 -22.20 45.18
C LYS A 1153 -30.07 -22.86 46.02
N THR A 1154 -29.67 -23.52 47.10
CA THR A 1154 -30.55 -23.97 48.17
C THR A 1154 -30.79 -22.85 49.19
N GLU A 1155 -31.95 -22.88 49.84
CA GLU A 1155 -32.42 -21.82 50.73
C GLU A 1155 -31.98 -22.03 52.18
N THR A 1156 -31.84 -20.93 52.93
CA THR A 1156 -32.19 -20.83 54.37
C THR A 1156 -32.15 -19.36 54.78
N ASP A 1157 -33.20 -18.88 55.44
CA ASP A 1157 -33.30 -17.50 55.95
C ASP A 1157 -32.68 -17.35 57.34
N HIS A 1158 -32.16 -16.15 57.67
CA HIS A 1158 -32.75 -15.29 58.71
C HIS A 1158 -32.00 -13.95 58.89
N LYS A 1159 -32.69 -12.93 59.43
CA LYS A 1159 -32.11 -11.67 59.93
C LYS A 1159 -31.61 -11.84 61.37
N PRO A 1160 -30.66 -11.02 61.84
CA PRO A 1160 -31.07 -10.04 62.86
C PRO A 1160 -30.41 -8.65 62.79
N ASN A 1161 -30.73 -7.84 63.80
CA ASN A 1161 -30.67 -6.37 63.91
C ASN A 1161 -29.30 -5.68 63.99
N VAL A 1162 -29.40 -4.34 63.93
CA VAL A 1162 -28.37 -3.29 64.12
C VAL A 1162 -27.84 -3.18 65.55
N THR A 1163 -26.54 -2.90 65.70
CA THR A 1163 -25.99 -2.02 66.75
C THR A 1163 -24.65 -1.39 66.34
N LYS A 1164 -24.28 -0.24 66.93
CA LYS A 1164 -22.95 0.41 66.78
C LYS A 1164 -22.09 0.07 68.00
N GLY A 1165 -20.81 -0.29 67.82
CA GLY A 1165 -19.89 -0.55 68.95
C GLY A 1165 -18.44 -0.82 68.53
N ASN A 1166 -17.50 -0.15 69.18
CA ASN A 1166 -16.05 -0.10 68.89
C ASN A 1166 -15.23 -1.38 69.22
N LEU A 1167 -13.97 -1.37 68.75
CA LEU A 1167 -12.73 -1.94 69.33
C LEU A 1167 -12.36 -3.44 69.10
N TYR A 1168 -11.29 -3.62 68.31
CA TYR A 1168 -10.19 -4.60 68.42
C TYR A 1168 -10.30 -5.78 69.41
N ARG A 1169 -10.27 -7.04 68.90
CA ARG A 1169 -9.10 -7.96 69.04
C ARG A 1169 -9.23 -9.31 68.32
N ASN A 1170 -8.09 -9.77 67.79
CA ASN A 1170 -7.52 -11.13 67.76
C ASN A 1170 -8.28 -12.40 67.27
N ASN A 1171 -7.42 -13.27 66.73
CA ASN A 1171 -7.46 -14.73 66.61
C ASN A 1171 -8.13 -15.40 65.39
N ALA A 1172 -7.53 -16.54 65.05
CA ALA A 1172 -7.80 -17.39 63.89
C ALA A 1172 -8.59 -18.65 64.32
N SER A 1173 -8.43 -19.75 63.56
CA SER A 1173 -9.08 -21.06 63.70
C SER A 1173 -10.60 -21.07 63.63
N ALA A 1174 -11.11 -21.26 62.41
CA ALA A 1174 -12.40 -21.88 62.13
C ALA A 1174 -12.23 -22.79 60.89
N ASP A 1175 -12.04 -24.06 61.20
CA ASP A 1175 -11.99 -25.25 60.34
C ASP A 1175 -13.06 -25.28 59.23
N SER A 1176 -12.73 -25.69 57.99
CA SER A 1176 -12.55 -27.08 57.51
C SER A 1176 -13.86 -27.84 57.22
N GLU A 1177 -14.58 -27.44 56.16
CA GLU A 1177 -15.61 -28.29 55.55
C GLU A 1177 -15.87 -27.91 54.07
N THR A 1178 -14.87 -28.08 53.19
CA THR A 1178 -15.07 -27.89 51.72
C THR A 1178 -14.01 -28.52 50.79
N PHE A 1179 -12.99 -29.21 51.29
CA PHE A 1179 -11.82 -29.58 50.47
C PHE A 1179 -12.02 -30.85 49.61
N ASP A 1180 -12.90 -31.78 50.00
CA ASP A 1180 -13.04 -33.09 49.35
C ASP A 1180 -13.60 -33.06 47.92
N VAL A 1181 -14.52 -32.14 47.61
CA VAL A 1181 -15.20 -32.11 46.29
C VAL A 1181 -14.21 -31.82 45.16
N LEU A 1182 -13.23 -30.95 45.41
CA LEU A 1182 -12.12 -30.68 44.48
C LEU A 1182 -11.17 -31.86 44.36
N HIS A 1183 -10.96 -32.61 45.44
CA HIS A 1183 -10.07 -33.77 45.43
C HIS A 1183 -10.68 -34.98 44.70
N LEU A 1184 -12.02 -35.12 44.73
CA LEU A 1184 -12.78 -36.11 43.95
C LEU A 1184 -12.79 -35.79 42.46
N LEU A 1185 -13.05 -34.53 42.07
CA LEU A 1185 -13.00 -34.10 40.66
C LEU A 1185 -11.59 -34.23 40.06
N SER A 1186 -10.56 -33.91 40.84
CA SER A 1186 -9.15 -34.16 40.47
C SER A 1186 -8.88 -35.64 40.18
N ARG A 1187 -9.40 -36.54 41.04
CA ARG A 1187 -9.29 -38.00 40.88
C ARG A 1187 -9.99 -38.51 39.63
N SER A 1188 -11.16 -37.96 39.30
CA SER A 1188 -11.90 -38.33 38.08
C SER A 1188 -11.15 -37.93 36.81
N LEU A 1189 -10.59 -36.71 36.73
CA LEU A 1189 -9.80 -36.29 35.56
C LEU A 1189 -8.50 -37.11 35.39
N HIS A 1190 -7.85 -37.51 36.50
CA HIS A 1190 -6.63 -38.33 36.44
C HIS A 1190 -6.88 -39.81 36.08
N GLN A 1191 -8.12 -40.29 36.01
CA GLN A 1191 -8.43 -41.67 35.63
C GLN A 1191 -8.72 -41.87 34.13
N THR A 1192 -8.81 -40.79 33.35
CA THR A 1192 -9.07 -40.86 31.89
C THR A 1192 -7.90 -40.42 31.01
N ILE A 1193 -6.80 -39.92 31.60
CA ILE A 1193 -5.60 -39.50 30.88
C ILE A 1193 -4.36 -40.18 31.50
N ASP A 1194 -4.29 -41.50 31.39
CA ASP A 1194 -3.01 -42.20 31.45
C ASP A 1194 -3.02 -43.53 30.69
N ARG A 1195 -2.44 -43.53 29.47
CA ARG A 1195 -2.01 -44.76 28.78
C ARG A 1195 -1.00 -44.43 27.67
N ARG A 1196 0.28 -44.59 28.01
CA ARG A 1196 1.49 -44.52 27.15
C ARG A 1196 1.86 -43.07 26.78
N ASP A 1197 2.85 -42.50 27.45
CA ASP A 1197 4.30 -42.61 27.16
C ASP A 1197 4.71 -41.62 26.03
N GLU A 1198 5.89 -40.96 26.05
CA GLU A 1198 7.12 -41.31 26.76
C GLU A 1198 7.85 -40.08 27.38
N LYS A 1199 8.94 -40.35 28.11
CA LYS A 1199 9.76 -39.41 28.89
C LYS A 1199 10.77 -38.62 28.04
N THR A 1200 11.35 -37.61 28.69
CA THR A 1200 12.76 -37.14 28.57
C THR A 1200 12.97 -35.81 27.83
N TYR A 1201 12.97 -34.68 28.57
CA TYR A 1201 14.14 -33.78 28.68
C TYR A 1201 13.92 -32.62 29.67
N GLU A 1202 14.07 -32.85 30.98
CA GLU A 1202 14.53 -31.79 31.90
C GLU A 1202 15.16 -32.39 33.17
N LYS A 1203 16.44 -32.76 33.08
CA LYS A 1203 17.27 -33.12 34.24
C LYS A 1203 18.73 -32.67 34.09
N TYR A 1204 18.90 -31.37 33.91
CA TYR A 1204 20.03 -30.65 34.51
C TYR A 1204 19.40 -29.60 35.45
N ILE A 1205 19.43 -29.77 36.78
CA ILE A 1205 20.63 -29.70 37.65
C ILE A 1205 21.29 -28.33 37.44
N GLU A 1206 21.40 -27.42 38.39
CA GLU A 1206 20.96 -27.26 39.78
C GLU A 1206 21.62 -25.93 40.24
N SER A 1207 21.42 -25.52 41.50
CA SER A 1207 22.02 -24.31 42.13
C SER A 1207 21.51 -22.96 41.57
N GLY A 1208 21.35 -21.91 42.39
CA GLY A 1208 21.53 -21.86 43.84
C GLY A 1208 20.89 -20.59 44.41
N LYS A 1209 19.92 -20.78 45.31
CA LYS A 1209 19.17 -19.77 46.10
C LYS A 1209 20.06 -18.72 46.79
N ARG A 1210 19.39 -17.66 47.29
CA ARG A 1210 19.74 -16.70 48.39
C ARG A 1210 20.02 -15.25 47.94
N GLU A 1211 19.63 -14.21 48.69
CA GLU A 1211 18.55 -14.03 49.70
C GLU A 1211 18.36 -12.52 49.98
N SER A 1212 17.34 -12.17 50.80
CA SER A 1212 17.10 -10.90 51.52
C SER A 1212 16.64 -9.62 50.76
N ASN A 1213 16.08 -8.69 51.55
CA ASN A 1213 15.40 -7.44 51.15
C ASN A 1213 16.24 -6.19 51.54
N GLY A 1214 15.92 -4.99 51.04
CA GLY A 1214 16.58 -3.76 51.50
C GLY A 1214 16.19 -2.42 50.83
N ASP A 1215 15.10 -1.84 51.30
CA ASP A 1215 14.71 -0.41 51.28
C ASP A 1215 15.80 0.52 51.94
N VAL A 1216 15.86 1.87 51.90
CA VAL A 1216 15.08 2.98 51.27
C VAL A 1216 15.84 4.34 51.43
N PHE A 1217 15.66 5.29 50.48
CA PHE A 1217 15.87 6.77 50.55
C PHE A 1217 17.29 7.28 51.02
N GLU A 1218 17.67 8.57 51.19
CA GLU A 1218 17.12 9.96 51.14
C GLU A 1218 18.31 10.97 50.86
N SER A 1219 18.34 12.33 50.92
CA SER A 1219 17.42 13.46 51.21
C SER A 1219 17.96 14.85 50.73
N SER A 1220 17.12 15.90 50.86
CA SER A 1220 17.49 17.33 51.13
C SER A 1220 17.99 18.24 49.96
N LYS A 1221 17.86 19.59 50.01
CA LYS A 1221 17.47 20.51 51.13
C LYS A 1221 16.89 21.88 50.65
N ASP A 1222 16.22 22.61 51.56
CA ASP A 1222 15.65 23.98 51.45
C ASP A 1222 16.64 25.14 51.78
N ASP A 1223 16.21 26.42 51.60
CA ASP A 1223 16.13 27.45 52.70
C ASP A 1223 15.59 28.87 52.28
N SER A 1224 14.54 29.35 52.98
CA SER A 1224 14.11 30.73 53.43
C SER A 1224 14.07 32.06 52.59
N GLU A 1225 12.87 32.70 52.54
CA GLU A 1225 12.43 34.11 52.88
C GLU A 1225 13.11 35.42 52.30
N ARG A 1226 12.54 36.67 52.24
CA ARG A 1226 11.31 37.33 52.82
C ARG A 1226 10.85 38.69 52.14
N MET A 1227 9.56 39.08 52.35
CA MET A 1227 8.95 40.45 52.59
C MET A 1227 8.43 41.47 51.52
N ALA A 1228 7.32 42.18 51.90
CA ALA A 1228 6.72 43.49 51.46
C ALA A 1228 5.94 43.62 50.10
N THR A 1229 4.84 44.41 49.90
CA THR A 1229 3.83 45.18 50.72
C THR A 1229 2.61 45.66 49.86
N ASP A 1230 1.36 45.61 50.37
CA ASP A 1230 0.22 46.60 50.27
C ASP A 1230 -0.42 47.04 48.90
N THR A 1231 -1.67 47.61 48.71
CA THR A 1231 -2.95 47.83 49.47
C THR A 1231 -4.14 48.34 48.58
N GLU A 1232 -5.42 48.03 48.91
CA GLU A 1232 -6.74 48.74 48.64
C GLU A 1232 -7.22 49.09 47.17
N ARG A 1233 -8.51 49.32 46.77
CA ARG A 1233 -9.92 49.09 47.27
C ARG A 1233 -11.00 49.28 46.14
N ASN A 1234 -12.24 48.81 46.41
CA ASN A 1234 -13.60 49.32 46.00
C ASN A 1234 -14.37 49.00 44.67
N VAL A 1235 -15.49 48.25 44.83
CA VAL A 1235 -16.93 48.50 44.44
C VAL A 1235 -17.37 48.84 42.98
N TYR A 1236 -18.25 47.99 42.37
CA TYR A 1236 -19.66 48.32 41.99
C TYR A 1236 -20.53 47.06 41.62
N LYS A 1237 -21.74 47.24 41.06
CA LYS A 1237 -22.91 46.31 41.13
C LYS A 1237 -23.45 45.75 39.78
N HIS A 1238 -24.26 44.69 39.93
CA HIS A 1238 -25.59 44.41 39.31
C HIS A 1238 -25.79 43.32 38.23
N ASP A 1239 -26.77 42.47 38.59
CA ASP A 1239 -27.82 41.81 37.80
C ASP A 1239 -27.64 40.54 36.96
N LYS A 1240 -28.72 39.76 36.99
CA LYS A 1240 -28.92 38.43 36.40
C LYS A 1240 -29.73 38.53 35.10
N ARG A 1241 -29.52 37.58 34.19
CA ARG A 1241 -30.59 37.03 33.33
C ARG A 1241 -30.49 35.50 33.30
N VAL A 1242 -31.62 34.85 33.02
CA VAL A 1242 -31.82 33.40 33.11
C VAL A 1242 -31.60 32.74 31.75
N HIS A 1243 -31.01 31.55 31.71
CA HIS A 1243 -30.97 30.69 30.52
C HIS A 1243 -31.14 29.20 30.86
N PHE A 1244 -32.25 28.64 30.39
CA PHE A 1244 -32.48 27.28 29.84
C PHE A 1244 -32.09 25.98 30.59
N ASP A 1245 -31.09 25.95 31.46
CA ASP A 1245 -30.55 24.68 32.01
C ASP A 1245 -31.51 23.99 33.01
N ASP A 1246 -32.35 24.77 33.71
CA ASP A 1246 -33.26 24.28 34.76
C ASP A 1246 -34.32 23.28 34.25
N ILE A 1247 -34.66 23.31 32.95
CA ILE A 1247 -35.72 22.49 32.35
C ILE A 1247 -35.32 21.00 32.27
N ILE A 1248 -34.04 20.71 32.00
CA ILE A 1248 -33.56 19.33 31.84
C ILE A 1248 -33.39 18.65 33.21
N LEU A 1249 -32.96 19.41 34.24
CA LEU A 1249 -32.81 18.90 35.61
C LEU A 1249 -34.15 18.53 36.25
N ALA A 1250 -35.21 19.32 36.03
CA ALA A 1250 -36.55 19.03 36.53
C ALA A 1250 -37.08 17.67 36.01
N TYR A 1251 -36.88 17.39 34.72
CA TYR A 1251 -37.38 16.15 34.09
C TYR A 1251 -36.65 14.89 34.57
N ILE A 1252 -35.38 15.02 34.98
CA ILE A 1252 -34.59 13.91 35.52
C ILE A 1252 -35.01 13.59 36.97
N TYR A 1253 -35.29 14.60 37.79
CA TYR A 1253 -35.80 14.40 39.15
C TYR A 1253 -37.20 13.75 39.16
N SER A 1254 -38.09 14.15 38.25
CA SER A 1254 -39.46 13.63 38.14
C SER A 1254 -39.56 12.11 37.85
N ILE A 1255 -38.47 11.44 37.51
CA ILE A 1255 -38.42 9.99 37.25
C ILE A 1255 -37.92 9.21 38.48
N CYS A 1256 -37.38 9.89 39.50
CA CYS A 1256 -36.75 9.27 40.67
C CYS A 1256 -37.61 9.29 41.95
N ASP A 1257 -38.44 10.32 42.15
CA ASP A 1257 -39.42 10.35 43.25
C ASP A 1257 -40.77 9.81 42.78
N GLY A 1258 -41.14 8.64 43.31
CA GLY A 1258 -42.42 7.98 43.02
C GLY A 1258 -43.35 8.00 44.23
N ASP A 1259 -44.11 9.09 44.40
CA ASP A 1259 -45.25 9.13 45.33
C ASP A 1259 -46.38 10.04 44.85
N ASN A 1260 -47.59 9.85 45.38
CA ASN A 1260 -48.83 10.38 44.77
C ASN A 1260 -49.15 11.84 45.15
N VAL A 1261 -49.31 12.72 44.15
CA VAL A 1261 -50.19 13.90 44.26
C VAL A 1261 -51.00 14.08 42.97
N LEU A 1262 -52.32 13.84 43.05
CA LEU A 1262 -53.31 14.16 42.00
C LEU A 1262 -54.47 14.90 42.66
N ALA A 1263 -54.43 16.24 42.68
CA ALA A 1263 -55.56 17.11 43.02
C ALA A 1263 -55.27 18.55 42.60
N ASN A 1264 -56.25 19.19 41.92
CA ASN A 1264 -56.49 20.64 41.81
C ASN A 1264 -55.30 21.53 41.34
N VAL A 1265 -55.39 22.35 40.29
CA VAL A 1265 -56.53 23.14 39.78
C VAL A 1265 -56.41 23.29 38.25
N PHE A 1266 -57.53 23.18 37.54
CA PHE A 1266 -57.72 23.88 36.26
C PHE A 1266 -58.39 25.23 36.59
N ASP A 1267 -57.87 26.34 36.09
CA ASP A 1267 -58.65 27.55 35.74
C ASP A 1267 -57.84 28.47 34.82
N ASP A 1268 -58.47 28.85 33.70
CA ASP A 1268 -58.45 30.13 32.98
C ASP A 1268 -57.15 30.99 32.89
N ASP A 1269 -56.55 31.05 31.68
CA ASP A 1269 -56.88 32.04 30.62
C ASP A 1269 -55.72 32.74 29.86
N THR A 1270 -56.03 33.12 28.62
CA THR A 1270 -55.42 34.14 27.73
C THR A 1270 -53.95 34.06 27.25
N GLU A 1271 -53.83 33.92 25.92
CA GLU A 1271 -52.94 34.62 24.98
C GLU A 1271 -51.42 34.78 25.28
N ARG A 1272 -50.58 33.92 24.68
CA ARG A 1272 -49.90 34.24 23.40
C ARG A 1272 -49.12 33.07 22.79
#